data_AF-A0A7C7EQQ2-F1
#
_entry.id   AF-A0A7C7EQQ2-F1
#
_cell.length_a   1.000
_cell.length_b   1.000
_cell.length_c   1.000
_cell.angle_alpha   90.00
_cell.angle_beta   90.00
_cell.angle_gamma   90.00
#
_symmetry.space_group_name_H-M   'P 1'
#
loop_
_entity.id
_entity.type
_entity.pdbx_description
1 polymer ?
#
loop_
_entity_poly.entity_id
_entity_poly.type
_entity_poly.pdbx_seq_one_letter_code
_entity_poly.pdbx_strand_id
1 'polypeptide(L)'
;MRRILVILALLLSCALSAMSVEVGSIRGFLYGIEPNCGYDNWVSHLVEGTPVANNHYAPWDIQNTGFGNYRYPSEDDLLQWGELIQAWLAQDFPRADSLIVQYELPYELIHFHDTDQGREYYMLRELLNDDIDYNNSDQAAIIEEGSFDYGWGLYIFNPKASRQMMISAVHPCDDYPSPIIALEAMLLWDARFLFIAGAGREALITGNSNNSSISDPSRHQTHAFNVAYQLACQQIRDLTGKIEFSVQMHSFDWQTHPTLKPVVVSAGGGRIHPSLPIVDESQLKKDLFHHTPWEVLPENALGTHPAITIEDYYTVYSQVPIECEASGQAAVISTSAELPGYIYNRQMLFTEQPNIFDSYSPFFHVEMAELPIFLPQDQLSWQKFYGWDEVTERWIMSERWTQFIQCYSPWLEAMNEVLDDLLRMDDYLAPTNPDNFRVSSLGQDVFGLEWDRSYDYDFDSYEIIVTYQSEDEETEVIVDREVLPILARQSKTSAQLSFDGFGSPMLLRLRARDKHDRRSQETEEIFLFRPDPQLGSFQNVSIAPQTGSIVLSFDALFQNQAHYRIKRSVNGGTYEELATLPSVPSGNYQYEDTEVNTSSFYRYRIGVVLADNTQLWHHQTLAAQPLRPVKISLSRPQNGLVDRLIIGYNHYAKDSLDPLDIHKSPPATNQPYVWLASETEDPELHLSRDLRAPYDQLTGYKTWSLSARISMPNSDLVISSDIVQSGVEGDLLLWDEADDKWHDLRYSSYFWNNGNSFNRNFKLYWGFREPEIYFYDLPRQVAEAGSEIELTWQVINPSHLQNLELWMYDRSDSLLVDPLISPLQGSYTWQSPGTAFCGYRLMIKALDNEERLLRFLSPYLYDLVPPTVQVDIPAGFSILCVPVENWTANVGTDFPPGTNAWRLTPTHGWVMAYDLDSSEAYVLDCPTATSLTYSEDTRMQSFSKELQQGWNLVPNAHYHRYDLSQIQLIMDGEPYSYAELEERQLVSHKPYILTSRGWELVDEIQPNTGFLFQYFGSAPCSLLLDPQVLPSEHIVSPPKPWELMLSVYCGTRGRDGIQIGSSMRGSDSEITHIDSPKPYRFNNQGLQIYLSGPNDEVLQSKYKSPYPGAQATSKTWDIVIVKTLNHPLTIEADCSKMPQDFEAKLQLLDQSYPLVQGQSIQVDLPSGVFPGSIEVIGRSTHNLDECYLGLKVYPNPFCETITISWDDAKGPHKPKAQVYNIRGQRVCNLNISESSGKFTATWDGRDQNNRRTAKGLYLIKIEHSGRRFVKKVIKY
;
A
#
# COMPACT_ATOMS: atom_id res chain seq x y z
N MET A 1 73.97 7.76 -21.21
CA MET A 1 73.29 6.69 -20.47
C MET A 1 72.43 7.22 -19.33
N ARG A 2 72.91 7.55 -18.11
CA ARG A 2 72.02 7.92 -16.96
C ARG A 2 70.89 8.91 -17.26
N ARG A 3 71.12 10.02 -17.98
CA ARG A 3 70.04 10.97 -18.36
C ARG A 3 68.98 10.39 -19.31
N ILE A 4 69.34 9.44 -20.17
CA ILE A 4 68.41 8.76 -21.08
C ILE A 4 67.55 7.77 -20.29
N LEU A 5 68.13 7.05 -19.31
CA LEU A 5 67.36 6.18 -18.41
C LEU A 5 66.37 6.95 -17.53
N VAL A 6 66.72 8.15 -17.07
CA VAL A 6 65.79 9.01 -16.31
C VAL A 6 64.68 9.58 -17.21
N ILE A 7 64.98 9.96 -18.45
CA ILE A 7 63.96 10.41 -19.41
C ILE A 7 63.05 9.25 -19.83
N LEU A 8 63.57 8.04 -20.06
CA LEU A 8 62.71 6.87 -20.29
C LEU A 8 61.87 6.53 -19.05
N ALA A 9 62.41 6.63 -17.84
CA ALA A 9 61.63 6.40 -16.62
C ALA A 9 60.49 7.41 -16.44
N LEU A 10 60.73 8.69 -16.78
CA LEU A 10 59.71 9.74 -16.77
C LEU A 10 58.67 9.60 -17.89
N LEU A 11 59.06 9.08 -19.06
CA LEU A 11 58.11 8.77 -20.14
C LEU A 11 57.32 7.47 -19.87
N LEU A 12 57.90 6.52 -19.13
CA LEU A 12 57.21 5.31 -18.64
C LEU A 12 56.30 5.58 -17.43
N SER A 13 56.38 6.76 -16.80
CA SER A 13 55.42 7.21 -15.79
C SER A 13 54.30 8.10 -16.33
N CYS A 14 54.23 8.31 -17.65
CA CYS A 14 53.17 9.08 -18.33
C CYS A 14 52.27 8.18 -19.19
N ALA A 15 52.05 6.93 -18.75
CA ALA A 15 51.23 5.93 -19.42
C ALA A 15 50.45 5.08 -18.40
N LEU A 16 49.97 5.75 -17.35
CA LEU A 16 49.02 5.26 -16.36
C LEU A 16 48.03 6.39 -16.10
N SER A 17 47.07 6.55 -17.01
CA SER A 17 45.74 6.97 -16.56
C SER A 17 45.16 5.81 -15.75
N ALA A 18 44.34 6.13 -14.76
CA ALA A 18 43.87 5.18 -13.77
C ALA A 18 42.52 5.65 -13.23
N MET A 19 41.52 4.78 -13.41
CA MET A 19 40.20 4.81 -12.79
C MET A 19 40.25 5.45 -11.39
N SER A 20 39.53 6.56 -11.22
CA SER A 20 39.37 7.27 -9.96
C SER A 20 38.68 6.35 -8.95
N VAL A 21 39.10 6.42 -7.68
CA VAL A 21 38.51 5.61 -6.60
C VAL A 21 37.99 6.55 -5.52
N GLU A 22 36.68 6.50 -5.28
CA GLU A 22 35.98 7.39 -4.37
C GLU A 22 35.28 6.59 -3.27
N VAL A 23 35.12 7.20 -2.09
CA VAL A 23 34.51 6.57 -0.90
C VAL A 23 33.62 7.61 -0.23
N GLY A 24 32.31 7.43 -0.29
CA GLY A 24 31.35 8.40 0.22
C GLY A 24 29.90 7.97 0.03
N SER A 25 28.97 8.84 0.40
CA SER A 25 27.53 8.62 0.24
C SER A 25 27.13 8.73 -1.23
N ILE A 26 26.49 7.70 -1.78
CA ILE A 26 25.92 7.76 -3.13
C ILE A 26 24.83 8.83 -3.28
N ARG A 27 24.07 9.08 -2.20
CA ARG A 27 23.07 10.18 -2.14
C ARG A 27 23.75 11.55 -2.07
N GLY A 28 24.81 11.67 -1.28
CA GLY A 28 25.64 12.87 -1.24
C GLY A 28 26.21 13.21 -2.62
N PHE A 29 26.79 12.24 -3.32
CA PHE A 29 27.27 12.40 -4.70
C PHE A 29 26.15 12.83 -5.67
N LEU A 30 24.97 12.19 -5.65
CA LEU A 30 23.93 12.48 -6.64
C LEU A 30 23.18 13.80 -6.37
N TYR A 31 22.84 14.10 -5.11
CA TYR A 31 21.87 15.16 -4.79
C TYR A 31 22.07 15.86 -3.43
N GLY A 32 23.19 15.60 -2.75
CA GLY A 32 23.51 16.13 -1.43
C GLY A 32 24.94 16.68 -1.38
N ILE A 33 25.61 16.52 -0.24
CA ILE A 33 26.99 16.98 -0.03
C ILE A 33 27.85 15.77 0.35
N GLU A 34 28.96 15.56 -0.38
CA GLU A 34 29.95 14.51 -0.15
C GLU A 34 31.37 14.98 -0.56
N PRO A 35 32.12 15.62 0.36
CA PRO A 35 33.42 16.23 0.07
C PRO A 35 34.57 15.23 -0.16
N ASN A 36 34.28 13.92 -0.21
CA ASN A 36 35.24 12.89 -0.62
C ASN A 36 35.15 12.53 -2.11
N CYS A 37 34.17 13.08 -2.84
CA CYS A 37 34.07 13.00 -4.30
C CYS A 37 34.88 14.12 -4.99
N GLY A 38 35.14 13.97 -6.30
CA GLY A 38 35.69 15.04 -7.14
C GLY A 38 34.76 16.25 -7.26
N TYR A 39 33.45 16.01 -7.23
CA TYR A 39 32.36 16.94 -6.98
C TYR A 39 31.14 16.17 -6.45
N ASP A 40 30.21 16.84 -5.78
CA ASP A 40 28.97 16.28 -5.20
C ASP A 40 27.72 16.88 -5.87
N ASN A 41 26.53 16.65 -5.31
CA ASN A 41 25.23 17.16 -5.82
C ASN A 41 25.02 17.03 -7.35
N TRP A 42 25.45 15.94 -8.00
CA TRP A 42 25.53 15.79 -9.48
C TRP A 42 24.35 16.38 -10.29
N VAL A 43 23.12 16.32 -9.78
CA VAL A 43 21.93 16.92 -10.44
C VAL A 43 21.96 18.46 -10.56
N SER A 44 22.76 19.19 -9.78
CA SER A 44 22.94 20.65 -9.88
C SER A 44 23.96 21.10 -10.93
N HIS A 45 24.42 20.18 -11.78
CA HIS A 45 25.44 20.45 -12.80
C HIS A 45 24.94 20.14 -14.22
N LEU A 46 23.64 19.88 -14.36
CA LEU A 46 22.98 19.58 -15.64
C LEU A 46 23.08 20.76 -16.63
N VAL A 47 23.03 20.46 -17.93
CA VAL A 47 22.98 21.50 -18.96
C VAL A 47 21.55 22.02 -19.13
N GLU A 48 21.39 23.33 -19.04
CA GLU A 48 20.08 23.99 -18.95
C GLU A 48 19.57 24.55 -20.29
N GLY A 49 18.28 24.89 -20.33
CA GLY A 49 17.57 25.30 -21.54
C GLY A 49 16.98 26.71 -21.53
N THR A 50 16.33 27.10 -22.63
CA THR A 50 15.35 28.20 -22.59
C THR A 50 13.97 27.61 -22.26
N PRO A 51 13.32 27.96 -21.13
CA PRO A 51 11.96 27.51 -20.84
C PRO A 51 10.99 27.73 -22.01
N VAL A 52 10.48 26.62 -22.55
CA VAL A 52 9.32 26.62 -23.46
C VAL A 52 8.07 26.92 -22.64
N ALA A 53 7.14 27.68 -23.23
CA ALA A 53 5.95 28.12 -22.51
C ALA A 53 5.11 26.94 -22.00
N ASN A 54 4.86 26.95 -20.69
CA ASN A 54 4.15 25.94 -19.89
C ASN A 54 4.97 24.72 -19.40
N ASN A 55 6.30 24.68 -19.58
CA ASN A 55 7.14 23.81 -18.73
C ASN A 55 7.41 24.52 -17.39
N HIS A 56 7.41 23.77 -16.28
CA HIS A 56 7.90 24.21 -14.97
C HIS A 56 9.19 23.45 -14.61
N TYR A 57 9.87 23.89 -13.54
CA TYR A 57 11.21 23.42 -13.13
C TYR A 57 11.36 23.53 -11.61
N ALA A 58 12.47 23.01 -11.07
CA ALA A 58 12.79 23.02 -9.65
C ALA A 58 12.67 24.43 -9.03
N PRO A 59 12.01 24.61 -7.86
CA PRO A 59 11.78 25.94 -7.30
C PRO A 59 13.02 26.61 -6.67
N TRP A 60 14.18 25.93 -6.66
CA TRP A 60 15.50 26.47 -6.24
C TRP A 60 16.51 26.60 -7.40
N ASP A 61 16.21 26.07 -8.59
CA ASP A 61 17.07 26.11 -9.79
C ASP A 61 16.36 26.91 -10.90
N ILE A 62 17.06 27.82 -11.57
CA ILE A 62 16.46 28.81 -12.46
C ILE A 62 17.13 28.75 -13.84
N GLN A 63 16.84 27.64 -14.53
CA GLN A 63 17.11 27.37 -15.95
C GLN A 63 17.60 28.56 -16.79
N ASN A 64 18.90 28.55 -17.04
CA ASN A 64 19.68 29.58 -17.69
C ASN A 64 20.45 29.00 -18.89
N THR A 65 20.21 29.56 -20.09
CA THR A 65 20.89 29.21 -21.36
C THR A 65 22.42 29.42 -21.39
N GLY A 66 23.04 29.81 -20.28
CA GLY A 66 24.48 30.01 -20.11
C GLY A 66 25.13 29.08 -19.09
N PHE A 67 24.40 28.11 -18.51
CA PHE A 67 24.97 27.10 -17.61
C PHE A 67 25.17 25.78 -18.37
N GLY A 68 26.43 25.47 -18.69
CA GLY A 68 26.81 24.30 -19.47
C GLY A 68 26.57 24.43 -20.98
N ASN A 69 26.87 23.36 -21.71
CA ASN A 69 26.71 23.27 -23.16
C ASN A 69 26.33 21.83 -23.59
N TYR A 70 25.32 21.70 -24.46
CA TYR A 70 24.93 20.39 -24.99
C TYR A 70 25.58 20.13 -26.35
N ARG A 71 26.42 19.08 -26.44
CA ARG A 71 27.04 18.63 -27.69
C ARG A 71 26.13 17.62 -28.38
N TYR A 72 25.43 18.07 -29.42
CA TYR A 72 24.79 17.15 -30.36
C TYR A 72 25.83 16.17 -30.99
N PRO A 73 25.69 14.85 -30.80
CA PRO A 73 26.71 13.89 -31.22
C PRO A 73 26.69 13.61 -32.73
N SER A 74 27.88 13.51 -33.33
CA SER A 74 28.08 13.04 -34.70
C SER A 74 28.05 11.50 -34.81
N GLU A 75 28.02 10.97 -36.04
CA GLU A 75 28.13 9.52 -36.28
C GLU A 75 29.45 8.94 -35.73
N ASP A 76 30.55 9.66 -35.87
CA ASP A 76 31.86 9.27 -35.32
C ASP A 76 31.85 9.33 -33.77
N ASP A 77 31.19 10.32 -33.15
CA ASP A 77 31.04 10.40 -31.70
C ASP A 77 30.27 9.19 -31.13
N LEU A 78 29.17 8.79 -31.76
CA LEU A 78 28.36 7.65 -31.32
C LEU A 78 29.08 6.31 -31.48
N LEU A 79 29.93 6.16 -32.51
CA LEU A 79 30.78 4.98 -32.67
C LEU A 79 31.86 4.90 -31.58
N GLN A 80 32.50 6.03 -31.27
CA GLN A 80 33.52 6.15 -30.22
C GLN A 80 32.94 5.90 -28.83
N TRP A 81 31.77 6.46 -28.54
CA TRP A 81 31.00 6.19 -27.33
C TRP A 81 30.57 4.72 -27.23
N GLY A 82 30.16 4.11 -28.34
CA GLY A 82 29.84 2.68 -28.41
C GLY A 82 31.03 1.78 -28.05
N GLU A 83 32.24 2.07 -28.53
CA GLU A 83 33.45 1.34 -28.13
C GLU A 83 33.75 1.49 -26.63
N LEU A 84 33.58 2.69 -26.07
CA LEU A 84 33.80 2.96 -24.64
C LEU A 84 32.82 2.16 -23.77
N ILE A 85 31.52 2.26 -24.07
CA ILE A 85 30.48 1.52 -23.34
C ILE A 85 30.71 0.01 -23.43
N GLN A 86 31.10 -0.53 -24.59
CA GLN A 86 31.41 -1.96 -24.71
C GLN A 86 32.59 -2.39 -23.82
N ALA A 87 33.66 -1.61 -23.75
CA ALA A 87 34.80 -1.91 -22.87
C ALA A 87 34.42 -1.82 -21.38
N TRP A 88 33.66 -0.80 -21.00
CA TRP A 88 33.17 -0.57 -19.64
C TRP A 88 32.21 -1.68 -19.16
N LEU A 89 31.21 -2.03 -19.97
CA LEU A 89 30.27 -3.11 -19.69
C LEU A 89 30.95 -4.49 -19.63
N ALA A 90 32.03 -4.68 -20.37
CA ALA A 90 32.87 -5.88 -20.32
C ALA A 90 33.83 -5.91 -19.11
N GLN A 91 33.87 -4.86 -18.28
CA GLN A 91 34.80 -4.66 -17.16
C GLN A 91 36.28 -4.60 -17.58
N ASP A 92 36.57 -4.29 -18.85
CA ASP A 92 37.92 -3.93 -19.32
C ASP A 92 38.16 -2.44 -19.06
N PHE A 93 38.18 -2.09 -17.77
CA PHE A 93 38.38 -0.73 -17.28
C PHE A 93 39.67 -0.08 -17.82
N PRO A 94 40.82 -0.78 -17.97
CA PRO A 94 42.00 -0.21 -18.63
C PRO A 94 41.78 0.15 -20.11
N ARG A 95 40.96 -0.61 -20.86
CA ARG A 95 40.57 -0.23 -22.23
C ARG A 95 39.59 0.93 -22.24
N ALA A 96 38.63 0.98 -21.31
CA ALA A 96 37.68 2.08 -21.20
C ALA A 96 38.37 3.41 -20.87
N ASP A 97 39.22 3.45 -19.84
CA ASP A 97 40.08 4.59 -19.50
C ASP A 97 40.99 4.99 -20.67
N SER A 98 41.62 4.02 -21.35
CA SER A 98 42.40 4.30 -22.56
C SER A 98 41.56 4.90 -23.69
N LEU A 99 40.27 4.58 -23.79
CA LEU A 99 39.37 5.09 -24.83
C LEU A 99 38.91 6.53 -24.57
N ILE A 100 38.61 6.87 -23.32
CA ILE A 100 38.34 8.24 -22.88
C ILE A 100 39.50 9.16 -23.33
N VAL A 101 40.73 8.78 -23.02
CA VAL A 101 41.95 9.53 -23.37
C VAL A 101 42.22 9.50 -24.89
N GLN A 102 41.89 8.42 -25.59
CA GLN A 102 42.10 8.28 -27.04
C GLN A 102 41.14 9.17 -27.86
N TYR A 103 39.93 9.42 -27.34
CA TYR A 103 38.86 10.16 -28.03
C TYR A 103 38.61 11.57 -27.47
N GLU A 104 39.46 12.04 -26.54
CA GLU A 104 39.38 13.37 -25.93
C GLU A 104 37.98 13.67 -25.35
N LEU A 105 37.36 12.66 -24.72
CA LEU A 105 36.05 12.78 -24.09
C LEU A 105 36.17 13.48 -22.72
N PRO A 106 35.26 14.41 -22.37
CA PRO A 106 35.25 15.11 -21.07
C PRO A 106 34.69 14.21 -19.95
N TYR A 107 35.03 12.93 -19.95
CA TYR A 107 34.49 11.91 -19.04
C TYR A 107 35.60 11.33 -18.16
N GLU A 108 35.22 10.82 -16.99
CA GLU A 108 36.08 9.97 -16.17
C GLU A 108 35.38 8.66 -15.77
N LEU A 109 36.18 7.66 -15.41
CA LEU A 109 35.74 6.34 -14.97
C LEU A 109 35.98 6.19 -13.47
N ILE A 110 34.89 6.19 -12.69
CA ILE A 110 34.92 6.03 -11.23
C ILE A 110 34.73 4.56 -10.85
N HIS A 111 35.46 4.12 -9.83
CA HIS A 111 35.08 2.99 -8.96
C HIS A 111 34.69 3.58 -7.60
N PHE A 112 33.38 3.58 -7.34
CA PHE A 112 32.78 4.22 -6.19
C PHE A 112 32.48 3.18 -5.11
N HIS A 113 32.94 3.43 -3.88
CA HIS A 113 32.62 2.65 -2.70
C HIS A 113 31.55 3.39 -1.88
N ASP A 114 30.30 2.94 -1.98
CA ASP A 114 29.17 3.59 -1.31
C ASP A 114 29.15 3.32 0.19
N THR A 115 29.11 4.37 1.00
CA THR A 115 29.00 4.28 2.46
C THR A 115 27.58 4.02 2.96
N ASP A 116 26.54 4.29 2.16
CA ASP A 116 25.14 4.17 2.58
C ASP A 116 24.68 2.71 2.67
N GLN A 117 25.11 1.88 1.72
CA GLN A 117 24.74 0.46 1.59
C GLN A 117 25.96 -0.48 1.60
N GLY A 118 27.19 0.04 1.56
CA GLY A 118 28.41 -0.77 1.49
C GLY A 118 28.60 -1.48 0.15
N ARG A 119 28.01 -0.95 -0.93
CA ARG A 119 28.08 -1.52 -2.28
C ARG A 119 29.21 -0.88 -3.09
N GLU A 120 29.49 -1.45 -4.26
CA GLU A 120 30.50 -0.93 -5.20
C GLU A 120 29.85 -0.67 -6.55
N TYR A 121 30.07 0.53 -7.08
CA TYR A 121 29.58 0.96 -8.39
C TYR A 121 30.73 1.34 -9.30
N TYR A 122 30.53 1.16 -10.60
CA TYR A 122 31.39 1.75 -11.62
C TYR A 122 30.59 2.81 -12.36
N MET A 123 31.17 3.99 -12.57
CA MET A 123 30.46 5.11 -13.17
C MET A 123 31.23 5.68 -14.36
N LEU A 124 30.51 6.09 -15.39
CA LEU A 124 30.99 7.11 -16.33
C LEU A 124 30.25 8.41 -16.00
N ARG A 125 30.99 9.41 -15.52
CA ARG A 125 30.48 10.78 -15.30
C ARG A 125 31.29 11.79 -16.10
N GLU A 126 30.66 12.89 -16.44
CA GLU A 126 31.28 14.00 -17.16
C GLU A 126 32.09 14.89 -16.18
N LEU A 127 33.07 15.62 -16.67
CA LEU A 127 33.87 16.58 -15.90
C LEU A 127 33.17 17.94 -15.90
N LEU A 128 33.25 18.67 -14.77
CA LEU A 128 32.73 20.04 -14.69
C LEU A 128 33.62 21.04 -15.43
N ASN A 129 32.99 22.05 -16.02
CA ASN A 129 33.61 23.23 -16.59
C ASN A 129 33.72 24.39 -15.56
N ASP A 130 34.09 25.60 -16.02
CA ASP A 130 34.26 26.80 -15.17
C ASP A 130 32.99 27.71 -15.10
N ASP A 131 31.81 27.23 -15.53
CA ASP A 131 30.56 28.02 -15.48
C ASP A 131 30.04 28.18 -14.03
N ILE A 132 29.17 29.17 -13.78
CA ILE A 132 28.54 29.38 -12.47
C ILE A 132 27.09 29.85 -12.69
N ASP A 133 26.12 29.19 -12.06
CA ASP A 133 24.81 29.79 -11.84
C ASP A 133 24.65 30.33 -10.41
N TYR A 134 23.88 31.41 -10.31
CA TYR A 134 23.56 32.10 -9.08
C TYR A 134 22.10 31.88 -8.63
N ASN A 135 21.28 31.22 -9.45
CA ASN A 135 19.84 30.98 -9.25
C ASN A 135 19.08 32.24 -8.79
N ASN A 136 19.51 33.40 -9.29
CA ASN A 136 19.08 34.76 -8.90
C ASN A 136 19.05 35.01 -7.36
N SER A 137 19.86 34.29 -6.59
CA SER A 137 19.83 34.23 -5.13
C SER A 137 21.12 34.76 -4.46
N ASP A 138 21.04 35.07 -3.17
CA ASP A 138 22.21 35.30 -2.30
C ASP A 138 22.50 34.10 -1.37
N GLN A 139 21.66 33.05 -1.42
CA GLN A 139 21.84 31.84 -0.64
C GLN A 139 22.89 30.93 -1.29
N ALA A 140 24.12 30.95 -0.76
CA ALA A 140 25.25 30.16 -1.24
C ALA A 140 25.07 28.63 -1.23
N ALA A 141 23.97 28.10 -0.70
CA ALA A 141 23.61 26.68 -0.77
C ALA A 141 22.82 26.31 -2.05
N ILE A 142 22.48 27.31 -2.89
CA ILE A 142 21.87 27.14 -4.22
C ILE A 142 22.61 27.98 -5.29
N ILE A 143 23.90 28.26 -5.06
CA ILE A 143 24.82 28.79 -6.07
C ILE A 143 25.63 27.59 -6.55
N GLU A 144 25.70 27.39 -7.86
CA GLU A 144 26.11 26.13 -8.47
C GLU A 144 27.36 26.39 -9.34
N GLU A 145 28.49 25.79 -8.94
CA GLU A 145 29.81 26.00 -9.56
C GLU A 145 30.17 24.81 -10.47
N GLY A 146 30.26 25.06 -11.78
CA GLY A 146 30.57 24.11 -12.84
C GLY A 146 29.34 23.44 -13.46
N SER A 147 29.36 23.19 -14.77
CA SER A 147 28.35 22.42 -15.51
C SER A 147 29.02 21.53 -16.58
N PHE A 148 28.24 20.82 -17.39
CA PHE A 148 28.74 19.86 -18.39
C PHE A 148 28.95 20.48 -19.79
N ASP A 149 29.93 19.97 -20.54
CA ASP A 149 30.37 20.51 -21.84
C ASP A 149 29.76 19.77 -23.05
N TYR A 150 29.35 18.51 -22.86
CA TYR A 150 28.63 17.66 -23.80
C TYR A 150 27.21 17.36 -23.32
N GLY A 151 26.99 17.23 -22.00
CA GLY A 151 25.67 16.97 -21.41
C GLY A 151 25.12 15.58 -21.70
N TRP A 152 25.99 14.58 -21.91
CA TRP A 152 25.56 13.24 -22.35
C TRP A 152 25.03 12.36 -21.21
N GLY A 153 25.31 12.70 -19.95
CA GLY A 153 24.70 12.08 -18.75
C GLY A 153 25.62 11.21 -17.89
N LEU A 154 25.04 10.69 -16.81
CA LEU A 154 25.65 9.82 -15.82
C LEU A 154 25.21 8.37 -16.03
N TYR A 155 26.17 7.46 -16.02
CA TYR A 155 25.95 6.04 -16.27
C TYR A 155 26.51 5.22 -15.10
N ILE A 156 25.63 4.71 -14.24
CA ILE A 156 26.01 3.90 -13.06
C ILE A 156 25.80 2.42 -13.36
N PHE A 157 26.80 1.58 -13.03
CA PHE A 157 26.81 0.14 -13.26
C PHE A 157 27.18 -0.63 -11.98
N ASN A 158 26.29 -1.51 -11.55
CA ASN A 158 26.52 -2.50 -10.51
C ASN A 158 26.69 -3.90 -11.14
N PRO A 159 27.92 -4.37 -11.45
CA PRO A 159 28.12 -5.70 -12.04
C PRO A 159 27.73 -6.86 -11.11
N LYS A 160 27.62 -6.58 -9.79
CA LYS A 160 27.27 -7.53 -8.73
C LYS A 160 25.79 -7.53 -8.35
N ALA A 161 24.98 -6.66 -8.98
CA ALA A 161 23.55 -6.55 -8.77
C ALA A 161 22.86 -7.91 -8.81
N SER A 162 21.96 -8.15 -7.87
CA SER A 162 21.08 -9.30 -7.86
C SER A 162 20.04 -9.21 -8.98
N ARG A 163 19.47 -8.02 -9.26
CA ARG A 163 18.42 -7.82 -10.26
C ARG A 163 18.97 -7.30 -11.59
N GLN A 164 18.82 -8.10 -12.64
CA GLN A 164 19.31 -7.80 -13.98
C GLN A 164 18.30 -6.92 -14.73
N MET A 165 18.22 -5.64 -14.34
CA MET A 165 17.24 -4.67 -14.85
C MET A 165 17.88 -3.29 -15.10
N MET A 166 17.16 -2.46 -15.85
CA MET A 166 17.53 -1.08 -16.23
C MET A 166 16.62 -0.07 -15.52
N ILE A 167 17.19 1.04 -15.04
CA ILE A 167 16.44 2.21 -14.56
C ILE A 167 16.95 3.44 -15.32
N SER A 168 16.04 4.32 -15.74
CA SER A 168 16.39 5.52 -16.52
C SER A 168 15.58 6.76 -16.13
N ALA A 169 16.24 7.93 -16.16
CA ALA A 169 15.61 9.25 -16.13
C ALA A 169 16.18 10.08 -17.30
N VAL A 170 15.31 10.65 -18.13
CA VAL A 170 15.68 11.05 -19.52
C VAL A 170 15.68 12.55 -19.79
N HIS A 171 15.00 13.37 -19.00
CA HIS A 171 15.05 14.84 -19.11
C HIS A 171 14.95 15.44 -17.69
N PRO A 172 16.06 15.46 -16.93
CA PRO A 172 16.04 15.65 -15.48
C PRO A 172 16.03 17.11 -15.00
N CYS A 173 16.08 18.12 -15.87
CA CYS A 173 15.78 19.50 -15.46
C CYS A 173 14.26 19.69 -15.39
N ASP A 174 13.56 19.27 -16.45
CA ASP A 174 12.11 19.16 -16.50
C ASP A 174 11.58 18.28 -15.35
N ASP A 175 12.12 17.05 -15.24
CA ASP A 175 11.63 16.03 -14.33
C ASP A 175 12.48 15.95 -13.05
N TYR A 176 12.79 17.09 -12.41
CA TYR A 176 13.82 17.24 -11.37
C TYR A 176 13.81 16.26 -10.17
N PRO A 177 12.67 15.71 -9.69
CA PRO A 177 12.67 14.67 -8.66
C PRO A 177 13.01 13.26 -9.19
N SER A 178 12.95 13.04 -10.50
CA SER A 178 13.06 11.71 -11.11
C SER A 178 14.44 11.05 -10.98
N PRO A 179 15.58 11.77 -11.09
CA PRO A 179 16.91 11.22 -10.75
C PRO A 179 16.99 10.69 -9.32
N ILE A 180 16.30 11.35 -8.38
CA ILE A 180 16.37 11.10 -6.95
C ILE A 180 15.69 9.76 -6.63
N ILE A 181 14.43 9.62 -7.04
CA ILE A 181 13.65 8.40 -6.85
C ILE A 181 14.16 7.23 -7.71
N ALA A 182 14.81 7.51 -8.85
CA ALA A 182 15.52 6.50 -9.63
C ALA A 182 16.78 5.96 -8.93
N LEU A 183 17.48 6.77 -8.12
CA LEU A 183 18.54 6.27 -7.24
C LEU A 183 17.95 5.45 -6.08
N GLU A 184 16.93 5.94 -5.39
CA GLU A 184 16.28 5.16 -4.32
C GLU A 184 15.80 3.80 -4.82
N ALA A 185 15.22 3.75 -6.02
CA ALA A 185 14.85 2.52 -6.70
C ALA A 185 16.06 1.63 -7.04
N MET A 186 17.17 2.18 -7.54
CA MET A 186 18.40 1.41 -7.78
C MET A 186 18.93 0.78 -6.48
N LEU A 187 18.90 1.52 -5.38
CA LEU A 187 19.39 1.08 -4.07
C LEU A 187 18.46 0.01 -3.46
N LEU A 188 17.15 0.27 -3.41
CA LEU A 188 16.15 -0.67 -2.89
C LEU A 188 16.11 -1.95 -3.72
N TRP A 189 15.99 -1.83 -5.04
CA TRP A 189 15.81 -2.99 -5.91
C TRP A 189 17.11 -3.75 -6.20
N ASP A 190 18.27 -3.18 -5.87
CA ASP A 190 19.61 -3.69 -6.22
C ASP A 190 19.75 -3.93 -7.74
N ALA A 191 19.41 -2.90 -8.50
CA ALA A 191 19.40 -2.92 -9.96
C ALA A 191 20.81 -2.85 -10.57
N ARG A 192 20.94 -3.39 -11.78
CA ARG A 192 22.21 -3.46 -12.53
C ARG A 192 22.66 -2.11 -13.09
N PHE A 193 21.73 -1.29 -13.57
CA PHE A 193 22.01 -0.01 -14.23
C PHE A 193 21.07 1.09 -13.76
N LEU A 194 21.62 2.29 -13.60
CA LEU A 194 20.90 3.56 -13.50
C LEU A 194 21.55 4.57 -14.44
N PHE A 195 20.84 4.99 -15.49
CA PHE A 195 21.31 5.98 -16.47
C PHE A 195 20.46 7.26 -16.38
N ILE A 196 21.11 8.41 -16.22
CA ILE A 196 20.45 9.73 -16.10
C ILE A 196 21.02 10.65 -17.19
N ALA A 197 20.17 11.30 -17.98
CA ALA A 197 20.61 12.22 -19.04
C ALA A 197 21.30 13.47 -18.44
N GLY A 198 22.25 14.09 -19.17
CA GLY A 198 23.07 15.19 -18.63
C GLY A 198 22.54 16.59 -18.93
N ALA A 199 21.32 16.71 -19.45
CA ALA A 199 20.77 17.95 -19.98
C ALA A 199 19.24 17.98 -19.90
N GLY A 200 18.68 19.16 -19.72
CA GLY A 200 17.24 19.42 -19.85
C GLY A 200 16.75 19.25 -21.29
N ARG A 201 15.45 19.07 -21.46
CA ARG A 201 14.79 18.91 -22.76
C ARG A 201 14.96 20.15 -23.65
N GLU A 202 15.06 21.34 -23.07
CA GLU A 202 15.22 22.61 -23.78
C GLU A 202 16.69 23.01 -24.03
N ALA A 203 17.67 22.26 -23.51
CA ALA A 203 19.10 22.53 -23.69
C ALA A 203 19.51 22.54 -25.18
N LEU A 204 18.87 21.71 -26.01
CA LEU A 204 18.89 21.91 -27.47
C LEU A 204 17.59 21.48 -28.14
N ILE A 205 16.86 22.46 -28.67
CA ILE A 205 15.54 22.32 -29.29
C ILE A 205 15.51 22.88 -30.73
N THR A 206 14.76 22.24 -31.62
CA THR A 206 14.69 22.59 -33.06
C THR A 206 13.40 23.30 -33.48
N GLY A 207 12.49 23.52 -32.54
CA GLY A 207 11.19 24.16 -32.74
C GLY A 207 10.57 24.62 -31.41
N ASN A 208 9.25 24.81 -31.41
CA ASN A 208 8.51 25.37 -30.27
C ASN A 208 7.65 24.32 -29.55
N SER A 209 8.16 23.10 -29.38
CA SER A 209 7.49 22.05 -28.59
C SER A 209 8.45 20.95 -28.15
N ASN A 210 8.12 20.31 -27.03
CA ASN A 210 8.86 19.24 -26.34
C ASN A 210 9.22 18.08 -27.30
N ASN A 211 8.37 17.80 -28.30
CA ASN A 211 8.61 16.81 -29.37
C ASN A 211 9.65 17.23 -30.44
N SER A 212 10.25 18.41 -30.33
CA SER A 212 11.31 18.93 -31.20
C SER A 212 12.66 19.10 -30.50
N SER A 213 12.77 18.62 -29.25
CA SER A 213 14.04 18.50 -28.54
C SER A 213 14.98 17.50 -29.23
N ILE A 214 16.27 17.81 -29.19
CA ILE A 214 17.37 16.94 -29.61
C ILE A 214 18.43 16.72 -28.51
N SER A 215 18.24 17.32 -27.32
CA SER A 215 18.87 16.90 -26.05
C SER A 215 18.07 15.80 -25.33
N ASP A 216 16.77 15.68 -25.58
CA ASP A 216 15.93 14.62 -25.02
C ASP A 216 16.17 13.27 -25.74
N PRO A 217 16.77 12.25 -25.07
CA PRO A 217 17.06 10.95 -25.67
C PRO A 217 15.81 10.09 -25.88
N SER A 218 14.70 10.38 -25.20
CA SER A 218 13.43 9.69 -25.40
C SER A 218 12.73 10.15 -26.69
N ARG A 219 12.94 11.39 -27.11
CA ARG A 219 12.42 11.93 -28.38
C ARG A 219 13.39 11.69 -29.53
N HIS A 220 14.69 11.94 -29.34
CA HIS A 220 15.68 11.93 -30.40
C HIS A 220 16.49 10.62 -30.48
N GLN A 221 16.60 10.04 -31.68
CA GLN A 221 17.26 8.73 -31.88
C GLN A 221 18.79 8.82 -31.81
N THR A 222 19.39 9.81 -32.49
CA THR A 222 20.84 10.04 -32.50
C THR A 222 21.23 10.71 -31.18
N HIS A 223 21.59 9.91 -30.17
CA HIS A 223 21.93 10.37 -28.82
C HIS A 223 22.86 9.36 -28.12
N ALA A 224 23.87 9.82 -27.37
CA ALA A 224 24.84 8.96 -26.68
C ALA A 224 24.17 8.00 -25.67
N PHE A 225 23.24 8.53 -24.87
CA PHE A 225 22.35 7.76 -23.98
C PHE A 225 21.66 6.56 -24.66
N ASN A 226 21.19 6.71 -25.91
CA ASN A 226 20.53 5.60 -26.61
C ASN A 226 21.52 4.49 -27.00
N VAL A 227 22.75 4.83 -27.38
CA VAL A 227 23.81 3.84 -27.62
C VAL A 227 24.14 3.09 -26.32
N ALA A 228 24.26 3.81 -25.19
CA ALA A 228 24.53 3.20 -23.89
C ALA A 228 23.38 2.28 -23.43
N TYR A 229 22.14 2.77 -23.47
CA TYR A 229 20.93 2.02 -23.12
C TYR A 229 20.83 0.71 -23.91
N GLN A 230 20.98 0.78 -25.24
CA GLN A 230 20.87 -0.40 -26.11
C GLN A 230 21.92 -1.46 -25.81
N LEU A 231 23.17 -1.05 -25.51
CA LEU A 231 24.26 -1.97 -25.14
C LEU A 231 24.07 -2.57 -23.74
N ALA A 232 23.55 -1.80 -22.78
CA ALA A 232 23.26 -2.27 -21.43
C ALA A 232 22.07 -3.26 -21.39
N CYS A 233 20.99 -2.94 -22.10
CA CYS A 233 19.87 -3.86 -22.33
C CYS A 233 20.32 -5.13 -23.06
N GLN A 234 21.17 -5.02 -24.09
CA GLN A 234 21.74 -6.21 -24.75
C GLN A 234 22.60 -7.06 -23.80
N GLN A 235 23.37 -6.45 -22.87
CA GLN A 235 24.05 -7.22 -21.83
C GLN A 235 23.06 -8.00 -20.94
N ILE A 236 21.92 -7.41 -20.56
CA ILE A 236 20.90 -8.14 -19.77
C ILE A 236 20.33 -9.29 -20.60
N ARG A 237 20.04 -9.10 -21.89
CA ARG A 237 19.59 -10.15 -22.81
C ARG A 237 20.60 -11.30 -22.91
N ASP A 238 21.88 -10.98 -23.07
CA ASP A 238 22.97 -11.95 -23.17
C ASP A 238 23.22 -12.71 -21.85
N LEU A 239 22.96 -12.07 -20.69
CA LEU A 239 23.10 -12.69 -19.36
C LEU A 239 21.91 -13.56 -18.95
N THR A 240 20.69 -13.20 -19.35
CA THR A 240 19.44 -13.82 -18.87
C THR A 240 18.75 -14.72 -19.89
N GLY A 241 19.01 -14.54 -21.19
CA GLY A 241 18.26 -15.17 -22.27
C GLY A 241 16.85 -14.59 -22.48
N LYS A 242 16.50 -13.47 -21.82
CA LYS A 242 15.18 -12.83 -21.85
C LYS A 242 15.27 -11.37 -22.27
N ILE A 243 14.15 -10.76 -22.65
CA ILE A 243 14.04 -9.29 -22.74
C ILE A 243 14.12 -8.73 -21.32
N GLU A 244 14.93 -7.70 -21.13
CA GLU A 244 15.12 -7.00 -19.86
C GLU A 244 13.81 -6.42 -19.31
N PHE A 245 13.79 -6.19 -17.99
CA PHE A 245 12.86 -5.22 -17.42
C PHE A 245 13.54 -3.86 -17.40
N SER A 246 12.90 -2.85 -18.00
CA SER A 246 13.37 -1.47 -17.99
C SER A 246 12.31 -0.54 -17.40
N VAL A 247 12.74 0.23 -16.41
CA VAL A 247 11.96 1.26 -15.75
C VAL A 247 12.40 2.63 -16.25
N GLN A 248 11.45 3.49 -16.57
CA GLN A 248 11.69 4.90 -16.86
C GLN A 248 10.83 5.78 -15.96
N MET A 249 11.47 6.69 -15.23
CA MET A 249 10.86 7.53 -14.21
C MET A 249 10.78 8.97 -14.68
N HIS A 250 9.64 9.59 -14.36
CA HIS A 250 9.27 10.95 -14.74
C HIS A 250 8.52 11.65 -13.60
N SER A 251 8.43 12.98 -13.68
CA SER A 251 7.54 13.80 -12.87
C SER A 251 6.72 14.74 -13.75
N PHE A 252 5.66 15.30 -13.18
CA PHE A 252 4.80 16.24 -13.90
C PHE A 252 4.44 17.47 -13.08
N ASP A 253 4.31 18.60 -13.78
CA ASP A 253 3.93 19.86 -13.14
C ASP A 253 2.51 19.75 -12.57
N TRP A 254 2.38 19.93 -11.26
CA TRP A 254 1.08 20.01 -10.60
C TRP A 254 0.21 21.16 -11.13
N GLN A 255 0.83 22.21 -11.69
CA GLN A 255 0.14 23.36 -12.29
C GLN A 255 -0.52 23.03 -13.63
N THR A 256 0.00 22.05 -14.39
CA THR A 256 -0.53 21.63 -15.69
C THR A 256 -1.52 20.47 -15.55
N HIS A 257 -1.33 19.59 -14.55
CA HIS A 257 -2.17 18.42 -14.28
C HIS A 257 -2.80 18.37 -12.86
N PRO A 258 -3.48 19.43 -12.36
CA PRO A 258 -3.99 19.54 -10.97
C PRO A 258 -5.16 18.60 -10.63
N THR A 259 -5.49 17.65 -11.50
CA THR A 259 -6.55 16.64 -11.32
C THR A 259 -6.07 15.20 -11.45
N LEU A 260 -4.76 14.98 -11.65
CA LEU A 260 -4.18 13.63 -11.67
C LEU A 260 -3.80 13.17 -10.26
N LYS A 261 -3.86 11.86 -10.04
CA LYS A 261 -3.46 11.22 -8.78
C LYS A 261 -1.92 11.18 -8.65
N PRO A 262 -1.37 11.03 -7.42
CA PRO A 262 0.06 11.16 -7.16
C PRO A 262 0.98 10.32 -8.07
N VAL A 263 0.56 9.12 -8.48
CA VAL A 263 1.32 8.25 -9.39
C VAL A 263 0.48 7.84 -10.61
N VAL A 264 0.97 8.12 -11.81
CA VAL A 264 0.44 7.60 -13.08
C VAL A 264 1.36 6.50 -13.61
N VAL A 265 0.80 5.33 -13.94
CA VAL A 265 1.56 4.13 -14.38
C VAL A 265 1.13 3.70 -15.79
N SER A 266 2.09 3.36 -16.66
CA SER A 266 1.82 2.80 -17.98
C SER A 266 2.86 1.77 -18.45
N ALA A 267 2.47 0.97 -19.46
CA ALA A 267 3.39 0.17 -20.28
C ALA A 267 3.97 0.99 -21.48
N GLY A 268 3.96 2.33 -21.37
CA GLY A 268 4.33 3.27 -22.42
C GLY A 268 3.18 3.72 -23.34
N GLY A 269 3.37 4.87 -24.00
CA GLY A 269 2.30 5.57 -24.71
C GLY A 269 1.68 4.74 -25.84
N GLY A 270 0.35 4.57 -25.83
CA GLY A 270 -0.36 3.72 -26.79
C GLY A 270 -0.45 2.23 -26.42
N ARG A 271 0.27 1.76 -25.38
CA ARG A 271 0.22 0.37 -24.89
C ARG A 271 -0.90 0.21 -23.86
N ILE A 272 -2.14 0.40 -24.33
CA ILE A 272 -3.42 0.38 -23.58
C ILE A 272 -3.82 -0.99 -22.98
N HIS A 273 -2.89 -1.93 -22.94
CA HIS A 273 -3.05 -3.31 -22.49
C HIS A 273 -1.93 -3.71 -21.52
N PRO A 274 -1.76 -2.99 -20.39
CA PRO A 274 -0.74 -3.34 -19.41
C PRO A 274 -0.93 -4.78 -18.87
N SER A 275 0.19 -5.41 -18.54
CA SER A 275 0.28 -6.75 -17.95
C SER A 275 1.36 -6.73 -16.84
N LEU A 276 1.98 -7.85 -16.46
CA LEU A 276 2.99 -7.90 -15.40
C LEU A 276 4.15 -6.92 -15.67
N PRO A 277 4.62 -6.13 -14.69
CA PRO A 277 4.24 -6.12 -13.27
C PRO A 277 3.08 -5.18 -12.89
N ILE A 278 2.44 -4.52 -13.87
CA ILE A 278 1.35 -3.55 -13.61
C ILE A 278 0.03 -4.28 -13.31
N VAL A 279 -0.25 -5.38 -14.00
CA VAL A 279 -1.48 -6.18 -13.83
C VAL A 279 -1.16 -7.68 -13.93
N ASP A 280 -1.40 -8.43 -12.87
CA ASP A 280 -1.39 -9.89 -12.86
C ASP A 280 -2.82 -10.38 -13.11
N GLU A 281 -3.10 -10.88 -14.32
CA GLU A 281 -4.40 -11.45 -14.61
C GLU A 281 -4.55 -12.93 -14.17
N SER A 282 -3.54 -13.50 -13.51
CA SER A 282 -3.57 -14.86 -12.97
C SER A 282 -4.31 -14.93 -11.62
N GLN A 283 -4.27 -16.11 -10.97
CA GLN A 283 -4.77 -16.27 -9.59
C GLN A 283 -3.72 -15.98 -8.51
N LEU A 284 -2.48 -15.64 -8.88
CA LEU A 284 -1.40 -15.38 -7.92
C LEU A 284 -1.43 -13.96 -7.33
N LYS A 285 -2.02 -12.98 -8.02
CA LYS A 285 -2.15 -11.58 -7.59
C LYS A 285 -0.79 -10.92 -7.31
N LYS A 286 0.20 -11.16 -8.17
CA LYS A 286 1.58 -10.66 -8.05
C LYS A 286 1.87 -9.49 -8.99
N ASP A 287 1.18 -8.39 -8.73
CA ASP A 287 1.40 -7.10 -9.40
C ASP A 287 1.56 -5.95 -8.40
N LEU A 288 1.92 -4.78 -8.93
CA LEU A 288 2.13 -3.53 -8.18
C LEU A 288 0.93 -3.17 -7.29
N PHE A 289 -0.30 -3.35 -7.78
CA PHE A 289 -1.49 -2.90 -7.06
C PHE A 289 -1.85 -3.85 -5.92
N HIS A 290 -1.83 -5.16 -6.17
CA HIS A 290 -2.06 -6.18 -5.14
C HIS A 290 -1.00 -6.20 -4.03
N HIS A 291 0.24 -5.78 -4.34
CA HIS A 291 1.31 -5.63 -3.35
C HIS A 291 1.37 -4.23 -2.69
N THR A 292 0.55 -3.27 -3.11
CA THR A 292 0.41 -1.99 -2.40
C THR A 292 -0.60 -2.16 -1.25
N PRO A 293 -0.34 -1.63 -0.04
CA PRO A 293 -1.32 -1.64 1.06
C PRO A 293 -2.56 -0.81 0.73
N TRP A 294 -3.69 -1.11 1.40
CA TRP A 294 -4.93 -0.34 1.23
C TRP A 294 -4.76 1.15 1.59
N GLU A 295 -4.12 1.43 2.74
CA GLU A 295 -3.65 2.76 3.12
C GLU A 295 -2.20 2.89 2.64
N VAL A 296 -1.94 3.77 1.69
CA VAL A 296 -0.61 3.95 1.06
C VAL A 296 0.21 5.00 1.81
N LEU A 297 -0.44 6.09 2.20
CA LEU A 297 0.13 7.13 3.05
C LEU A 297 -0.83 7.38 4.23
N PRO A 298 -0.37 7.20 5.48
CA PRO A 298 -1.15 7.55 6.65
C PRO A 298 -1.55 9.03 6.64
N GLU A 299 -2.70 9.31 7.24
CA GLU A 299 -3.26 10.66 7.37
C GLU A 299 -2.29 11.62 8.06
N ASN A 300 -2.10 12.80 7.45
CA ASN A 300 -1.11 13.82 7.81
C ASN A 300 0.39 13.43 7.73
N ALA A 301 0.76 12.40 6.96
CA ALA A 301 2.16 12.01 6.79
C ALA A 301 3.06 13.10 6.14
N LEU A 302 2.49 13.98 5.31
CA LEU A 302 3.22 14.92 4.42
C LEU A 302 2.71 16.38 4.49
N GLY A 303 2.14 16.78 5.64
CA GLY A 303 1.34 18.01 5.75
C GLY A 303 -0.12 17.66 6.03
N THR A 304 -1.05 18.61 5.95
CA THR A 304 -2.46 18.33 6.25
C THR A 304 -3.16 17.64 5.07
N HIS A 305 -3.45 16.34 5.20
CA HIS A 305 -4.16 15.55 4.19
C HIS A 305 -4.84 14.31 4.79
N PRO A 306 -5.98 13.84 4.23
CA PRO A 306 -6.63 12.59 4.64
C PRO A 306 -5.71 11.36 4.44
N ALA A 307 -6.04 10.23 5.05
CA ALA A 307 -5.43 8.93 4.73
C ALA A 307 -5.59 8.64 3.22
N ILE A 308 -4.48 8.38 2.53
CA ILE A 308 -4.47 8.19 1.07
C ILE A 308 -4.61 6.72 0.76
N THR A 309 -5.75 6.31 0.18
CA THR A 309 -5.96 4.92 -0.20
C THR A 309 -5.22 4.56 -1.48
N ILE A 310 -5.11 3.27 -1.78
CA ILE A 310 -4.60 2.77 -3.07
C ILE A 310 -5.38 3.34 -4.26
N GLU A 311 -6.69 3.56 -4.10
CA GLU A 311 -7.52 4.19 -5.13
C GLU A 311 -7.16 5.66 -5.31
N ASP A 312 -6.92 6.41 -4.23
CA ASP A 312 -6.52 7.83 -4.30
C ASP A 312 -5.11 8.05 -4.84
N TYR A 313 -4.23 7.07 -4.65
CA TYR A 313 -2.80 7.17 -4.94
C TYR A 313 -2.45 6.89 -6.42
N TYR A 314 -3.06 5.88 -7.05
CA TYR A 314 -2.71 5.45 -8.41
C TYR A 314 -3.71 5.88 -9.50
N THR A 315 -3.16 6.07 -10.70
CA THR A 315 -3.89 6.07 -11.97
C THR A 315 -3.13 5.23 -12.99
N VAL A 316 -3.84 4.56 -13.90
CA VAL A 316 -3.23 3.63 -14.86
C VAL A 316 -3.66 3.93 -16.30
N TYR A 317 -2.73 3.77 -17.25
CA TYR A 317 -3.03 3.88 -18.68
C TYR A 317 -3.48 2.52 -19.26
N SER A 318 -4.79 2.33 -19.34
CA SER A 318 -5.43 1.10 -19.84
C SER A 318 -6.76 1.40 -20.54
N GLN A 319 -7.32 0.42 -21.25
CA GLN A 319 -8.67 0.54 -21.84
C GLN A 319 -9.81 0.59 -20.81
N VAL A 320 -9.60 0.00 -19.63
CA VAL A 320 -10.60 -0.18 -18.57
C VAL A 320 -9.94 -0.08 -17.19
N PRO A 321 -10.65 0.34 -16.13
CA PRO A 321 -10.13 0.32 -14.76
C PRO A 321 -9.63 -1.06 -14.35
N ILE A 322 -8.67 -1.10 -13.43
CA ILE A 322 -8.09 -2.35 -12.94
C ILE A 322 -8.69 -2.67 -11.57
N GLU A 323 -9.44 -3.77 -11.51
CA GLU A 323 -9.90 -4.36 -10.24
C GLU A 323 -8.73 -5.12 -9.59
N CYS A 324 -8.45 -4.82 -8.32
CA CYS A 324 -7.41 -5.48 -7.53
C CYS A 324 -7.88 -5.69 -6.07
N GLU A 325 -7.07 -6.38 -5.27
CA GLU A 325 -7.29 -6.57 -3.84
C GLU A 325 -6.07 -6.07 -3.06
N ALA A 326 -6.27 -5.04 -2.24
CA ALA A 326 -5.25 -4.46 -1.38
C ALA A 326 -5.59 -4.71 0.09
N SER A 327 -4.68 -5.36 0.83
CA SER A 327 -4.88 -5.71 2.25
C SER A 327 -6.18 -6.48 2.57
N GLY A 328 -6.71 -7.26 1.63
CA GLY A 328 -7.98 -8.01 1.76
C GLY A 328 -9.24 -7.23 1.36
N GLN A 329 -9.11 -5.98 0.91
CA GLN A 329 -10.20 -5.15 0.42
C GLN A 329 -10.14 -4.99 -1.10
N ALA A 330 -11.29 -5.01 -1.77
CA ALA A 330 -11.37 -4.80 -3.22
C ALA A 330 -11.20 -3.31 -3.56
N ALA A 331 -10.33 -3.00 -4.52
CA ALA A 331 -10.03 -1.65 -5.00
C ALA A 331 -10.14 -1.57 -6.53
N VAL A 332 -10.43 -0.40 -7.07
CA VAL A 332 -10.57 -0.13 -8.51
C VAL A 332 -9.64 1.03 -8.93
N ILE A 333 -8.52 0.70 -9.54
CA ILE A 333 -7.54 1.70 -10.01
C ILE A 333 -8.09 2.39 -11.26
N SER A 334 -8.27 3.71 -11.15
CA SER A 334 -8.88 4.55 -12.19
C SER A 334 -7.98 4.75 -13.41
N THR A 335 -8.59 4.83 -14.59
CA THR A 335 -7.88 5.09 -15.85
C THR A 335 -7.68 6.57 -16.14
N SER A 336 -6.54 6.94 -16.71
CA SER A 336 -6.39 8.21 -17.45
C SER A 336 -5.78 7.98 -18.84
N ALA A 337 -5.96 8.96 -19.73
CA ALA A 337 -5.29 9.05 -21.02
C ALA A 337 -4.17 10.11 -21.04
N GLU A 338 -3.99 10.85 -19.93
CA GLU A 338 -2.91 11.79 -19.72
C GLU A 338 -1.64 11.07 -19.25
N LEU A 339 -0.48 11.68 -19.48
CA LEU A 339 0.86 11.19 -19.10
C LEU A 339 1.10 9.68 -19.29
N PRO A 340 0.78 9.08 -20.47
CA PRO A 340 1.01 7.66 -20.69
C PRO A 340 2.45 7.35 -21.12
N GLY A 341 3.34 8.34 -21.14
CA GLY A 341 4.63 8.32 -21.84
C GLY A 341 4.51 8.57 -23.34
N TYR A 342 5.63 8.94 -23.96
CA TYR A 342 5.66 9.31 -25.39
C TYR A 342 5.54 8.09 -26.31
N ILE A 343 4.57 8.09 -27.23
CA ILE A 343 4.27 6.97 -28.14
C ILE A 343 5.42 6.54 -29.07
N TYR A 344 6.41 7.41 -29.29
CA TYR A 344 7.64 7.11 -30.05
C TYR A 344 8.91 7.14 -29.18
N ASN A 345 8.79 6.91 -27.88
CA ASN A 345 9.89 6.86 -26.92
C ASN A 345 10.98 5.86 -27.37
N ARG A 346 12.24 6.30 -27.46
CA ARG A 346 13.34 5.50 -28.02
C ARG A 346 13.77 4.32 -27.16
N GLN A 347 13.63 4.41 -25.84
CA GLN A 347 13.95 3.33 -24.91
C GLN A 347 12.85 2.26 -24.97
N MET A 348 11.60 2.68 -24.84
CA MET A 348 10.40 1.86 -25.00
C MET A 348 10.40 1.08 -26.32
N LEU A 349 10.63 1.76 -27.46
CA LEU A 349 10.63 1.12 -28.79
C LEU A 349 11.80 0.12 -29.01
N PHE A 350 12.79 0.07 -28.12
CA PHE A 350 13.87 -0.94 -28.15
C PHE A 350 13.62 -2.12 -27.21
N THR A 351 12.80 -1.92 -26.17
CA THR A 351 12.49 -2.91 -25.12
C THR A 351 11.12 -3.58 -25.33
N GLU A 352 10.22 -2.96 -26.10
CA GLU A 352 8.90 -3.48 -26.46
C GLU A 352 8.93 -4.85 -27.15
N GLN A 353 7.90 -5.68 -26.87
CA GLN A 353 7.67 -6.94 -27.58
C GLN A 353 6.71 -6.75 -28.78
N PRO A 354 6.83 -7.56 -29.86
CA PRO A 354 5.96 -7.45 -31.03
C PRO A 354 4.45 -7.67 -30.77
N ASN A 355 4.08 -8.25 -29.62
CA ASN A 355 2.69 -8.57 -29.28
C ASN A 355 2.21 -7.79 -28.06
N ILE A 356 1.31 -6.81 -28.29
CA ILE A 356 0.67 -5.97 -27.26
C ILE A 356 -0.29 -6.73 -26.33
N PHE A 357 -0.50 -8.02 -26.54
CA PHE A 357 -1.33 -8.90 -25.72
C PHE A 357 -0.51 -9.82 -24.80
N ASP A 358 0.81 -9.72 -24.80
CA ASP A 358 1.67 -10.54 -23.92
C ASP A 358 1.38 -10.31 -22.43
N SER A 359 1.57 -11.35 -21.61
CA SER A 359 1.46 -11.30 -20.15
C SER A 359 2.58 -10.50 -19.46
N TYR A 360 3.67 -10.18 -20.16
CA TYR A 360 4.80 -9.40 -19.65
C TYR A 360 4.95 -8.06 -20.38
N SER A 361 4.92 -6.96 -19.61
CA SER A 361 5.25 -5.59 -20.05
C SER A 361 6.72 -5.28 -19.70
N PRO A 362 7.69 -5.41 -20.63
CA PRO A 362 9.11 -5.24 -20.34
C PRO A 362 9.54 -3.79 -20.11
N PHE A 363 8.72 -2.82 -20.52
CA PHE A 363 8.92 -1.41 -20.26
C PHE A 363 7.85 -0.91 -19.28
N PHE A 364 8.29 -0.35 -18.16
CA PHE A 364 7.44 0.26 -17.15
C PHE A 364 7.74 1.76 -17.10
N HIS A 365 6.71 2.56 -17.28
CA HIS A 365 6.78 4.02 -17.28
C HIS A 365 5.92 4.55 -16.14
N VAL A 366 6.47 5.50 -15.39
CA VAL A 366 5.83 6.07 -14.21
C VAL A 366 6.06 7.57 -14.14
N GLU A 367 4.99 8.32 -13.90
CA GLU A 367 4.99 9.77 -13.77
C GLU A 367 4.46 10.14 -12.38
N MET A 368 5.23 10.93 -11.62
CA MET A 368 4.93 11.29 -10.22
C MET A 368 4.63 12.78 -10.08
N ALA A 369 3.58 13.12 -9.33
CA ALA A 369 3.18 14.51 -9.13
C ALA A 369 4.25 15.27 -8.33
N GLU A 370 4.68 16.43 -8.83
CA GLU A 370 5.65 17.28 -8.14
C GLU A 370 5.08 17.95 -6.89
N LEU A 371 3.76 18.10 -6.83
CA LEU A 371 3.00 18.33 -5.60
C LEU A 371 1.77 17.40 -5.64
N PRO A 372 1.68 16.39 -4.77
CA PRO A 372 0.55 15.48 -4.73
C PRO A 372 -0.80 16.21 -4.58
N ILE A 373 -1.81 15.78 -5.34
CA ILE A 373 -3.16 16.40 -5.39
C ILE A 373 -3.86 16.52 -4.03
N PHE A 374 -3.49 15.69 -3.05
CA PHE A 374 -4.04 15.72 -1.69
C PHE A 374 -3.47 16.85 -0.81
N LEU A 375 -2.41 17.54 -1.27
CA LEU A 375 -1.89 18.76 -0.65
C LEU A 375 -2.46 20.01 -1.35
N PRO A 376 -2.56 21.17 -0.67
CA PRO A 376 -3.09 22.39 -1.26
C PRO A 376 -2.33 22.79 -2.52
N GLN A 377 -3.04 22.91 -3.66
CA GLN A 377 -2.44 23.15 -4.97
C GLN A 377 -2.04 24.63 -5.16
N ASP A 378 -0.99 25.03 -4.45
CA ASP A 378 -0.42 26.38 -4.52
C ASP A 378 1.11 26.42 -4.40
N GLN A 379 1.68 27.59 -4.73
CA GLN A 379 3.12 27.84 -4.78
C GLN A 379 3.81 27.61 -3.43
N LEU A 380 3.18 27.97 -2.31
CA LEU A 380 3.78 27.87 -0.99
C LEU A 380 3.79 26.42 -0.51
N SER A 381 2.71 25.68 -0.75
CA SER A 381 2.65 24.24 -0.47
C SER A 381 3.65 23.45 -1.33
N TRP A 382 3.80 23.78 -2.62
CA TRP A 382 4.87 23.22 -3.46
C TRP A 382 6.26 23.50 -2.89
N GLN A 383 6.54 24.75 -2.51
CA GLN A 383 7.83 25.13 -1.93
C GLN A 383 8.09 24.41 -0.58
N LYS A 384 7.08 24.29 0.29
CA LYS A 384 7.19 23.58 1.57
C LYS A 384 7.40 22.07 1.42
N PHE A 385 6.83 21.45 0.39
CA PHE A 385 7.03 20.03 0.10
C PHE A 385 8.52 19.71 -0.14
N TYR A 386 9.26 20.65 -0.74
CA TYR A 386 10.72 20.56 -0.93
C TYR A 386 11.55 21.41 0.06
N GLY A 387 11.05 21.64 1.28
CA GLY A 387 11.86 22.19 2.38
C GLY A 387 12.07 23.72 2.38
N TRP A 388 11.10 24.51 1.91
CA TRP A 388 11.11 25.97 2.08
C TRP A 388 10.73 26.42 3.49
N ASP A 389 11.50 27.35 4.05
CA ASP A 389 11.22 28.08 5.28
C ASP A 389 10.52 29.42 4.98
N GLU A 390 9.24 29.51 5.36
CA GLU A 390 8.40 30.70 5.21
C GLU A 390 8.80 31.85 6.16
N VAL A 391 9.48 31.56 7.27
CA VAL A 391 9.88 32.54 8.28
C VAL A 391 11.21 33.20 7.94
N THR A 392 12.14 32.48 7.32
CA THR A 392 13.44 33.03 6.86
C THR A 392 13.51 33.36 5.36
N GLU A 393 12.47 33.00 4.59
CA GLU A 393 12.41 33.13 3.11
C GLU A 393 13.60 32.42 2.42
N ARG A 394 13.93 31.19 2.87
CA ARG A 394 15.10 30.41 2.41
C ARG A 394 14.85 28.91 2.29
N TRP A 395 15.70 28.23 1.52
CA TRP A 395 15.64 26.78 1.32
C TRP A 395 16.43 26.01 2.38
N ILE A 396 15.84 24.97 2.98
CA ILE A 396 16.52 23.98 3.82
C ILE A 396 16.96 22.82 2.92
N MET A 397 18.15 22.94 2.31
CA MET A 397 18.67 21.95 1.35
C MET A 397 18.77 20.52 1.92
N SER A 398 18.90 20.36 3.25
CA SER A 398 18.88 19.03 3.89
C SER A 398 17.50 18.37 3.91
N GLU A 399 16.41 19.13 3.82
CA GLU A 399 15.03 18.61 3.78
C GLU A 399 14.48 18.46 2.34
N ARG A 400 15.19 18.99 1.34
CA ARG A 400 14.77 19.14 -0.07
C ARG A 400 14.01 17.95 -0.64
N TRP A 401 14.49 16.72 -0.44
CA TRP A 401 13.89 15.52 -1.05
C TRP A 401 13.08 14.66 -0.07
N THR A 402 13.04 15.01 1.21
CA THR A 402 12.51 14.15 2.28
C THR A 402 11.05 13.78 2.07
N GLN A 403 10.19 14.77 1.77
CA GLN A 403 8.75 14.55 1.60
C GLN A 403 8.45 13.88 0.25
N PHE A 404 9.19 14.21 -0.82
CA PHE A 404 9.05 13.54 -2.12
C PHE A 404 9.38 12.04 -2.03
N ILE A 405 10.54 11.70 -1.44
CA ILE A 405 10.93 10.29 -1.23
C ILE A 405 9.91 9.59 -0.33
N GLN A 406 9.50 10.21 0.78
CA GLN A 406 8.48 9.63 1.68
C GLN A 406 7.12 9.42 0.97
N CYS A 407 6.73 10.31 0.04
CA CYS A 407 5.52 10.18 -0.75
C CYS A 407 5.57 9.01 -1.74
N TYR A 408 6.73 8.73 -2.32
CA TYR A 408 6.86 7.81 -3.47
C TYR A 408 7.58 6.49 -3.20
N SER A 409 8.21 6.31 -2.03
CA SER A 409 8.67 4.99 -1.56
C SER A 409 7.61 3.88 -1.57
N PRO A 410 6.30 4.10 -1.25
CA PRO A 410 5.33 3.01 -1.18
C PRO A 410 5.16 2.22 -2.48
N TRP A 411 5.28 2.87 -3.65
CA TRP A 411 5.20 2.15 -4.94
C TRP A 411 6.53 1.44 -5.27
N LEU A 412 7.67 1.99 -4.84
CA LEU A 412 8.96 1.30 -4.95
C LEU A 412 8.99 0.02 -4.09
N GLU A 413 8.41 0.07 -2.89
CA GLU A 413 8.28 -1.07 -1.98
C GLU A 413 7.31 -2.13 -2.54
N ALA A 414 6.13 -1.73 -3.02
CA ALA A 414 5.19 -2.65 -3.66
C ALA A 414 5.78 -3.31 -4.93
N MET A 415 6.55 -2.55 -5.74
CA MET A 415 7.29 -3.10 -6.88
C MET A 415 8.40 -4.07 -6.43
N ASN A 416 9.12 -3.76 -5.34
CA ASN A 416 10.21 -4.60 -4.83
C ASN A 416 9.77 -6.04 -4.54
N GLU A 417 8.56 -6.23 -4.01
CA GLU A 417 8.02 -7.54 -3.64
C GLU A 417 7.67 -8.42 -4.85
N VAL A 418 7.39 -7.83 -6.03
CA VAL A 418 7.04 -8.58 -7.25
C VAL A 418 8.22 -8.78 -8.21
N LEU A 419 9.30 -7.99 -8.10
CA LEU A 419 10.44 -8.02 -9.04
C LEU A 419 11.13 -9.40 -9.14
N ASP A 420 11.24 -10.14 -8.04
CA ASP A 420 11.91 -11.45 -8.05
C ASP A 420 11.13 -12.49 -8.87
N ASP A 421 9.81 -12.48 -8.78
CA ASP A 421 8.95 -13.37 -9.57
C ASP A 421 8.78 -12.85 -11.01
N LEU A 422 8.74 -11.54 -11.22
CA LEU A 422 8.74 -10.92 -12.55
C LEU A 422 9.98 -11.29 -13.37
N LEU A 423 11.18 -11.12 -12.82
CA LEU A 423 12.43 -11.44 -13.52
C LEU A 423 12.60 -12.96 -13.72
N ARG A 424 12.07 -13.75 -12.78
CA ARG A 424 12.00 -15.22 -12.89
C ARG A 424 10.99 -15.66 -13.95
N MET A 425 9.90 -14.92 -14.15
CA MET A 425 8.85 -15.10 -15.20
C MET A 425 8.44 -16.57 -15.36
N ASP A 426 8.16 -17.23 -14.23
CA ASP A 426 7.88 -18.66 -14.07
C ASP A 426 7.07 -18.81 -12.77
N ASP A 427 6.17 -19.78 -12.60
CA ASP A 427 5.66 -20.19 -11.28
C ASP A 427 5.86 -21.69 -10.95
N TYR A 428 6.47 -22.44 -11.87
CA TYR A 428 6.66 -23.89 -11.87
C TYR A 428 5.39 -24.76 -11.96
N LEU A 429 4.22 -24.17 -12.24
CA LEU A 429 2.96 -24.86 -12.51
C LEU A 429 2.74 -24.99 -14.02
N ALA A 430 1.55 -25.39 -14.45
CA ALA A 430 1.15 -25.34 -15.86
C ALA A 430 -0.24 -24.71 -15.93
N PRO A 431 -0.59 -24.02 -17.02
CA PRO A 431 -1.85 -23.30 -17.13
C PRO A 431 -3.06 -24.15 -16.77
N THR A 432 -4.05 -23.57 -16.09
CA THR A 432 -5.31 -24.28 -15.86
C THR A 432 -5.97 -24.63 -17.19
N ASN A 433 -6.75 -25.70 -17.24
CA ASN A 433 -7.52 -26.03 -18.44
C ASN A 433 -8.43 -24.83 -18.82
N PRO A 434 -8.42 -24.37 -20.08
CA PRO A 434 -9.55 -23.62 -20.61
C PRO A 434 -10.75 -24.56 -20.72
N ASP A 435 -11.96 -24.04 -20.51
CA ASP A 435 -13.18 -24.84 -20.45
C ASP A 435 -14.23 -24.36 -21.47
N ASN A 436 -15.35 -25.08 -21.58
CA ASN A 436 -16.57 -24.61 -22.29
C ASN A 436 -16.35 -24.14 -23.76
N PHE A 437 -15.31 -24.65 -24.42
CA PHE A 437 -14.94 -24.30 -25.80
C PHE A 437 -16.09 -24.61 -26.77
N ARG A 438 -16.45 -23.60 -27.57
CA ARG A 438 -17.67 -23.56 -28.40
C ARG A 438 -17.49 -22.69 -29.65
N VAL A 439 -18.21 -23.02 -30.73
CA VAL A 439 -18.31 -22.19 -31.94
C VAL A 439 -19.46 -21.20 -31.74
N SER A 440 -19.16 -19.93 -31.48
CA SER A 440 -20.16 -18.88 -31.18
C SER A 440 -20.86 -18.35 -32.43
N SER A 441 -20.22 -18.39 -33.59
CA SER A 441 -20.81 -17.94 -34.86
C SER A 441 -20.22 -18.67 -36.07
N LEU A 442 -21.00 -18.77 -37.15
CA LEU A 442 -20.60 -19.40 -38.41
C LEU A 442 -20.97 -18.48 -39.59
N GLY A 443 -20.00 -17.71 -40.07
CA GLY A 443 -20.12 -16.82 -41.21
C GLY A 443 -20.13 -17.57 -42.55
N GLN A 444 -19.70 -16.92 -43.63
CA GLN A 444 -19.48 -17.64 -44.90
C GLN A 444 -18.11 -18.33 -44.90
N ASP A 445 -17.05 -17.55 -44.70
CA ASP A 445 -15.64 -17.98 -44.83
C ASP A 445 -14.85 -17.78 -43.51
N VAL A 446 -15.56 -17.53 -42.40
CA VAL A 446 -15.05 -17.25 -41.04
C VAL A 446 -15.98 -17.90 -40.01
N PHE A 447 -15.43 -18.41 -38.90
CA PHE A 447 -16.20 -18.81 -37.71
C PHE A 447 -15.65 -18.18 -36.43
N GLY A 448 -16.55 -17.86 -35.50
CA GLY A 448 -16.22 -17.35 -34.17
C GLY A 448 -16.11 -18.47 -33.14
N LEU A 449 -15.17 -18.32 -32.22
CA LEU A 449 -14.88 -19.24 -31.12
C LEU A 449 -14.99 -18.49 -29.80
N GLU A 450 -15.52 -19.16 -28.77
CA GLU A 450 -15.51 -18.72 -27.37
C GLU A 450 -15.09 -19.89 -26.47
N TRP A 451 -14.52 -19.57 -25.31
CA TRP A 451 -14.19 -20.50 -24.24
C TRP A 451 -14.28 -19.79 -22.87
N ASP A 452 -14.04 -20.55 -21.81
CA ASP A 452 -13.88 -20.05 -20.45
C ASP A 452 -12.39 -20.01 -20.08
N ARG A 453 -12.01 -19.06 -19.22
CA ARG A 453 -10.62 -18.61 -19.00
C ARG A 453 -9.68 -19.68 -18.44
N SER A 454 -8.50 -19.79 -19.03
CA SER A 454 -7.31 -20.37 -18.41
C SER A 454 -6.58 -19.31 -17.55
N TYR A 455 -6.05 -19.73 -16.41
CA TYR A 455 -5.23 -18.90 -15.52
C TYR A 455 -3.81 -19.49 -15.43
N ASP A 456 -2.82 -18.61 -15.47
CA ASP A 456 -1.39 -18.95 -15.37
C ASP A 456 -0.60 -17.65 -15.10
N TYR A 457 0.53 -17.71 -14.40
CA TYR A 457 1.35 -16.51 -14.14
C TYR A 457 2.22 -16.17 -15.36
N ASP A 458 3.02 -17.12 -15.84
CA ASP A 458 3.89 -16.96 -17.01
C ASP A 458 3.20 -17.34 -18.33
N PHE A 459 1.90 -17.02 -18.47
CA PHE A 459 1.06 -17.37 -19.63
C PHE A 459 1.70 -16.93 -20.95
N ASP A 460 1.72 -17.80 -21.96
CA ASP A 460 2.24 -17.47 -23.30
C ASP A 460 1.16 -17.42 -24.37
N SER A 461 0.33 -18.45 -24.48
CA SER A 461 -0.68 -18.53 -25.55
C SER A 461 -1.78 -19.54 -25.27
N TYR A 462 -2.99 -19.21 -25.72
CA TYR A 462 -3.94 -20.24 -26.16
C TYR A 462 -3.44 -20.89 -27.46
N GLU A 463 -3.48 -22.22 -27.55
CA GLU A 463 -3.18 -23.00 -28.76
C GLU A 463 -4.50 -23.62 -29.27
N ILE A 464 -5.06 -23.08 -30.36
CA ILE A 464 -6.24 -23.64 -31.05
C ILE A 464 -5.76 -24.69 -32.06
N ILE A 465 -6.20 -25.92 -31.91
CA ILE A 465 -5.80 -27.08 -32.72
C ILE A 465 -6.94 -27.38 -33.70
N VAL A 466 -6.62 -27.42 -34.99
CA VAL A 466 -7.57 -27.61 -36.09
C VAL A 466 -7.16 -28.81 -36.94
N THR A 467 -7.89 -29.92 -36.82
CA THR A 467 -7.69 -31.13 -37.64
C THR A 467 -8.76 -31.19 -38.75
N TYR A 468 -8.37 -31.46 -40.00
CA TYR A 468 -9.28 -31.47 -41.14
C TYR A 468 -8.80 -32.40 -42.27
N GLN A 469 -9.71 -32.72 -43.21
CA GLN A 469 -9.41 -33.56 -44.38
C GLN A 469 -9.05 -32.71 -45.61
N SER A 470 -7.93 -33.02 -46.26
CA SER A 470 -7.41 -32.36 -47.47
C SER A 470 -6.73 -33.38 -48.40
N GLU A 471 -7.09 -33.40 -49.68
CA GLU A 471 -6.54 -34.33 -50.69
C GLU A 471 -6.53 -35.83 -50.28
N ASP A 472 -7.55 -36.27 -49.53
CA ASP A 472 -7.69 -37.60 -48.89
C ASP A 472 -6.68 -37.92 -47.76
N GLU A 473 -5.92 -36.93 -47.25
CA GLU A 473 -5.09 -37.02 -46.05
C GLU A 473 -5.62 -36.15 -44.89
N GLU A 474 -5.28 -36.53 -43.66
CA GLU A 474 -5.64 -35.81 -42.43
C GLU A 474 -4.53 -34.80 -42.06
N THR A 475 -4.89 -33.52 -41.98
CA THR A 475 -3.97 -32.42 -41.68
C THR A 475 -4.35 -31.77 -40.35
N GLU A 476 -3.35 -31.54 -39.49
CA GLU A 476 -3.50 -30.78 -38.24
C GLU A 476 -2.71 -29.47 -38.30
N VAL A 477 -3.33 -28.37 -37.86
CA VAL A 477 -2.73 -27.03 -37.78
C VAL A 477 -2.96 -26.49 -36.37
N ILE A 478 -1.92 -25.87 -35.79
CA ILE A 478 -2.02 -25.13 -34.53
C ILE A 478 -2.04 -23.64 -34.86
N VAL A 479 -2.98 -22.92 -34.25
CA VAL A 479 -3.16 -21.47 -34.33
C VAL A 479 -2.94 -20.91 -32.94
N ASP A 480 -1.85 -20.17 -32.75
CA ASP A 480 -1.44 -19.58 -31.48
C ASP A 480 -1.16 -18.08 -31.63
N ARG A 481 -0.53 -17.47 -30.63
CA ARG A 481 -0.11 -16.05 -30.59
C ARG A 481 0.59 -15.54 -31.85
N GLU A 482 1.34 -16.37 -32.58
CA GLU A 482 2.08 -15.91 -33.77
C GLU A 482 1.18 -15.82 -35.01
N VAL A 483 0.02 -16.49 -34.99
CA VAL A 483 -1.02 -16.42 -36.04
C VAL A 483 -2.12 -15.44 -35.64
N LEU A 484 -2.51 -15.40 -34.36
CA LEU A 484 -3.52 -14.53 -33.78
C LEU A 484 -2.98 -13.92 -32.48
N PRO A 485 -2.34 -12.72 -32.51
CA PRO A 485 -1.69 -12.09 -31.36
C PRO A 485 -2.54 -12.01 -30.08
N ILE A 486 -3.85 -11.83 -30.23
CA ILE A 486 -4.83 -11.79 -29.13
C ILE A 486 -4.82 -13.04 -28.23
N LEU A 487 -4.38 -14.20 -28.75
CA LEU A 487 -4.30 -15.46 -28.00
C LEU A 487 -3.22 -15.45 -26.91
N ALA A 488 -2.31 -14.46 -26.88
CA ALA A 488 -1.31 -14.30 -25.83
C ALA A 488 -1.85 -13.75 -24.50
N ARG A 489 -3.09 -13.23 -24.47
CA ARG A 489 -3.70 -12.69 -23.25
C ARG A 489 -4.76 -13.62 -22.70
N GLN A 490 -4.52 -14.17 -21.52
CA GLN A 490 -5.43 -15.10 -20.84
C GLN A 490 -6.88 -14.57 -20.68
N SER A 491 -7.09 -13.26 -20.47
CA SER A 491 -8.44 -12.64 -20.44
C SER A 491 -9.20 -12.64 -21.77
N LYS A 492 -8.55 -12.92 -22.92
CA LYS A 492 -9.20 -12.88 -24.24
C LYS A 492 -9.73 -14.26 -24.63
N THR A 493 -10.89 -14.61 -24.08
CA THR A 493 -11.50 -15.95 -24.23
C THR A 493 -12.36 -16.12 -25.50
N SER A 494 -12.05 -15.38 -26.56
CA SER A 494 -12.72 -15.52 -27.86
C SER A 494 -11.83 -15.10 -29.03
N ALA A 495 -12.08 -15.69 -30.20
CA ALA A 495 -11.35 -15.42 -31.43
C ALA A 495 -12.25 -15.61 -32.67
N GLN A 496 -11.81 -15.11 -33.82
CA GLN A 496 -12.39 -15.44 -35.13
C GLN A 496 -11.33 -16.11 -36.00
N LEU A 497 -11.69 -17.22 -36.64
CA LEU A 497 -10.83 -17.97 -37.55
C LEU A 497 -11.41 -17.92 -38.97
N SER A 498 -10.60 -17.49 -39.94
CA SER A 498 -10.87 -17.70 -41.37
C SER A 498 -10.19 -18.98 -41.83
N PHE A 499 -10.84 -19.73 -42.74
CA PHE A 499 -10.34 -21.05 -43.14
C PHE A 499 -10.77 -21.41 -44.57
N ASP A 500 -9.81 -21.62 -45.47
CA ASP A 500 -10.10 -21.82 -46.91
C ASP A 500 -10.78 -23.17 -47.23
N GLY A 501 -10.82 -24.12 -46.29
CA GLY A 501 -11.31 -25.49 -46.46
C GLY A 501 -12.81 -25.73 -46.24
N PHE A 502 -13.68 -24.71 -46.40
CA PHE A 502 -15.13 -24.85 -46.19
C PHE A 502 -15.77 -25.90 -47.11
N GLY A 503 -16.00 -27.10 -46.57
CA GLY A 503 -16.59 -28.24 -47.27
C GLY A 503 -16.15 -29.59 -46.71
N SER A 504 -14.97 -29.66 -46.09
CA SER A 504 -14.52 -30.81 -45.30
C SER A 504 -15.08 -30.78 -43.88
N PRO A 505 -15.22 -31.94 -43.20
CA PRO A 505 -15.40 -31.98 -41.75
C PRO A 505 -14.10 -31.53 -41.05
N MET A 506 -14.27 -30.80 -39.94
CA MET A 506 -13.18 -30.27 -39.12
C MET A 506 -13.39 -30.69 -37.66
N LEU A 507 -12.28 -30.89 -36.94
CA LEU A 507 -12.23 -31.17 -35.52
C LEU A 507 -11.44 -30.04 -34.85
N LEU A 508 -12.02 -29.41 -33.83
CA LEU A 508 -11.41 -28.29 -33.11
C LEU A 508 -11.14 -28.70 -31.66
N ARG A 509 -9.93 -28.45 -31.19
CA ARG A 509 -9.51 -28.55 -29.77
C ARG A 509 -8.80 -27.25 -29.38
N LEU A 510 -8.70 -27.00 -28.09
CA LEU A 510 -8.03 -25.83 -27.50
C LEU A 510 -7.19 -26.31 -26.31
N ARG A 511 -6.06 -25.65 -26.04
CA ARG A 511 -5.32 -25.75 -24.77
C ARG A 511 -4.61 -24.42 -24.48
N ALA A 512 -4.05 -24.27 -23.29
CA ALA A 512 -3.18 -23.15 -22.92
C ALA A 512 -1.72 -23.61 -22.80
N ARG A 513 -0.80 -22.68 -23.05
CA ARG A 513 0.67 -22.84 -23.02
C ARG A 513 1.28 -21.68 -22.23
N ASP A 514 2.30 -21.98 -21.43
CA ASP A 514 3.13 -20.98 -20.71
C ASP A 514 4.47 -20.71 -21.41
N LYS A 515 5.21 -19.72 -20.90
CA LYS A 515 6.53 -19.32 -21.42
C LYS A 515 7.62 -20.40 -21.23
N HIS A 516 7.31 -21.48 -20.53
CA HIS A 516 8.16 -22.64 -20.30
C HIS A 516 7.73 -23.89 -21.08
N ASP A 517 6.87 -23.71 -22.10
CA ASP A 517 6.39 -24.76 -23.01
C ASP A 517 5.54 -25.86 -22.32
N ARG A 518 5.15 -25.65 -21.05
CA ARG A 518 4.21 -26.52 -20.33
C ARG A 518 2.79 -26.14 -20.74
N ARG A 519 1.87 -27.11 -20.67
CA ARG A 519 0.56 -27.02 -21.31
C ARG A 519 -0.54 -27.57 -20.43
N SER A 520 -1.71 -26.95 -20.53
CA SER A 520 -2.95 -27.49 -19.98
C SER A 520 -3.34 -28.80 -20.69
N GLN A 521 -4.38 -29.48 -20.20
CA GLN A 521 -5.04 -30.51 -21.01
C GLN A 521 -5.76 -29.86 -22.20
N GLU A 522 -6.00 -30.66 -23.23
CA GLU A 522 -6.84 -30.26 -24.37
C GLU A 522 -8.32 -30.31 -24.00
N THR A 523 -9.09 -29.34 -24.48
CA THR A 523 -10.54 -29.33 -24.39
C THR A 523 -11.15 -30.48 -25.17
N GLU A 524 -12.36 -30.87 -24.79
CA GLU A 524 -13.23 -31.73 -25.57
C GLU A 524 -13.37 -31.28 -27.04
N GLU A 525 -13.41 -32.27 -27.95
CA GLU A 525 -13.39 -32.05 -29.39
C GLU A 525 -14.72 -31.53 -29.96
N ILE A 526 -14.67 -30.38 -30.65
CA ILE A 526 -15.78 -29.85 -31.42
C ILE A 526 -15.69 -30.36 -32.85
N PHE A 527 -16.64 -31.21 -33.25
CA PHE A 527 -16.89 -31.51 -34.65
C PHE A 527 -17.62 -30.33 -35.31
N LEU A 528 -17.00 -29.69 -36.29
CA LEU A 528 -17.56 -28.62 -37.10
C LEU A 528 -17.68 -29.11 -38.55
N PHE A 529 -18.90 -29.03 -39.12
CA PHE A 529 -19.15 -29.35 -40.52
C PHE A 529 -20.29 -28.50 -41.05
N ARG A 530 -20.12 -27.97 -42.27
CA ARG A 530 -21.16 -27.21 -42.99
C ARG A 530 -21.63 -28.03 -44.20
N PRO A 531 -22.86 -28.58 -44.19
CA PRO A 531 -23.42 -29.21 -45.39
C PRO A 531 -23.68 -28.16 -46.50
N ASP A 532 -23.76 -28.62 -47.75
CA ASP A 532 -24.16 -27.77 -48.89
C ASP A 532 -25.52 -27.10 -48.60
N PRO A 533 -25.61 -25.75 -48.61
CA PRO A 533 -26.85 -25.00 -48.39
C PRO A 533 -28.01 -25.40 -49.31
N GLN A 534 -27.74 -26.03 -50.47
CA GLN A 534 -28.78 -26.52 -51.37
C GLN A 534 -29.50 -27.78 -50.84
N LEU A 535 -28.85 -28.58 -49.99
CA LEU A 535 -29.46 -29.79 -49.39
C LEU A 535 -30.48 -29.45 -48.30
N GLY A 536 -30.24 -28.36 -47.57
CA GLY A 536 -31.14 -27.88 -46.51
C GLY A 536 -30.42 -27.30 -45.30
N SER A 537 -31.19 -26.96 -44.28
CA SER A 537 -30.68 -26.37 -43.03
C SER A 537 -31.53 -26.76 -41.81
N PHE A 538 -30.89 -26.89 -40.66
CA PHE A 538 -31.54 -26.67 -39.37
C PHE A 538 -31.67 -25.17 -39.12
N GLN A 539 -32.74 -24.75 -38.42
CA GLN A 539 -33.02 -23.36 -38.06
C GLN A 539 -33.59 -23.32 -36.63
N ASN A 540 -33.60 -22.16 -35.98
CA ASN A 540 -34.16 -21.96 -34.63
C ASN A 540 -33.70 -23.01 -33.59
N VAL A 541 -32.48 -23.51 -33.75
CA VAL A 541 -31.89 -24.56 -32.92
C VAL A 541 -31.58 -23.99 -31.54
N SER A 542 -32.14 -24.59 -30.49
CA SER A 542 -32.05 -24.09 -29.13
C SER A 542 -32.05 -25.24 -28.11
N ILE A 543 -31.48 -24.95 -26.94
CA ILE A 543 -31.41 -25.86 -25.80
C ILE A 543 -31.82 -25.08 -24.55
N ALA A 544 -32.77 -25.63 -23.77
CA ALA A 544 -33.35 -24.99 -22.60
C ALA A 544 -33.27 -25.93 -21.39
N PRO A 545 -32.30 -25.74 -20.48
CA PRO A 545 -32.22 -26.51 -19.25
C PRO A 545 -33.37 -26.16 -18.29
N GLN A 546 -33.86 -27.18 -17.59
CA GLN A 546 -34.83 -27.10 -16.51
C GLN A 546 -34.23 -27.71 -15.24
N THR A 547 -34.95 -27.67 -14.12
CA THR A 547 -34.48 -28.22 -12.82
C THR A 547 -34.28 -29.75 -12.83
N GLY A 548 -34.84 -30.47 -13.80
CA GLY A 548 -34.75 -31.93 -13.91
C GLY A 548 -34.93 -32.49 -15.33
N SER A 549 -34.81 -31.64 -16.35
CA SER A 549 -34.85 -32.04 -17.76
C SER A 549 -34.05 -31.06 -18.62
N ILE A 550 -33.71 -31.46 -19.85
CA ILE A 550 -33.11 -30.59 -20.86
C ILE A 550 -33.96 -30.69 -22.12
N VAL A 551 -34.50 -29.55 -22.56
CA VAL A 551 -35.35 -29.44 -23.74
C VAL A 551 -34.51 -29.01 -24.94
N LEU A 552 -34.51 -29.83 -25.98
CA LEU A 552 -33.98 -29.51 -27.31
C LEU A 552 -35.13 -29.07 -28.21
N SER A 553 -34.96 -27.97 -28.93
CA SER A 553 -35.91 -27.47 -29.94
C SER A 553 -35.17 -27.12 -31.22
N PHE A 554 -35.71 -27.47 -32.38
CA PHE A 554 -35.15 -27.10 -33.68
C PHE A 554 -36.20 -27.12 -34.79
N ASP A 555 -36.06 -26.20 -35.74
CA ASP A 555 -36.69 -26.30 -37.04
C ASP A 555 -35.75 -27.01 -38.02
N ALA A 556 -36.30 -27.70 -39.02
CA ALA A 556 -35.50 -28.39 -40.03
C ALA A 556 -36.17 -28.43 -41.41
N LEU A 557 -35.40 -28.06 -42.42
CA LEU A 557 -35.83 -27.91 -43.82
C LEU A 557 -34.80 -28.59 -44.74
N PHE A 558 -34.96 -29.90 -44.98
CA PHE A 558 -34.05 -30.68 -45.82
C PHE A 558 -34.75 -31.37 -47.00
N GLN A 559 -34.10 -31.39 -48.16
CA GLN A 559 -34.59 -32.12 -49.33
C GLN A 559 -34.45 -33.63 -49.12
N ASN A 560 -35.50 -34.41 -49.41
CA ASN A 560 -35.50 -35.88 -49.31
C ASN A 560 -35.15 -36.44 -47.91
N GLN A 561 -35.43 -35.70 -46.84
CA GLN A 561 -35.28 -36.15 -45.45
C GLN A 561 -36.10 -37.42 -45.12
N ALA A 562 -35.49 -38.38 -44.41
CA ALA A 562 -36.14 -39.59 -43.95
C ALA A 562 -36.48 -39.53 -42.44
N HIS A 563 -35.49 -39.22 -41.61
CA HIS A 563 -35.64 -39.08 -40.15
C HIS A 563 -34.51 -38.23 -39.55
N TYR A 564 -34.72 -37.78 -38.31
CA TYR A 564 -33.73 -37.07 -37.51
C TYR A 564 -33.19 -37.96 -36.40
N ARG A 565 -31.98 -37.68 -35.94
CA ARG A 565 -31.26 -38.39 -34.89
C ARG A 565 -30.78 -37.39 -33.84
N ILE A 566 -30.93 -37.73 -32.57
CA ILE A 566 -30.36 -37.00 -31.44
C ILE A 566 -29.39 -37.94 -30.74
N LYS A 567 -28.15 -37.47 -30.59
CA LYS A 567 -27.11 -38.15 -29.81
C LYS A 567 -26.76 -37.36 -28.56
N ARG A 568 -26.37 -38.07 -27.50
CA ARG A 568 -25.98 -37.53 -26.20
C ARG A 568 -24.58 -37.99 -25.80
N SER A 569 -23.79 -37.05 -25.31
CA SER A 569 -22.57 -37.25 -24.53
C SER A 569 -22.82 -36.74 -23.11
N VAL A 570 -22.19 -37.38 -22.13
CA VAL A 570 -22.27 -37.01 -20.70
C VAL A 570 -20.85 -36.89 -20.17
N ASN A 571 -20.51 -35.74 -19.57
CA ASN A 571 -19.19 -35.46 -18.97
C ASN A 571 -18.00 -35.79 -19.91
N GLY A 572 -18.08 -35.36 -21.18
CA GLY A 572 -17.03 -35.62 -22.20
C GLY A 572 -17.08 -37.00 -22.86
N GLY A 573 -17.91 -37.93 -22.37
CA GLY A 573 -18.01 -39.30 -22.90
C GLY A 573 -18.44 -39.40 -24.37
N THR A 574 -18.29 -40.58 -24.97
CA THR A 574 -18.67 -40.85 -26.36
C THR A 574 -20.15 -40.61 -26.65
N TYR A 575 -20.47 -40.11 -27.85
CA TYR A 575 -21.85 -39.83 -28.28
C TYR A 575 -22.68 -41.09 -28.59
N GLU A 576 -23.53 -41.47 -27.65
CA GLU A 576 -24.53 -42.52 -27.80
C GLU A 576 -25.82 -42.01 -28.48
N GLU A 577 -26.61 -42.91 -29.04
CA GLU A 577 -27.92 -42.59 -29.63
C GLU A 577 -28.96 -42.38 -28.53
N LEU A 578 -29.56 -41.20 -28.45
CA LEU A 578 -30.61 -40.89 -27.47
C LEU A 578 -32.02 -41.04 -28.06
N ALA A 579 -32.23 -40.54 -29.28
CA ALA A 579 -33.54 -40.60 -29.93
C ALA A 579 -33.46 -40.57 -31.46
N THR A 580 -34.51 -41.11 -32.10
CA THR A 580 -34.77 -40.99 -33.54
C THR A 580 -36.15 -40.38 -33.73
N LEU A 581 -36.25 -39.23 -34.41
CA LEU A 581 -37.50 -38.52 -34.64
C LEU A 581 -37.95 -38.67 -36.10
N PRO A 582 -39.22 -39.02 -36.38
CA PRO A 582 -39.71 -39.16 -37.75
C PRO A 582 -39.86 -37.78 -38.43
N SER A 583 -39.61 -37.71 -39.74
CA SER A 583 -39.88 -36.50 -40.52
C SER A 583 -41.37 -36.19 -40.57
N VAL A 584 -41.76 -34.96 -40.22
CA VAL A 584 -43.13 -34.44 -40.36
C VAL A 584 -43.20 -33.24 -41.34
N PRO A 585 -44.34 -32.97 -41.99
CA PRO A 585 -44.44 -31.94 -43.04
C PRO A 585 -44.37 -30.48 -42.55
N SER A 586 -44.53 -30.24 -41.25
CA SER A 586 -44.40 -28.93 -40.60
C SER A 586 -43.17 -28.97 -39.70
N GLY A 587 -42.06 -28.40 -40.17
CA GLY A 587 -40.72 -28.66 -39.65
C GLY A 587 -40.34 -27.89 -38.38
N ASN A 588 -41.08 -28.08 -37.29
CA ASN A 588 -40.65 -27.76 -35.92
C ASN A 588 -40.60 -29.06 -35.09
N TYR A 589 -39.51 -29.26 -34.36
CA TYR A 589 -39.20 -30.47 -33.61
C TYR A 589 -38.79 -30.10 -32.19
N GLN A 590 -39.26 -30.89 -31.22
CA GLN A 590 -38.92 -30.74 -29.81
C GLN A 590 -38.66 -32.12 -29.20
N TYR A 591 -37.67 -32.21 -28.31
CA TYR A 591 -37.35 -33.40 -27.55
C TYR A 591 -36.94 -33.02 -26.13
N GLU A 592 -37.48 -33.69 -25.11
CA GLU A 592 -37.14 -33.46 -23.70
C GLU A 592 -36.38 -34.66 -23.15
N ASP A 593 -35.11 -34.44 -22.81
CA ASP A 593 -34.30 -35.41 -22.07
C ASP A 593 -34.63 -35.30 -20.58
N THR A 594 -35.21 -36.35 -20.01
CA THR A 594 -35.57 -36.45 -18.58
C THR A 594 -34.63 -37.37 -17.79
N GLU A 595 -33.61 -37.96 -18.42
CA GLU A 595 -32.61 -38.82 -17.78
C GLU A 595 -31.35 -38.03 -17.34
N VAL A 596 -31.57 -36.81 -16.86
CA VAL A 596 -30.50 -35.85 -16.54
C VAL A 596 -30.32 -35.65 -15.04
N ASN A 597 -29.09 -35.36 -14.59
CA ASN A 597 -28.79 -35.00 -13.20
C ASN A 597 -28.05 -33.66 -13.12
N THR A 598 -28.33 -32.87 -12.07
CA THR A 598 -27.80 -31.50 -11.90
C THR A 598 -26.28 -31.44 -11.63
N SER A 599 -25.60 -32.57 -11.51
CA SER A 599 -24.16 -32.72 -11.31
C SER A 599 -23.40 -33.19 -12.56
N SER A 600 -24.07 -33.35 -13.70
CA SER A 600 -23.45 -33.77 -14.97
C SER A 600 -23.67 -32.73 -16.07
N PHE A 601 -22.69 -32.65 -16.97
CA PHE A 601 -22.68 -31.81 -18.15
C PHE A 601 -23.12 -32.63 -19.36
N TYR A 602 -24.08 -32.13 -20.12
CA TYR A 602 -24.67 -32.84 -21.24
C TYR A 602 -24.36 -32.12 -22.54
N ARG A 603 -23.91 -32.88 -23.55
CA ARG A 603 -23.66 -32.39 -24.91
C ARG A 603 -24.51 -33.18 -25.90
N TYR A 604 -25.22 -32.48 -26.79
CA TYR A 604 -26.16 -33.06 -27.74
C TYR A 604 -25.77 -32.73 -29.18
N ARG A 605 -25.88 -33.72 -30.07
CA ARG A 605 -25.73 -33.55 -31.53
C ARG A 605 -27.04 -33.93 -32.21
N ILE A 606 -27.61 -32.99 -32.96
CA ILE A 606 -28.80 -33.19 -33.81
C ILE A 606 -28.31 -33.50 -35.23
N GLY A 607 -28.92 -34.47 -35.89
CA GLY A 607 -28.61 -34.82 -37.28
C GLY A 607 -29.83 -35.28 -38.06
N VAL A 608 -29.70 -35.31 -39.39
CA VAL A 608 -30.72 -35.75 -40.34
C VAL A 608 -30.14 -36.86 -41.21
N VAL A 609 -30.97 -37.86 -41.53
CA VAL A 609 -30.67 -38.90 -42.51
C VAL A 609 -31.56 -38.68 -43.72
N LEU A 610 -30.95 -38.55 -44.89
CA LEU A 610 -31.63 -38.38 -46.18
C LEU A 610 -31.98 -39.76 -46.79
N ALA A 611 -32.86 -39.77 -47.79
CA ALA A 611 -33.42 -41.00 -48.38
C ALA A 611 -32.39 -41.87 -49.16
N ASP A 612 -31.20 -41.34 -49.44
CA ASP A 612 -30.04 -42.06 -49.99
C ASP A 612 -29.12 -42.66 -48.89
N ASN A 613 -29.45 -42.43 -47.61
CA ASN A 613 -28.67 -42.67 -46.39
C ASN A 613 -27.49 -41.71 -46.15
N THR A 614 -27.39 -40.59 -46.87
CA THR A 614 -26.49 -39.49 -46.51
C THR A 614 -26.89 -38.95 -45.14
N GLN A 615 -25.93 -38.80 -44.23
CA GLN A 615 -26.15 -38.30 -42.87
C GLN A 615 -25.49 -36.94 -42.70
N LEU A 616 -26.28 -35.94 -42.35
CA LEU A 616 -25.80 -34.57 -42.11
C LEU A 616 -26.04 -34.22 -40.64
N TRP A 617 -25.06 -33.61 -39.98
CA TRP A 617 -25.16 -33.17 -38.59
C TRP A 617 -25.32 -31.65 -38.52
N HIS A 618 -25.92 -31.17 -37.44
CA HIS A 618 -25.90 -29.76 -37.09
C HIS A 618 -24.46 -29.30 -36.85
N HIS A 619 -24.12 -28.08 -37.30
CA HIS A 619 -22.75 -27.56 -37.26
C HIS A 619 -22.27 -27.20 -35.84
N GLN A 620 -23.19 -27.05 -34.87
CA GLN A 620 -22.88 -26.91 -33.45
C GLN A 620 -23.35 -28.14 -32.67
N THR A 621 -22.51 -28.58 -31.74
CA THR A 621 -22.94 -29.35 -30.56
C THR A 621 -23.63 -28.39 -29.59
N LEU A 622 -24.79 -28.80 -29.05
CA LEU A 622 -25.51 -28.05 -28.02
C LEU A 622 -25.10 -28.54 -26.63
N ALA A 623 -24.75 -27.65 -25.70
CA ALA A 623 -24.33 -28.01 -24.35
C ALA A 623 -25.29 -27.44 -23.29
N ALA A 624 -25.53 -28.18 -22.22
CA ALA A 624 -26.38 -27.73 -21.10
C ALA A 624 -26.12 -28.51 -19.80
N GLN A 625 -26.50 -27.90 -18.68
CA GLN A 625 -26.49 -28.46 -17.33
C GLN A 625 -27.86 -28.19 -16.67
N PRO A 626 -28.54 -29.19 -16.05
CA PRO A 626 -29.83 -28.95 -15.41
C PRO A 626 -29.73 -27.94 -14.27
N LEU A 627 -30.73 -27.05 -14.16
CA LEU A 627 -30.68 -25.87 -13.30
C LEU A 627 -30.74 -26.20 -11.80
N ARG A 628 -30.03 -25.42 -10.96
CA ARG A 628 -30.14 -25.41 -9.49
C ARG A 628 -30.63 -24.05 -8.97
N PRO A 629 -31.89 -23.65 -9.27
CA PRO A 629 -32.38 -22.32 -8.95
C PRO A 629 -32.79 -22.14 -7.47
N VAL A 630 -32.55 -20.94 -6.95
CA VAL A 630 -33.20 -20.38 -5.75
C VAL A 630 -34.32 -19.44 -6.18
N LYS A 631 -35.42 -19.39 -5.41
CA LYS A 631 -36.58 -18.53 -5.69
C LYS A 631 -36.74 -17.49 -4.60
N ILE A 632 -36.63 -16.22 -4.98
CA ILE A 632 -37.01 -15.10 -4.13
C ILE A 632 -38.49 -14.81 -4.37
N SER A 633 -39.28 -14.78 -3.29
CA SER A 633 -40.74 -14.54 -3.34
C SER A 633 -41.08 -13.25 -2.61
N LEU A 634 -41.67 -12.30 -3.33
CA LEU A 634 -42.33 -11.12 -2.75
C LEU A 634 -43.80 -11.45 -2.50
N SER A 635 -44.29 -11.17 -1.29
CA SER A 635 -45.67 -11.48 -0.91
C SER A 635 -46.34 -10.41 -0.06
N ARG A 636 -47.67 -10.34 -0.14
CA ARG A 636 -48.54 -9.45 0.64
C ARG A 636 -49.45 -10.25 1.58
N PRO A 637 -49.12 -10.37 2.89
CA PRO A 637 -49.77 -11.32 3.79
C PRO A 637 -51.29 -11.16 3.94
N GLN A 638 -51.83 -9.94 3.82
CA GLN A 638 -53.23 -9.64 4.13
C GLN A 638 -54.21 -10.07 3.02
N ASN A 639 -53.72 -10.45 1.84
CA ASN A 639 -54.55 -10.99 0.75
C ASN A 639 -53.89 -12.06 -0.14
N GLY A 640 -52.65 -12.47 0.15
CA GLY A 640 -52.00 -13.60 -0.52
C GLY A 640 -51.57 -13.34 -1.97
N LEU A 641 -51.39 -12.08 -2.37
CA LEU A 641 -50.67 -11.77 -3.60
C LEU A 641 -49.20 -12.19 -3.43
N VAL A 642 -48.67 -12.91 -4.43
CA VAL A 642 -47.28 -13.39 -4.47
C VAL A 642 -46.75 -13.23 -5.89
N ASP A 643 -45.52 -12.74 -6.01
CA ASP A 643 -44.73 -12.76 -7.23
C ASP A 643 -43.32 -13.34 -6.93
N ARG A 644 -42.64 -13.82 -7.97
CA ARG A 644 -41.38 -14.56 -7.85
C ARG A 644 -40.31 -14.08 -8.84
N LEU A 645 -39.09 -14.11 -8.35
CA LEU A 645 -37.85 -14.05 -9.12
C LEU A 645 -37.11 -15.37 -8.94
N ILE A 646 -36.51 -15.88 -10.01
CA ILE A 646 -35.59 -17.01 -9.99
C ILE A 646 -34.16 -16.48 -10.10
N ILE A 647 -33.29 -16.89 -9.18
CA ILE A 647 -31.84 -16.63 -9.24
C ILE A 647 -31.08 -17.95 -9.22
N GLY A 648 -29.81 -17.93 -9.60
CA GLY A 648 -28.95 -19.11 -9.59
C GLY A 648 -27.62 -18.87 -10.27
N TYR A 649 -26.85 -19.94 -10.41
CA TYR A 649 -25.70 -20.01 -11.30
C TYR A 649 -25.79 -21.25 -12.20
N ASN A 650 -25.12 -21.21 -13.35
CA ASN A 650 -25.03 -22.35 -14.27
C ASN A 650 -23.69 -22.31 -15.03
N HIS A 651 -23.13 -23.47 -15.38
CA HIS A 651 -21.88 -23.52 -16.15
C HIS A 651 -21.98 -22.89 -17.55
N TYR A 652 -23.19 -22.70 -18.08
CA TYR A 652 -23.41 -22.06 -19.39
C TYR A 652 -24.02 -20.65 -19.27
N ALA A 653 -24.11 -20.08 -18.06
CA ALA A 653 -24.56 -18.70 -17.83
C ALA A 653 -23.39 -17.71 -17.81
N LYS A 654 -23.67 -16.45 -18.11
CA LYS A 654 -22.76 -15.30 -17.99
C LYS A 654 -23.17 -14.45 -16.77
N ASP A 655 -22.36 -13.46 -16.40
CA ASP A 655 -22.79 -12.48 -15.38
C ASP A 655 -23.64 -11.36 -15.99
N SER A 656 -23.42 -11.03 -17.26
CA SER A 656 -24.26 -10.18 -18.10
C SER A 656 -25.43 -10.97 -18.70
N LEU A 657 -26.53 -10.27 -19.03
CA LEU A 657 -27.71 -10.81 -19.73
C LEU A 657 -27.39 -11.89 -20.79
N ASP A 658 -27.98 -13.09 -20.65
CA ASP A 658 -27.77 -14.21 -21.59
C ASP A 658 -29.06 -15.01 -21.90
N PRO A 659 -29.06 -15.92 -22.91
CA PRO A 659 -30.24 -16.71 -23.31
C PRO A 659 -30.85 -17.62 -22.23
N LEU A 660 -30.18 -17.83 -21.09
CA LEU A 660 -30.70 -18.50 -19.92
C LEU A 660 -31.52 -17.57 -19.02
N ASP A 661 -31.49 -16.25 -19.20
CA ASP A 661 -32.38 -15.34 -18.47
C ASP A 661 -33.81 -15.36 -19.01
N ILE A 662 -34.76 -14.80 -18.26
CA ILE A 662 -36.16 -14.67 -18.70
C ILE A 662 -36.67 -13.27 -18.37
N HIS A 663 -36.84 -12.43 -19.40
CA HIS A 663 -37.43 -11.10 -19.29
C HIS A 663 -38.80 -11.10 -18.59
N LYS A 664 -39.07 -10.06 -17.80
CA LYS A 664 -40.30 -9.88 -17.03
C LYS A 664 -41.09 -8.69 -17.54
N SER A 665 -42.26 -8.96 -18.11
CA SER A 665 -43.17 -7.89 -18.52
C SER A 665 -43.64 -7.04 -17.33
N PRO A 666 -43.90 -5.73 -17.52
CA PRO A 666 -44.54 -4.90 -16.52
C PRO A 666 -45.92 -5.43 -16.10
N PRO A 667 -46.35 -5.21 -14.84
CA PRO A 667 -47.61 -5.72 -14.34
C PRO A 667 -48.82 -4.96 -14.93
N ALA A 668 -49.92 -5.68 -15.17
CA ALA A 668 -51.11 -5.10 -15.79
C ALA A 668 -51.83 -4.11 -14.85
N THR A 669 -51.97 -2.85 -15.29
CA THR A 669 -52.45 -1.70 -14.49
C THR A 669 -53.87 -1.82 -13.94
N ASN A 670 -54.66 -2.79 -14.41
CA ASN A 670 -56.10 -2.89 -14.13
C ASN A 670 -56.44 -3.92 -13.03
N GLN A 671 -55.46 -4.47 -12.32
CA GLN A 671 -55.65 -5.42 -11.22
C GLN A 671 -54.67 -5.16 -10.07
N PRO A 672 -54.99 -5.55 -8.81
CA PRO A 672 -54.05 -5.48 -7.70
C PRO A 672 -52.86 -6.42 -7.90
N TYR A 673 -51.63 -5.91 -7.75
CA TYR A 673 -50.41 -6.70 -7.92
C TYR A 673 -49.36 -6.42 -6.85
N VAL A 674 -48.51 -7.42 -6.61
CA VAL A 674 -47.12 -7.24 -6.19
C VAL A 674 -46.23 -7.65 -7.37
N TRP A 675 -45.06 -7.05 -7.51
CA TRP A 675 -44.13 -7.33 -8.61
C TRP A 675 -42.69 -7.25 -8.08
N LEU A 676 -41.87 -8.25 -8.42
CA LEU A 676 -40.46 -8.37 -8.04
C LEU A 676 -39.64 -8.77 -9.27
N ALA A 677 -38.58 -8.04 -9.58
CA ALA A 677 -37.65 -8.39 -10.65
C ALA A 677 -36.19 -8.23 -10.20
N SER A 678 -35.28 -8.85 -10.94
CA SER A 678 -33.91 -8.36 -11.04
C SER A 678 -33.87 -7.22 -12.07
N GLU A 679 -33.10 -6.18 -11.79
CA GLU A 679 -32.87 -5.02 -12.64
C GLU A 679 -31.55 -5.20 -13.41
N THR A 680 -31.45 -4.63 -14.61
CA THR A 680 -30.25 -4.70 -15.46
C THR A 680 -29.67 -3.30 -15.73
N GLU A 681 -28.58 -3.21 -16.48
CA GLU A 681 -28.02 -1.92 -16.94
C GLU A 681 -29.00 -1.14 -17.84
N ASP A 682 -29.92 -1.83 -18.53
CA ASP A 682 -31.04 -1.20 -19.23
C ASP A 682 -32.24 -1.05 -18.27
N PRO A 683 -32.65 0.18 -17.91
CA PRO A 683 -33.75 0.42 -16.97
C PRO A 683 -35.15 0.12 -17.54
N GLU A 684 -35.29 -0.15 -18.84
CA GLU A 684 -36.53 -0.69 -19.42
C GLU A 684 -36.58 -2.23 -19.34
N LEU A 685 -35.46 -2.88 -18.99
CA LEU A 685 -35.29 -4.33 -19.05
C LEU A 685 -35.21 -4.98 -17.66
N HIS A 686 -36.29 -5.67 -17.30
CA HIS A 686 -36.46 -6.34 -16.01
C HIS A 686 -36.44 -7.88 -16.19
N LEU A 687 -35.93 -8.64 -15.22
CA LEU A 687 -35.81 -10.10 -15.29
C LEU A 687 -36.66 -10.85 -14.24
N SER A 688 -37.18 -12.01 -14.65
CA SER A 688 -37.93 -12.98 -13.83
C SER A 688 -37.15 -14.27 -13.56
N ARG A 689 -36.14 -14.55 -14.39
CA ARG A 689 -35.01 -15.41 -14.09
C ARG A 689 -33.73 -14.65 -14.47
N ASP A 690 -32.79 -14.62 -13.55
CA ASP A 690 -31.47 -13.97 -13.68
C ASP A 690 -30.41 -14.96 -13.14
N LEU A 691 -29.59 -15.53 -14.02
CA LEU A 691 -28.54 -16.49 -13.66
C LEU A 691 -27.15 -15.87 -13.85
N ARG A 692 -26.23 -16.17 -12.93
CA ARG A 692 -24.83 -15.73 -12.98
C ARG A 692 -23.89 -16.86 -13.42
N ALA A 693 -22.66 -16.52 -13.79
CA ALA A 693 -21.60 -17.49 -14.03
C ALA A 693 -21.24 -18.27 -12.74
N PRO A 694 -20.59 -19.45 -12.83
CA PRO A 694 -20.14 -20.17 -11.65
C PRO A 694 -19.11 -19.39 -10.84
N TYR A 695 -19.18 -19.55 -9.51
CA TYR A 695 -18.23 -19.00 -8.54
C TYR A 695 -18.13 -19.98 -7.36
N ASP A 696 -17.16 -19.79 -6.47
CA ASP A 696 -17.11 -20.52 -5.20
C ASP A 696 -17.93 -19.76 -4.14
N GLN A 697 -18.96 -20.39 -3.58
CA GLN A 697 -19.84 -19.80 -2.57
C GLN A 697 -19.19 -19.69 -1.18
N LEU A 698 -18.01 -20.30 -0.97
CA LEU A 698 -17.27 -20.31 0.30
C LEU A 698 -16.15 -19.28 0.37
N THR A 699 -15.69 -18.76 -0.77
CA THR A 699 -14.59 -17.77 -0.84
C THR A 699 -14.95 -16.47 -1.54
N GLY A 700 -16.17 -16.33 -2.08
CA GLY A 700 -16.64 -15.12 -2.72
C GLY A 700 -18.15 -15.09 -2.93
N TYR A 701 -18.65 -14.00 -3.52
CA TYR A 701 -20.08 -13.75 -3.72
C TYR A 701 -20.41 -13.15 -5.09
N LYS A 702 -21.69 -13.24 -5.47
CA LYS A 702 -22.30 -12.52 -6.61
C LYS A 702 -23.46 -11.66 -6.13
N THR A 703 -23.85 -10.68 -6.95
CA THR A 703 -24.88 -9.69 -6.62
C THR A 703 -26.02 -9.65 -7.65
N TRP A 704 -27.20 -9.25 -7.16
CA TRP A 704 -28.40 -8.99 -7.94
C TRP A 704 -29.05 -7.70 -7.42
N SER A 705 -29.24 -6.72 -8.31
CA SER A 705 -30.02 -5.52 -8.03
C SER A 705 -31.50 -5.86 -8.19
N LEU A 706 -32.31 -5.73 -7.14
CA LEU A 706 -33.71 -6.10 -7.13
C LEU A 706 -34.61 -4.87 -7.01
N SER A 707 -35.78 -4.90 -7.65
CA SER A 707 -36.83 -3.90 -7.40
C SER A 707 -38.17 -4.55 -7.06
N ALA A 708 -38.76 -4.11 -5.95
CA ALA A 708 -40.09 -4.48 -5.50
C ALA A 708 -41.08 -3.33 -5.78
N ARG A 709 -42.26 -3.67 -6.32
CA ARG A 709 -43.32 -2.73 -6.68
C ARG A 709 -44.69 -3.27 -6.24
N ILE A 710 -45.60 -2.39 -5.80
CA ILE A 710 -46.95 -2.77 -5.34
C ILE A 710 -48.00 -1.75 -5.78
N SER A 711 -49.15 -2.21 -6.25
CA SER A 711 -50.25 -1.35 -6.71
C SER A 711 -51.12 -0.75 -5.59
N MET A 712 -50.70 -0.85 -4.33
CA MET A 712 -51.50 -0.58 -3.13
C MET A 712 -50.61 -0.01 -2.00
N PRO A 713 -50.48 1.33 -1.90
CA PRO A 713 -49.78 2.00 -0.81
C PRO A 713 -50.25 1.60 0.60
N ASN A 714 -49.37 1.78 1.59
CA ASN A 714 -49.58 1.45 3.00
C ASN A 714 -49.91 -0.04 3.23
N SER A 715 -49.19 -0.92 2.56
CA SER A 715 -49.31 -2.38 2.72
C SER A 715 -48.02 -2.97 3.29
N ASP A 716 -48.14 -3.90 4.24
CA ASP A 716 -47.00 -4.70 4.67
C ASP A 716 -46.62 -5.70 3.57
N LEU A 717 -45.32 -5.74 3.26
CA LEU A 717 -44.71 -6.63 2.26
C LEU A 717 -43.67 -7.53 2.91
N VAL A 718 -43.45 -8.70 2.30
CA VAL A 718 -42.54 -9.72 2.79
C VAL A 718 -41.71 -10.28 1.64
N ILE A 719 -40.37 -10.21 1.77
CA ILE A 719 -39.42 -10.91 0.89
C ILE A 719 -38.93 -12.17 1.60
N SER A 720 -38.91 -13.29 0.89
CA SER A 720 -38.50 -14.61 1.41
C SER A 720 -37.77 -15.42 0.34
N SER A 721 -36.95 -16.38 0.77
CA SER A 721 -36.16 -17.27 -0.11
C SER A 721 -36.45 -18.74 0.17
N ASP A 722 -36.32 -19.60 -0.85
CA ASP A 722 -36.36 -21.07 -0.68
C ASP A 722 -34.97 -21.73 -0.60
N ILE A 723 -33.89 -20.97 -0.44
CA ILE A 723 -32.49 -21.46 -0.39
C ILE A 723 -32.26 -22.63 0.59
N VAL A 724 -32.83 -22.55 1.80
CA VAL A 724 -32.72 -23.61 2.82
C VAL A 724 -33.42 -24.90 2.40
N GLN A 725 -34.38 -24.83 1.46
CA GLN A 725 -35.06 -25.99 0.87
C GLN A 725 -34.49 -26.43 -0.48
N SER A 726 -33.77 -25.55 -1.21
CA SER A 726 -33.08 -25.92 -2.45
C SER A 726 -31.80 -26.71 -2.20
N GLY A 727 -31.17 -26.53 -1.02
CA GLY A 727 -29.96 -27.25 -0.61
C GLY A 727 -28.70 -26.77 -1.34
N VAL A 728 -28.63 -25.47 -1.64
CA VAL A 728 -27.46 -24.80 -2.22
C VAL A 728 -26.74 -24.01 -1.13
N GLU A 729 -25.41 -23.92 -1.23
CA GLU A 729 -24.53 -23.33 -0.23
C GLU A 729 -24.32 -21.80 -0.41
N GLY A 730 -23.59 -21.17 0.51
CA GLY A 730 -23.35 -19.72 0.57
C GLY A 730 -24.29 -18.95 1.52
N ASP A 731 -23.93 -17.69 1.81
CA ASP A 731 -24.80 -16.76 2.53
C ASP A 731 -25.86 -16.17 1.60
N LEU A 732 -26.96 -15.60 2.13
CA LEU A 732 -27.96 -14.90 1.33
C LEU A 732 -28.45 -13.64 2.04
N LEU A 733 -27.74 -12.54 1.80
CA LEU A 733 -27.93 -11.26 2.47
C LEU A 733 -28.69 -10.29 1.57
N LEU A 734 -29.71 -9.62 2.13
CA LEU A 734 -30.49 -8.56 1.50
C LEU A 734 -30.10 -7.22 2.13
N TRP A 735 -29.79 -6.24 1.29
CA TRP A 735 -29.64 -4.83 1.66
C TRP A 735 -30.85 -4.05 1.18
N ASP A 736 -31.53 -3.35 2.09
CA ASP A 736 -32.59 -2.40 1.74
C ASP A 736 -31.99 -1.00 1.59
N GLU A 737 -31.99 -0.48 0.35
CA GLU A 737 -31.36 0.79 -0.01
C GLU A 737 -32.15 2.03 0.48
N ALA A 738 -33.36 1.85 1.00
CA ALA A 738 -34.22 2.96 1.46
C ALA A 738 -34.22 3.13 2.99
N ASP A 739 -33.97 2.06 3.74
CA ASP A 739 -33.92 2.05 5.20
C ASP A 739 -32.49 1.80 5.76
N ASP A 740 -31.48 1.79 4.88
CA ASP A 740 -30.04 1.54 5.18
C ASP A 740 -29.81 0.25 6.00
N LYS A 741 -30.41 -0.86 5.55
CA LYS A 741 -30.59 -2.04 6.42
C LYS A 741 -30.24 -3.38 5.81
N TRP A 742 -29.31 -4.09 6.46
CA TRP A 742 -29.00 -5.51 6.20
C TRP A 742 -30.02 -6.45 6.85
N HIS A 743 -30.33 -7.55 6.15
CA HIS A 743 -31.14 -8.67 6.62
C HIS A 743 -30.71 -10.00 6.00
N ASP A 744 -30.69 -11.08 6.77
CA ASP A 744 -30.32 -12.43 6.29
C ASP A 744 -31.56 -13.28 5.95
N LEU A 745 -31.73 -13.60 4.66
CA LEU A 745 -32.88 -14.34 4.13
C LEU A 745 -32.82 -15.86 4.37
N ARG A 746 -31.72 -16.39 4.93
CA ARG A 746 -31.61 -17.81 5.34
C ARG A 746 -32.34 -18.06 6.66
N TYR A 747 -32.26 -17.11 7.59
CA TYR A 747 -32.82 -17.26 8.93
C TYR A 747 -34.28 -16.80 9.04
N SER A 748 -34.68 -15.74 8.33
CA SER A 748 -36.05 -15.22 8.38
C SER A 748 -36.40 -14.40 7.14
N SER A 749 -37.70 -14.21 6.89
CA SER A 749 -38.17 -13.29 5.84
C SER A 749 -37.96 -11.83 6.25
N TYR A 750 -37.68 -10.95 5.29
CA TYR A 750 -37.64 -9.50 5.52
C TYR A 750 -39.05 -8.90 5.47
N PHE A 751 -39.37 -7.96 6.37
CA PHE A 751 -40.68 -7.34 6.51
C PHE A 751 -40.57 -5.81 6.55
N TRP A 752 -41.39 -5.11 5.77
CA TRP A 752 -41.55 -3.64 5.83
C TRP A 752 -42.98 -3.21 5.46
N ASN A 753 -43.33 -1.95 5.70
CA ASN A 753 -44.57 -1.35 5.19
C ASN A 753 -44.27 -0.39 4.04
N ASN A 754 -44.85 -0.64 2.86
CA ASN A 754 -44.60 0.17 1.68
C ASN A 754 -45.58 1.35 1.61
N GLY A 755 -45.20 2.51 2.16
CA GLY A 755 -46.07 3.69 2.29
C GLY A 755 -46.55 4.33 0.98
N ASN A 756 -45.95 3.97 -0.16
CA ASN A 756 -46.28 4.46 -1.50
C ASN A 756 -46.39 3.31 -2.52
N SER A 757 -46.51 3.63 -3.81
CA SER A 757 -46.51 2.66 -4.93
C SER A 757 -45.35 2.86 -5.91
N PHE A 758 -44.25 3.47 -5.45
CA PHE A 758 -43.00 3.56 -6.20
C PHE A 758 -42.18 2.28 -6.02
N ASN A 759 -41.09 2.19 -6.77
CA ASN A 759 -40.07 1.16 -6.60
C ASN A 759 -39.43 1.28 -5.21
N ARG A 760 -39.18 0.14 -4.56
CA ARG A 760 -38.19 0.02 -3.49
C ARG A 760 -37.11 -0.94 -3.96
N ASN A 761 -35.87 -0.48 -3.92
CA ASN A 761 -34.72 -1.19 -4.46
C ASN A 761 -33.96 -1.90 -3.34
N PHE A 762 -33.33 -3.01 -3.68
CA PHE A 762 -32.54 -3.82 -2.78
C PHE A 762 -31.32 -4.37 -3.53
N LYS A 763 -30.20 -4.56 -2.82
CA LYS A 763 -29.09 -5.40 -3.33
C LYS A 763 -29.12 -6.74 -2.62
N LEU A 764 -29.17 -7.82 -3.39
CA LEU A 764 -29.08 -9.19 -2.89
C LEU A 764 -27.68 -9.74 -3.16
N TYR A 765 -27.06 -10.29 -2.12
CA TYR A 765 -25.72 -10.86 -2.12
C TYR A 765 -25.83 -12.36 -1.83
N TRP A 766 -25.19 -13.20 -2.64
CA TRP A 766 -25.16 -14.65 -2.44
C TRP A 766 -23.71 -15.17 -2.57
N GLY A 767 -23.26 -15.92 -1.56
CA GLY A 767 -21.89 -16.42 -1.43
C GLY A 767 -21.30 -16.02 -0.08
N PHE A 768 -19.99 -16.11 0.08
CA PHE A 768 -19.29 -15.71 1.31
C PHE A 768 -19.02 -14.21 1.31
N ARG A 769 -19.38 -13.52 2.40
CA ARG A 769 -18.95 -12.15 2.71
C ARG A 769 -18.48 -12.08 4.15
N GLU A 770 -17.39 -11.34 4.40
CA GLU A 770 -16.90 -11.12 5.77
C GLU A 770 -18.00 -10.52 6.68
N PRO A 771 -18.05 -10.90 7.97
CA PRO A 771 -18.99 -10.30 8.91
C PRO A 771 -18.54 -8.89 9.31
N GLU A 772 -19.50 -7.97 9.42
CA GLU A 772 -19.27 -6.55 9.75
C GLU A 772 -20.10 -6.13 10.96
N ILE A 773 -19.79 -4.99 11.57
CA ILE A 773 -20.56 -4.41 12.69
C ILE A 773 -20.87 -2.94 12.42
N TYR A 774 -22.16 -2.61 12.49
CA TYR A 774 -22.72 -1.26 12.42
C TYR A 774 -23.01 -0.74 13.83
N PHE A 775 -22.75 0.54 14.12
CA PHE A 775 -23.02 1.18 15.42
C PHE A 775 -24.09 2.27 15.28
N TYR A 776 -25.02 2.39 16.24
CA TYR A 776 -26.11 3.39 16.17
C TYR A 776 -25.72 4.73 16.81
N ASP A 777 -26.25 5.84 16.26
CA ASP A 777 -25.75 7.21 16.45
C ASP A 777 -25.83 7.78 17.88
N LEU A 778 -24.67 8.02 18.51
CA LEU A 778 -24.55 8.68 19.83
C LEU A 778 -23.22 9.47 19.95
N PRO A 779 -23.07 10.71 19.45
CA PRO A 779 -21.78 11.37 19.20
C PRO A 779 -20.75 11.33 20.36
N ARG A 780 -21.15 11.74 21.58
CA ARG A 780 -20.37 11.54 22.81
C ARG A 780 -21.30 11.21 23.97
N GLN A 781 -20.89 10.27 24.81
CA GLN A 781 -21.57 9.89 26.04
C GLN A 781 -20.70 10.28 27.25
N VAL A 782 -21.31 10.97 28.21
CA VAL A 782 -20.68 11.31 29.49
C VAL A 782 -21.59 10.80 30.61
N ALA A 783 -21.03 10.01 31.51
CA ALA A 783 -21.78 9.35 32.58
C ALA A 783 -21.01 9.39 33.92
N GLU A 784 -21.74 9.20 35.03
CA GLU A 784 -21.15 9.07 36.35
C GLU A 784 -20.53 7.68 36.52
N ALA A 785 -19.29 7.59 37.00
CA ALA A 785 -18.58 6.34 37.22
C ALA A 785 -19.34 5.44 38.23
N GLY A 786 -20.02 4.40 37.73
CA GLY A 786 -20.92 3.54 38.51
C GLY A 786 -22.39 3.58 38.06
N SER A 787 -22.75 4.29 36.99
CA SER A 787 -24.09 4.24 36.38
C SER A 787 -24.28 3.07 35.40
N GLU A 788 -25.53 2.77 35.07
CA GLU A 788 -25.90 1.95 33.91
C GLU A 788 -25.76 2.77 32.60
N ILE A 789 -25.28 2.14 31.53
CA ILE A 789 -25.08 2.73 30.19
C ILE A 789 -25.61 1.74 29.15
N GLU A 790 -26.42 2.20 28.18
CA GLU A 790 -26.90 1.36 27.09
C GLU A 790 -25.96 1.42 25.87
N LEU A 791 -25.52 0.25 25.41
CA LEU A 791 -24.64 0.06 24.26
C LEU A 791 -25.44 -0.64 23.15
N THR A 792 -25.34 -0.20 21.89
CA THR A 792 -26.13 -0.75 20.77
C THR A 792 -25.34 -0.84 19.46
N TRP A 793 -25.62 -1.88 18.68
CA TRP A 793 -24.96 -2.19 17.39
C TRP A 793 -25.80 -3.19 16.58
N GLN A 794 -25.43 -3.44 15.32
CA GLN A 794 -25.97 -4.53 14.50
C GLN A 794 -24.81 -5.33 13.89
N VAL A 795 -24.87 -6.66 14.01
CA VAL A 795 -23.95 -7.57 13.32
C VAL A 795 -24.51 -7.91 11.93
N ILE A 796 -23.66 -7.83 10.93
CA ILE A 796 -23.91 -8.23 9.54
C ILE A 796 -23.25 -9.59 9.33
N ASN A 797 -23.96 -10.50 8.67
CA ASN A 797 -23.55 -11.90 8.47
C ASN A 797 -23.13 -12.68 9.76
N PRO A 798 -23.94 -12.67 10.83
CA PRO A 798 -23.59 -13.25 12.14
C PRO A 798 -23.35 -14.78 12.13
N SER A 799 -23.61 -15.48 11.02
CA SER A 799 -23.36 -16.91 10.83
C SER A 799 -21.88 -17.28 10.88
N HIS A 800 -21.00 -16.35 10.53
CA HIS A 800 -19.55 -16.57 10.48
C HIS A 800 -18.85 -16.33 11.80
N LEU A 801 -19.59 -15.93 12.84
CA LEU A 801 -19.06 -15.58 14.14
C LEU A 801 -19.47 -16.59 15.21
N GLN A 802 -18.51 -16.99 16.04
CA GLN A 802 -18.74 -17.85 17.19
C GLN A 802 -19.30 -17.04 18.37
N ASN A 803 -18.68 -15.88 18.65
CA ASN A 803 -19.07 -14.95 19.70
C ASN A 803 -18.50 -13.55 19.46
N LEU A 804 -19.06 -12.59 20.19
CA LEU A 804 -18.50 -11.25 20.36
C LEU A 804 -17.87 -11.12 21.76
N GLU A 805 -16.86 -10.26 21.89
CA GLU A 805 -16.41 -9.67 23.15
C GLU A 805 -16.65 -8.15 23.10
N LEU A 806 -17.30 -7.57 24.11
CA LEU A 806 -17.45 -6.12 24.26
C LEU A 806 -16.31 -5.57 25.12
N TRP A 807 -15.72 -4.45 24.69
CA TRP A 807 -14.66 -3.73 25.40
C TRP A 807 -14.86 -2.23 25.26
N MET A 808 -14.55 -1.47 26.32
CA MET A 808 -14.17 -0.07 26.14
C MET A 808 -12.68 -0.04 25.83
N TYR A 809 -12.29 0.66 24.77
CA TYR A 809 -10.94 0.65 24.20
C TYR A 809 -10.35 2.05 24.08
N ASP A 810 -9.09 2.16 24.43
CA ASP A 810 -8.19 3.29 24.17
C ASP A 810 -6.96 2.79 23.37
N ARG A 811 -6.20 3.70 22.75
CA ARG A 811 -4.92 3.39 22.09
C ARG A 811 -3.92 2.66 23.02
N SER A 812 -4.04 2.80 24.34
CA SER A 812 -3.09 2.25 25.33
C SER A 812 -3.67 1.24 26.34
N ASP A 813 -4.99 1.21 26.55
CA ASP A 813 -5.66 0.36 27.54
C ASP A 813 -7.00 -0.20 27.01
N SER A 814 -7.51 -1.26 27.63
CA SER A 814 -8.78 -1.87 27.23
C SER A 814 -9.50 -2.51 28.42
N LEU A 815 -10.69 -1.99 28.73
CA LEU A 815 -11.57 -2.50 29.78
C LEU A 815 -12.58 -3.47 29.17
N LEU A 816 -12.54 -4.74 29.59
CA LEU A 816 -13.53 -5.75 29.22
C LEU A 816 -14.90 -5.38 29.78
N VAL A 817 -15.91 -5.26 28.90
CA VAL A 817 -17.32 -5.02 29.25
C VAL A 817 -18.05 -6.36 29.42
N ASP A 818 -17.94 -7.26 28.43
CA ASP A 818 -18.46 -8.63 28.52
C ASP A 818 -17.68 -9.58 27.58
N PRO A 819 -17.20 -10.75 28.04
CA PRO A 819 -16.40 -11.67 27.24
C PRO A 819 -17.21 -12.61 26.31
N LEU A 820 -18.54 -12.65 26.37
CA LEU A 820 -19.33 -13.64 25.64
C LEU A 820 -20.74 -13.14 25.28
N ILE A 821 -20.81 -12.25 24.29
CA ILE A 821 -22.09 -11.81 23.70
C ILE A 821 -22.39 -12.61 22.42
N SER A 822 -23.68 -12.88 22.19
CA SER A 822 -24.15 -13.59 20.99
C SER A 822 -24.04 -12.69 19.75
N PRO A 823 -23.58 -13.19 18.59
CA PRO A 823 -23.62 -12.45 17.33
C PRO A 823 -25.03 -12.04 16.87
N LEU A 824 -26.09 -12.62 17.46
CA LEU A 824 -27.49 -12.24 17.22
C LEU A 824 -28.02 -11.16 18.19
N GLN A 825 -27.19 -10.67 19.11
CA GLN A 825 -27.53 -9.62 20.08
C GLN A 825 -26.96 -8.28 19.61
N GLY A 826 -27.81 -7.25 19.59
CA GLY A 826 -27.48 -5.89 19.14
C GLY A 826 -27.59 -4.81 20.23
N SER A 827 -27.74 -5.19 21.49
CA SER A 827 -27.67 -4.25 22.62
C SER A 827 -27.21 -4.90 23.92
N TYR A 828 -26.66 -4.09 24.83
CA TYR A 828 -26.21 -4.50 26.16
C TYR A 828 -26.26 -3.32 27.13
N THR A 829 -26.89 -3.51 28.30
CA THR A 829 -26.86 -2.54 29.40
C THR A 829 -25.64 -2.81 30.26
N TRP A 830 -24.62 -1.95 30.15
CA TRP A 830 -23.38 -2.06 30.89
C TRP A 830 -23.47 -1.31 32.23
N GLN A 831 -23.21 -2.03 33.32
CA GLN A 831 -22.93 -1.41 34.62
C GLN A 831 -21.47 -0.92 34.65
N SER A 832 -21.26 0.38 34.53
CA SER A 832 -19.93 0.99 34.48
C SER A 832 -19.16 0.83 35.80
N PRO A 833 -17.80 0.83 35.77
CA PRO A 833 -17.00 0.77 36.98
C PRO A 833 -17.08 2.08 37.79
N GLY A 834 -16.88 1.99 39.10
CA GLY A 834 -16.72 3.16 39.98
C GLY A 834 -15.37 3.89 39.85
N THR A 835 -14.68 3.73 38.72
CA THR A 835 -13.40 4.35 38.39
C THR A 835 -13.55 5.16 37.11
N ALA A 836 -13.22 6.45 37.18
CA ALA A 836 -13.27 7.38 36.06
C ALA A 836 -12.28 7.01 34.93
N PHE A 837 -12.64 7.35 33.70
CA PHE A 837 -11.77 7.32 32.51
C PHE A 837 -12.31 8.31 31.46
N CYS A 838 -11.52 8.63 30.43
CA CYS A 838 -11.97 9.51 29.35
C CYS A 838 -11.35 9.18 27.99
N GLY A 839 -12.06 9.48 26.92
CA GLY A 839 -11.64 9.27 25.53
C GLY A 839 -11.63 7.81 25.06
N TYR A 840 -12.54 6.97 25.58
CA TYR A 840 -12.65 5.55 25.18
C TYR A 840 -13.71 5.37 24.09
N ARG A 841 -13.50 4.40 23.19
CA ARG A 841 -14.46 3.97 22.16
C ARG A 841 -14.98 2.55 22.46
N LEU A 842 -16.21 2.21 22.07
CA LEU A 842 -16.73 0.84 22.18
C LEU A 842 -16.06 -0.03 21.11
N MET A 843 -15.16 -0.92 21.52
CA MET A 843 -14.61 -1.98 20.67
C MET A 843 -15.45 -3.24 20.82
N ILE A 844 -15.88 -3.80 19.69
CA ILE A 844 -16.40 -5.16 19.63
C ILE A 844 -15.37 -6.02 18.92
N LYS A 845 -14.82 -7.01 19.63
CA LYS A 845 -14.06 -8.07 18.97
C LYS A 845 -15.02 -9.18 18.58
N ALA A 846 -14.77 -9.83 17.45
CA ALA A 846 -15.52 -11.00 17.04
C ALA A 846 -14.57 -12.15 16.70
N LEU A 847 -14.87 -13.35 17.19
CA LEU A 847 -14.14 -14.56 16.81
C LEU A 847 -14.91 -15.23 15.67
N ASP A 848 -14.29 -15.37 14.51
CA ASP A 848 -14.92 -16.06 13.38
C ASP A 848 -14.82 -17.59 13.48
N ASN A 849 -15.53 -18.30 12.60
CA ASN A 849 -15.58 -19.75 12.57
C ASN A 849 -14.23 -20.44 12.27
N GLU A 850 -13.20 -19.68 11.87
CA GLU A 850 -11.84 -20.18 11.59
C GLU A 850 -10.85 -19.89 12.74
N GLU A 851 -11.35 -19.37 13.88
CA GLU A 851 -10.58 -18.88 15.04
C GLU A 851 -9.77 -17.59 14.75
N ARG A 852 -10.08 -16.85 13.66
CA ARG A 852 -9.51 -15.51 13.42
C ARG A 852 -10.28 -14.44 14.22
N LEU A 853 -9.53 -13.47 14.74
CA LEU A 853 -10.03 -12.42 15.63
C LEU A 853 -10.21 -11.10 14.87
N LEU A 854 -11.45 -10.77 14.54
CA LEU A 854 -11.86 -9.50 13.95
C LEU A 854 -12.07 -8.44 15.05
N ARG A 855 -11.97 -7.16 14.68
CA ARG A 855 -12.16 -6.01 15.59
C ARG A 855 -12.89 -4.88 14.89
N PHE A 856 -13.91 -4.36 15.56
CA PHE A 856 -14.73 -3.23 15.10
C PHE A 856 -14.76 -2.18 16.20
N LEU A 857 -14.72 -0.90 15.85
CA LEU A 857 -14.58 0.19 16.81
C LEU A 857 -15.65 1.26 16.52
N SER A 858 -16.42 1.64 17.54
CA SER A 858 -17.45 2.67 17.37
C SER A 858 -16.81 4.03 17.10
N PRO A 859 -17.36 4.88 16.22
CA PRO A 859 -16.88 6.26 16.08
C PRO A 859 -17.14 7.13 17.32
N TYR A 860 -17.92 6.65 18.29
CA TYR A 860 -18.41 7.42 19.44
C TYR A 860 -17.53 7.32 20.70
N LEU A 861 -17.41 8.45 21.42
CA LEU A 861 -16.60 8.58 22.63
C LEU A 861 -17.41 8.39 23.92
N TYR A 862 -16.79 7.75 24.92
CA TYR A 862 -17.31 7.54 26.27
C TYR A 862 -16.35 8.12 27.31
N ASP A 863 -16.87 9.01 28.16
CA ASP A 863 -16.19 9.52 29.37
C ASP A 863 -16.96 9.12 30.64
N LEU A 864 -16.26 8.56 31.62
CA LEU A 864 -16.76 8.35 32.98
C LEU A 864 -16.18 9.40 33.93
N VAL A 865 -17.04 10.28 34.44
CA VAL A 865 -16.71 11.33 35.41
C VAL A 865 -16.93 10.78 36.83
N PRO A 866 -16.03 11.02 37.80
CA PRO A 866 -16.27 10.60 39.17
C PRO A 866 -17.24 11.57 39.87
N PRO A 867 -18.14 11.10 40.77
CA PRO A 867 -19.11 11.94 41.48
C PRO A 867 -18.49 12.97 42.45
N THR A 868 -17.17 12.97 42.59
CA THR A 868 -16.37 14.00 43.24
C THR A 868 -14.99 13.92 42.62
N VAL A 869 -14.47 15.02 42.09
CA VAL A 869 -13.14 15.05 41.47
C VAL A 869 -12.12 15.50 42.52
N GLN A 870 -11.01 14.77 42.61
CA GLN A 870 -9.85 15.13 43.42
C GLN A 870 -8.68 15.50 42.50
N VAL A 871 -7.99 16.59 42.81
CA VAL A 871 -6.75 17.02 42.12
C VAL A 871 -5.63 17.00 43.13
N ASP A 872 -4.68 16.09 42.93
CA ASP A 872 -3.48 15.98 43.76
C ASP A 872 -2.40 16.94 43.27
N ILE A 873 -1.88 17.76 44.19
CA ILE A 873 -0.89 18.81 43.92
C ILE A 873 0.41 18.42 44.62
N PRO A 874 1.49 18.13 43.89
CA PRO A 874 2.76 17.68 44.47
C PRO A 874 3.49 18.80 45.23
N ALA A 875 4.56 18.44 45.94
CA ALA A 875 5.49 19.41 46.51
C ALA A 875 6.47 19.89 45.42
N GLY A 876 6.76 21.19 45.40
CA GLY A 876 7.50 21.88 44.34
C GLY A 876 6.55 22.43 43.27
N PHE A 877 7.02 22.46 42.02
CA PHE A 877 6.29 23.05 40.91
C PHE A 877 5.29 22.08 40.25
N SER A 878 4.11 22.60 39.90
CA SER A 878 3.10 21.92 39.07
C SER A 878 2.25 22.94 38.31
N ILE A 879 1.40 22.48 37.39
CA ILE A 879 0.26 23.27 36.89
C ILE A 879 -1.01 22.84 37.63
N LEU A 880 -1.91 23.80 37.87
CA LEU A 880 -3.28 23.58 38.31
C LEU A 880 -4.27 24.03 37.21
N CYS A 881 -5.23 23.16 36.92
CA CYS A 881 -6.40 23.44 36.10
C CYS A 881 -7.63 22.74 36.71
N VAL A 882 -8.82 23.34 36.59
CA VAL A 882 -10.06 22.84 37.22
C VAL A 882 -11.22 22.87 36.19
N PRO A 883 -11.71 21.71 35.71
CA PRO A 883 -12.67 21.60 34.61
C PRO A 883 -14.16 21.61 35.03
N VAL A 884 -14.49 22.18 36.18
CA VAL A 884 -15.88 22.37 36.65
C VAL A 884 -16.25 23.85 36.63
N GLU A 885 -17.52 24.15 36.40
CA GLU A 885 -17.96 25.53 36.22
C GLU A 885 -18.08 26.30 37.55
N ASN A 886 -17.70 27.57 37.53
CA ASN A 886 -17.81 28.52 38.66
C ASN A 886 -16.89 28.24 39.87
N TRP A 887 -15.96 27.29 39.77
CA TRP A 887 -14.95 27.08 40.83
C TRP A 887 -14.04 28.31 41.00
N THR A 888 -13.73 28.63 42.26
CA THR A 888 -12.79 29.68 42.68
C THR A 888 -12.07 29.28 43.98
N ALA A 889 -10.84 29.78 44.19
CA ALA A 889 -10.06 29.58 45.42
C ALA A 889 -9.08 30.74 45.69
N ASN A 890 -8.62 30.90 46.93
CA ASN A 890 -7.57 31.86 47.31
C ASN A 890 -6.31 31.15 47.85
N VAL A 891 -5.15 31.49 47.26
CA VAL A 891 -3.84 30.89 47.56
C VAL A 891 -3.44 31.06 49.04
N GLY A 892 -3.90 32.12 49.70
CA GLY A 892 -3.58 32.42 51.10
C GLY A 892 -4.45 31.71 52.14
N THR A 893 -5.59 31.12 51.75
CA THR A 893 -6.52 30.42 52.67
C THR A 893 -6.65 28.94 52.38
N ASP A 894 -6.59 28.54 51.11
CA ASP A 894 -7.03 27.22 50.66
C ASP A 894 -5.86 26.26 50.34
N PHE A 895 -4.63 26.79 50.40
CA PHE A 895 -3.38 26.08 50.09
C PHE A 895 -2.38 26.12 51.28
N PRO A 896 -1.39 25.23 51.34
CA PRO A 896 -0.37 25.22 52.39
C PRO A 896 0.37 26.57 52.55
N PRO A 897 0.60 27.05 53.80
CA PRO A 897 1.30 28.32 54.02
C PRO A 897 2.70 28.35 53.39
N GLY A 898 2.88 29.26 52.43
CA GLY A 898 4.10 29.37 51.62
C GLY A 898 3.93 28.91 50.17
N THR A 899 2.76 28.39 49.78
CA THR A 899 2.41 28.22 48.36
C THR A 899 2.41 29.57 47.65
N ASN A 900 2.91 29.57 46.42
CA ASN A 900 2.80 30.70 45.49
C ASN A 900 2.14 30.22 44.20
N ALA A 901 1.39 31.09 43.53
CA ALA A 901 0.78 30.82 42.23
C ALA A 901 1.18 31.89 41.22
N TRP A 902 1.31 31.52 39.96
CA TRP A 902 1.55 32.43 38.84
C TRP A 902 0.67 32.06 37.65
N ARG A 903 0.17 33.07 36.95
CA ARG A 903 -0.35 32.91 35.58
C ARG A 903 0.62 33.55 34.60
N LEU A 904 0.59 33.06 33.36
CA LEU A 904 1.33 33.67 32.27
C LEU A 904 0.52 34.84 31.69
N THR A 905 1.16 35.98 31.46
CA THR A 905 0.53 37.14 30.84
C THR A 905 1.32 37.57 29.60
N PRO A 906 0.66 37.81 28.45
CA PRO A 906 1.34 38.14 27.19
C PRO A 906 2.28 39.36 27.25
N THR A 907 1.98 40.34 28.10
CA THR A 907 2.69 41.62 28.17
C THR A 907 3.71 41.74 29.30
N HIS A 908 3.68 40.85 30.31
CA HIS A 908 4.53 40.93 31.49
C HIS A 908 5.19 39.59 31.87
N GLY A 909 4.94 38.51 31.12
CA GLY A 909 5.42 37.16 31.44
C GLY A 909 4.70 36.60 32.68
N TRP A 910 5.45 35.88 33.53
CA TRP A 910 4.94 35.24 34.74
C TRP A 910 4.55 36.26 35.82
N VAL A 911 3.25 36.37 36.11
CA VAL A 911 2.69 37.29 37.11
C VAL A 911 2.02 36.50 38.23
N MET A 912 2.29 36.86 39.50
CA MET A 912 1.69 36.16 40.65
C MET A 912 0.17 36.30 40.67
N ALA A 913 -0.50 35.20 41.01
CA ALA A 913 -1.92 35.13 41.28
C ALA A 913 -2.16 34.91 42.79
N TYR A 914 -3.29 35.39 43.29
CA TYR A 914 -3.72 35.23 44.69
C TYR A 914 -5.12 34.63 44.78
N ASP A 915 -5.99 35.05 43.86
CA ASP A 915 -7.29 34.45 43.60
C ASP A 915 -7.22 33.64 42.30
N LEU A 916 -7.84 32.46 42.28
CA LEU A 916 -7.81 31.47 41.22
C LEU A 916 -9.24 31.11 40.77
N ASP A 917 -9.44 30.78 39.49
CA ASP A 917 -10.74 30.38 38.94
C ASP A 917 -10.62 29.36 37.77
N SER A 918 -11.77 28.84 37.32
CA SER A 918 -11.92 27.80 36.27
C SER A 918 -11.92 28.31 34.81
N SER A 919 -11.41 29.52 34.56
CA SER A 919 -11.18 30.09 33.21
C SER A 919 -9.69 30.20 32.82
N GLU A 920 -8.79 30.00 33.79
CA GLU A 920 -7.34 30.15 33.65
C GLU A 920 -6.61 28.87 34.10
N ALA A 921 -5.33 28.76 33.73
CA ALA A 921 -4.42 27.76 34.26
C ALA A 921 -3.24 28.45 34.96
N TYR A 922 -2.75 27.84 36.04
CA TYR A 922 -1.77 28.45 36.94
C TYR A 922 -0.59 27.52 37.19
N VAL A 923 0.63 28.04 37.18
CA VAL A 923 1.79 27.34 37.76
C VAL A 923 1.79 27.60 39.26
N LEU A 924 1.93 26.54 40.06
CA LEU A 924 2.08 26.61 41.52
C LEU A 924 3.51 26.28 41.93
N ASP A 925 3.94 26.77 43.10
CA ASP A 925 5.07 26.24 43.88
C ASP A 925 4.54 25.92 45.29
N CYS A 926 4.35 24.64 45.60
CA CYS A 926 3.76 24.17 46.85
C CYS A 926 4.84 23.62 47.80
N PRO A 927 5.00 24.14 49.04
CA PRO A 927 6.07 23.71 49.95
C PRO A 927 5.87 22.27 50.48
N THR A 928 4.65 21.75 50.42
CA THR A 928 4.24 20.39 50.78
C THR A 928 3.12 19.96 49.84
N ALA A 929 3.06 18.68 49.50
CA ALA A 929 1.96 18.14 48.70
C ALA A 929 0.61 18.30 49.42
N THR A 930 -0.45 18.51 48.64
CA THR A 930 -1.84 18.72 49.10
C THR A 930 -2.80 18.20 48.03
N SER A 931 -4.09 18.11 48.34
CA SER A 931 -5.12 17.77 47.36
C SER A 931 -6.26 18.77 47.43
N LEU A 932 -6.85 19.10 46.28
CA LEU A 932 -8.12 19.80 46.17
C LEU A 932 -9.25 18.81 45.87
N THR A 933 -10.47 19.14 46.23
CA THR A 933 -11.64 18.28 46.03
C THR A 933 -12.86 19.14 45.73
N TYR A 934 -13.57 18.82 44.65
CA TYR A 934 -14.75 19.54 44.18
C TYR A 934 -15.83 18.57 43.67
N SER A 935 -17.08 19.01 43.68
CA SER A 935 -18.27 18.18 43.40
C SER A 935 -19.34 18.92 42.57
N GLU A 936 -18.91 19.97 41.88
CA GLU A 936 -19.67 20.74 40.90
C GLU A 936 -19.70 20.02 39.54
N ASP A 937 -20.69 20.33 38.70
CA ASP A 937 -20.84 19.72 37.38
C ASP A 937 -19.64 20.07 36.47
N THR A 938 -19.12 19.06 35.75
CA THR A 938 -18.06 19.24 34.75
C THR A 938 -18.58 19.99 33.54
N ARG A 939 -17.76 20.90 33.00
CA ARG A 939 -18.10 21.67 31.79
C ARG A 939 -18.40 20.73 30.61
N MET A 940 -19.52 20.98 29.94
CA MET A 940 -20.00 20.19 28.80
C MET A 940 -20.09 20.96 27.48
N GLN A 941 -20.11 22.30 27.54
CA GLN A 941 -20.10 23.18 26.36
C GLN A 941 -18.66 23.45 25.93
N SER A 942 -18.44 23.83 24.67
CA SER A 942 -17.12 24.21 24.18
C SER A 942 -16.53 25.41 24.94
N PHE A 943 -15.21 25.42 25.07
CA PHE A 943 -14.45 26.46 25.74
C PHE A 943 -13.57 27.18 24.73
N SER A 944 -13.50 28.51 24.83
CA SER A 944 -12.69 29.34 23.93
C SER A 944 -11.79 30.30 24.72
N LYS A 945 -10.56 30.51 24.24
CA LYS A 945 -9.57 31.40 24.86
C LYS A 945 -8.75 32.16 23.81
N GLU A 946 -8.84 33.49 23.87
CA GLU A 946 -8.00 34.40 23.10
C GLU A 946 -6.50 34.14 23.32
N LEU A 947 -5.76 34.05 22.23
CA LEU A 947 -4.31 33.90 22.19
C LEU A 947 -3.63 35.23 21.89
N GLN A 948 -2.34 35.33 22.21
CA GLN A 948 -1.48 36.45 21.83
C GLN A 948 -0.14 35.92 21.32
N GLN A 949 0.58 36.70 20.50
CA GLN A 949 1.89 36.30 19.99
C GLN A 949 2.88 36.01 21.15
N GLY A 950 3.59 34.89 21.04
CA GLY A 950 4.44 34.36 22.10
C GLY A 950 3.79 33.21 22.87
N TRP A 951 4.15 33.09 24.16
CA TRP A 951 3.78 31.95 24.99
C TRP A 951 2.40 32.11 25.64
N ASN A 952 1.53 31.11 25.47
CA ASN A 952 0.16 31.08 26.01
C ASN A 952 -0.03 29.86 26.93
N LEU A 953 -0.56 30.08 28.13
CA LEU A 953 -0.91 29.03 29.10
C LEU A 953 -2.43 28.85 29.12
N VAL A 954 -2.89 27.65 28.80
CA VAL A 954 -4.30 27.33 28.52
C VAL A 954 -4.80 26.21 29.43
N PRO A 955 -5.99 26.34 30.05
CA PRO A 955 -6.60 25.26 30.82
C PRO A 955 -7.19 24.17 29.91
N ASN A 956 -7.03 22.89 30.26
CA ASN A 956 -8.02 21.89 29.85
C ASN A 956 -9.32 22.16 30.62
N ALA A 957 -10.25 22.79 29.92
CA ALA A 957 -11.50 23.30 30.47
C ALA A 957 -12.54 22.21 30.79
N HIS A 958 -12.28 20.94 30.46
CA HIS A 958 -13.22 19.83 30.49
C HIS A 958 -12.66 18.60 31.22
N TYR A 959 -13.52 17.73 31.72
CA TYR A 959 -13.12 16.39 32.17
C TYR A 959 -13.10 15.44 30.96
N HIS A 960 -12.20 15.78 30.03
CA HIS A 960 -12.00 15.08 28.76
C HIS A 960 -10.49 15.09 28.45
N ARG A 961 -10.01 14.08 27.74
CA ARG A 961 -8.62 14.01 27.26
C ARG A 961 -8.62 14.38 25.78
N TYR A 962 -7.97 15.49 25.45
CA TYR A 962 -7.87 15.97 24.07
C TYR A 962 -6.61 15.41 23.39
N ASP A 963 -6.78 14.73 22.26
CA ASP A 963 -5.73 14.62 21.23
C ASP A 963 -5.55 16.00 20.57
N LEU A 964 -4.38 16.29 19.99
CA LEU A 964 -4.12 17.63 19.42
C LEU A 964 -5.02 17.92 18.20
N SER A 965 -5.55 16.90 17.51
CA SER A 965 -6.48 17.07 16.39
C SER A 965 -7.87 17.56 16.81
N GLN A 966 -8.23 17.36 18.07
CA GLN A 966 -9.44 17.93 18.68
C GLN A 966 -9.23 19.40 19.14
N ILE A 967 -7.99 19.90 19.13
CA ILE A 967 -7.67 21.29 19.45
C ILE A 967 -7.76 22.10 18.16
N GLN A 968 -8.67 23.08 18.14
CA GLN A 968 -8.84 24.01 17.03
C GLN A 968 -8.46 25.43 17.44
N LEU A 969 -8.03 26.24 16.48
CA LEU A 969 -7.71 27.65 16.65
C LEU A 969 -8.49 28.43 15.58
N ILE A 970 -9.32 29.36 16.03
CA ILE A 970 -10.12 30.22 15.15
C ILE A 970 -9.27 31.42 14.72
N MET A 971 -9.08 31.58 13.41
CA MET A 971 -8.38 32.73 12.80
C MET A 971 -9.28 33.37 11.73
N ASP A 972 -9.45 34.69 11.81
CA ASP A 972 -10.35 35.52 10.97
C ASP A 972 -11.83 35.05 10.86
N GLY A 973 -12.23 34.06 11.67
CA GLY A 973 -13.58 33.50 11.74
C GLY A 973 -13.67 32.01 11.39
N GLU A 974 -12.64 31.47 10.73
CA GLU A 974 -12.58 30.07 10.31
C GLU A 974 -11.79 29.21 11.31
N PRO A 975 -12.18 27.94 11.54
CA PRO A 975 -11.42 27.00 12.38
C PRO A 975 -10.27 26.37 11.61
N TYR A 976 -9.09 26.34 12.22
CA TYR A 976 -7.94 25.53 11.79
C TYR A 976 -7.60 24.52 12.88
N SER A 977 -7.23 23.30 12.50
CA SER A 977 -6.69 22.29 13.42
C SER A 977 -5.29 22.67 13.92
N TYR A 978 -4.85 22.03 15.01
CA TYR A 978 -3.46 22.19 15.49
C TYR A 978 -2.42 21.85 14.42
N ALA A 979 -2.66 20.80 13.63
CA ALA A 979 -1.73 20.31 12.59
C ALA A 979 -1.54 21.32 11.45
N GLU A 980 -2.63 21.91 10.94
CA GLU A 980 -2.56 22.96 9.89
C GLU A 980 -1.74 24.17 10.31
N LEU A 981 -1.75 24.49 11.61
CA LEU A 981 -1.02 25.63 12.17
C LEU A 981 0.42 25.26 12.55
N GLU A 982 0.70 24.00 12.83
CA GLU A 982 2.06 23.45 12.96
C GLU A 982 2.78 23.48 11.59
N GLU A 983 2.10 23.03 10.53
CA GLU A 983 2.55 23.06 9.13
C GLU A 983 2.76 24.49 8.60
N ARG A 984 1.95 25.44 9.08
CA ARG A 984 2.15 26.88 8.84
C ARG A 984 3.19 27.52 9.76
N GLN A 985 3.84 26.74 10.65
CA GLN A 985 4.80 27.22 11.65
C GLN A 985 4.24 28.35 12.54
N LEU A 986 2.91 28.41 12.68
CA LEU A 986 2.18 29.39 13.48
C LEU A 986 2.07 28.95 14.95
N VAL A 987 2.24 27.66 15.25
CA VAL A 987 2.38 27.13 16.63
C VAL A 987 3.62 26.24 16.76
N SER A 988 4.11 26.08 18.00
CA SER A 988 5.20 25.15 18.32
C SER A 988 4.78 23.69 18.15
N HIS A 989 5.64 22.85 17.55
CA HIS A 989 5.45 21.41 17.24
C HIS A 989 4.49 20.64 18.16
N LYS A 990 4.66 20.73 19.49
CA LYS A 990 3.75 20.13 20.47
C LYS A 990 3.50 21.07 21.66
N PRO A 991 2.37 20.94 22.36
CA PRO A 991 2.17 21.62 23.63
C PRO A 991 3.03 20.99 24.74
N TYR A 992 3.27 21.79 25.77
CA TYR A 992 4.15 21.50 26.89
C TYR A 992 3.31 21.42 28.17
N ILE A 993 3.52 20.38 28.98
CA ILE A 993 3.01 20.30 30.35
C ILE A 993 4.16 20.34 31.35
N LEU A 994 3.87 20.72 32.60
CA LEU A 994 4.84 20.80 33.68
C LEU A 994 4.62 19.65 34.66
N THR A 995 5.51 18.66 34.62
CA THR A 995 5.40 17.40 35.34
C THR A 995 6.39 17.32 36.51
N SER A 996 6.37 16.19 37.22
CA SER A 996 7.43 15.81 38.18
C SER A 996 8.81 15.56 37.55
N ARG A 997 8.98 15.72 36.23
CA ARG A 997 10.25 15.63 35.49
C ARG A 997 10.72 16.97 34.89
N GLY A 998 9.88 18.00 34.89
CA GLY A 998 10.16 19.31 34.28
C GLY A 998 9.12 19.65 33.21
N TRP A 999 9.51 20.44 32.21
CA TRP A 999 8.69 20.62 31.01
C TRP A 999 8.79 19.38 30.11
N GLU A 1000 7.65 18.90 29.61
CA GLU A 1000 7.54 17.77 28.67
C GLU A 1000 6.61 18.14 27.52
N LEU A 1001 7.03 17.82 26.29
CA LEU A 1001 6.17 17.85 25.10
C LEU A 1001 5.21 16.64 25.13
N VAL A 1002 3.93 16.85 24.83
CA VAL A 1002 2.91 15.78 24.87
C VAL A 1002 2.02 15.75 23.63
N ASP A 1003 1.60 14.53 23.29
CA ASP A 1003 0.66 14.23 22.19
C ASP A 1003 -0.82 14.34 22.61
N GLU A 1004 -1.09 14.44 23.92
CA GLU A 1004 -2.43 14.46 24.50
C GLU A 1004 -2.50 15.37 25.74
N ILE A 1005 -3.61 16.09 25.89
CA ILE A 1005 -3.90 16.94 27.05
C ILE A 1005 -4.89 16.22 27.97
N GLN A 1006 -4.37 15.69 29.07
CA GLN A 1006 -5.15 14.97 30.11
C GLN A 1006 -6.10 15.91 30.90
N PRO A 1007 -7.17 15.39 31.52
CA PRO A 1007 -8.02 16.16 32.44
C PRO A 1007 -7.23 16.81 33.57
N ASN A 1008 -7.78 17.88 34.16
CA ASN A 1008 -7.18 18.66 35.27
C ASN A 1008 -5.79 19.26 34.96
N THR A 1009 -5.31 19.15 33.72
CA THR A 1009 -3.98 19.62 33.29
C THR A 1009 -4.11 20.90 32.46
N GLY A 1010 -3.30 21.90 32.76
CA GLY A 1010 -3.12 23.06 31.87
C GLY A 1010 -1.88 22.87 31.00
N PHE A 1011 -1.94 23.35 29.77
CA PHE A 1011 -0.86 23.21 28.79
C PHE A 1011 -0.36 24.58 28.32
N LEU A 1012 0.95 24.64 28.07
CA LEU A 1012 1.66 25.79 27.54
C LEU A 1012 1.97 25.53 26.06
N PHE A 1013 1.88 26.52 25.19
CA PHE A 1013 2.47 26.45 23.84
C PHE A 1013 2.87 27.85 23.36
N GLN A 1014 3.64 27.91 22.27
CA GLN A 1014 3.98 29.17 21.63
C GLN A 1014 3.15 29.36 20.35
N TYR A 1015 2.56 30.54 20.19
CA TYR A 1015 1.91 31.01 18.97
C TYR A 1015 2.80 32.07 18.34
N PHE A 1016 3.31 31.80 17.13
CA PHE A 1016 4.24 32.67 16.42
C PHE A 1016 3.53 33.75 15.59
N GLY A 1017 2.28 33.51 15.21
CA GLY A 1017 1.46 34.44 14.41
C GLY A 1017 1.21 35.80 15.07
N SER A 1018 1.08 36.83 14.25
CA SER A 1018 0.78 38.20 14.69
C SER A 1018 -0.70 38.60 14.58
N ALA A 1019 -1.53 37.75 13.97
CA ALA A 1019 -2.98 37.97 13.85
C ALA A 1019 -3.73 37.59 15.15
N PRO A 1020 -4.89 38.22 15.44
CA PRO A 1020 -5.78 37.76 16.50
C PRO A 1020 -6.24 36.32 16.24
N CYS A 1021 -6.24 35.50 17.29
CA CYS A 1021 -6.60 34.08 17.21
C CYS A 1021 -7.23 33.65 18.55
N SER A 1022 -8.20 32.74 18.50
CA SER A 1022 -8.85 32.18 19.70
C SER A 1022 -8.81 30.65 19.65
N LEU A 1023 -8.18 30.02 20.65
CA LEU A 1023 -8.18 28.56 20.77
C LEU A 1023 -9.58 28.08 21.18
N LEU A 1024 -10.05 26.99 20.59
CA LEU A 1024 -11.31 26.32 20.84
C LEU A 1024 -11.05 24.86 21.29
N LEU A 1025 -11.64 24.49 22.42
CA LEU A 1025 -11.75 23.12 22.90
C LEU A 1025 -13.23 22.71 22.88
N ASP A 1026 -13.62 21.82 21.98
CA ASP A 1026 -14.96 21.21 21.96
C ASP A 1026 -14.83 19.68 22.11
N PRO A 1027 -15.30 19.09 23.22
CA PRO A 1027 -15.17 17.66 23.45
C PRO A 1027 -16.14 16.82 22.62
N GLN A 1028 -16.99 17.42 21.77
CA GLN A 1028 -17.80 16.71 20.77
C GLN A 1028 -17.04 16.48 19.45
N VAL A 1029 -15.94 17.20 19.22
CA VAL A 1029 -15.03 16.91 18.10
C VAL A 1029 -14.37 15.56 18.41
N LEU A 1030 -14.65 14.57 17.57
CA LEU A 1030 -13.97 13.27 17.65
C LEU A 1030 -12.48 13.47 17.37
N PRO A 1031 -11.56 12.77 18.07
CA PRO A 1031 -10.21 12.65 17.57
C PRO A 1031 -10.30 11.91 16.23
N SER A 1032 -9.75 12.52 15.19
CA SER A 1032 -9.40 11.82 13.95
C SER A 1032 -8.52 10.61 14.27
N GLU A 1033 -8.49 9.61 13.39
CA GLU A 1033 -7.56 8.48 13.58
C GLU A 1033 -6.12 9.02 13.58
N HIS A 1034 -5.91 10.04 12.76
CA HIS A 1034 -4.79 10.97 12.78
C HIS A 1034 -4.84 11.87 14.02
N ILE A 1035 -3.90 11.62 14.92
CA ILE A 1035 -2.62 12.30 14.69
C ILE A 1035 -1.54 11.24 14.47
N VAL A 1036 -0.98 11.27 13.27
CA VAL A 1036 0.32 10.67 12.99
C VAL A 1036 1.34 11.80 13.10
N SER A 1037 1.88 12.01 14.30
CA SER A 1037 3.20 12.64 14.40
C SER A 1037 4.15 11.90 13.44
N PRO A 1038 5.05 12.60 12.72
CA PRO A 1038 5.97 11.96 11.77
C PRO A 1038 6.68 10.77 12.43
N PRO A 1039 6.88 9.67 11.68
CA PRO A 1039 6.98 8.29 12.17
C PRO A 1039 7.71 8.19 13.50
N LYS A 1040 6.93 7.89 14.56
CA LYS A 1040 7.19 8.32 15.94
C LYS A 1040 8.68 8.30 16.29
N PRO A 1041 9.31 9.46 16.53
CA PRO A 1041 10.73 9.50 16.84
C PRO A 1041 11.00 8.67 18.09
N TRP A 1042 12.10 7.91 18.08
CA TRP A 1042 12.60 7.41 19.34
C TRP A 1042 13.08 8.61 20.16
N GLU A 1043 12.80 8.61 21.46
CA GLU A 1043 13.08 9.74 22.36
C GLU A 1043 13.88 9.30 23.59
N LEU A 1044 14.68 10.22 24.11
CA LEU A 1044 15.21 10.22 25.49
C LEU A 1044 14.82 11.56 26.13
N MET A 1045 14.17 11.50 27.30
CA MET A 1045 13.90 12.66 28.14
C MET A 1045 14.92 12.73 29.29
N LEU A 1046 15.67 13.82 29.40
CA LEU A 1046 16.65 14.05 30.47
C LEU A 1046 16.11 15.09 31.45
N SER A 1047 15.85 14.68 32.69
CA SER A 1047 15.39 15.52 33.80
C SER A 1047 16.54 15.86 34.75
N VAL A 1048 16.61 17.11 35.21
CA VAL A 1048 17.59 17.55 36.21
C VAL A 1048 16.90 18.31 37.36
N TYR A 1049 17.35 18.08 38.60
CA TYR A 1049 16.76 18.71 39.79
C TYR A 1049 17.72 18.87 40.97
N CYS A 1050 17.39 19.75 41.92
CA CYS A 1050 18.20 20.06 43.11
C CYS A 1050 17.45 19.75 44.41
N GLY A 1051 17.13 18.47 44.63
CA GLY A 1051 16.28 18.02 45.75
C GLY A 1051 14.81 18.37 45.53
N THR A 1052 14.16 19.05 46.46
CA THR A 1052 12.77 19.52 46.30
C THR A 1052 12.66 20.93 45.69
N ARG A 1053 13.77 21.51 45.21
CA ARG A 1053 13.82 22.87 44.66
C ARG A 1053 14.51 22.89 43.30
N GLY A 1054 13.87 23.51 42.31
CA GLY A 1054 14.37 23.61 40.94
C GLY A 1054 14.37 22.26 40.23
N ARG A 1055 13.58 22.15 39.14
CA ARG A 1055 13.56 21.00 38.25
C ARG A 1055 13.23 21.46 36.84
N ASP A 1056 13.97 20.93 35.87
CA ASP A 1056 13.81 21.22 34.43
C ASP A 1056 14.26 19.99 33.62
N GLY A 1057 13.93 19.92 32.33
CA GLY A 1057 14.31 18.79 31.47
C GLY A 1057 14.28 19.11 29.97
N ILE A 1058 14.82 18.19 29.15
CA ILE A 1058 14.93 18.29 27.68
C ILE A 1058 14.66 16.94 27.00
N GLN A 1059 14.18 16.96 25.76
CA GLN A 1059 13.95 15.77 24.94
C GLN A 1059 14.93 15.71 23.76
N ILE A 1060 15.58 14.59 23.52
CA ILE A 1060 16.34 14.33 22.29
C ILE A 1060 15.77 13.12 21.57
N GLY A 1061 15.94 13.03 20.25
CA GLY A 1061 15.46 11.88 19.50
C GLY A 1061 15.93 11.87 18.05
N SER A 1062 15.36 10.97 17.26
CA SER A 1062 15.61 10.91 15.82
C SER A 1062 14.32 10.70 15.03
N SER A 1063 14.18 11.43 13.93
CA SER A 1063 12.99 11.49 13.08
C SER A 1063 13.40 11.51 11.61
N MET A 1064 12.52 11.04 10.71
CA MET A 1064 12.67 11.23 9.26
C MET A 1064 12.73 12.72 8.87
N ARG A 1065 12.04 13.59 9.62
CA ARG A 1065 12.01 15.05 9.43
C ARG A 1065 12.98 15.83 10.36
N GLY A 1066 14.01 15.16 10.89
CA GLY A 1066 15.02 15.78 11.76
C GLY A 1066 16.35 16.02 11.05
N SER A 1067 17.12 17.03 11.47
CA SER A 1067 18.42 17.38 10.85
C SER A 1067 19.59 17.17 11.82
N ASP A 1068 20.73 16.69 11.30
CA ASP A 1068 21.96 16.53 12.08
C ASP A 1068 22.65 17.88 12.38
N SER A 1069 22.47 18.85 11.48
CA SER A 1069 23.07 20.19 11.46
C SER A 1069 22.11 21.27 11.92
N GLU A 1070 20.99 21.43 11.21
CA GLU A 1070 20.09 22.58 11.30
C GLU A 1070 19.04 22.43 12.40
N ILE A 1071 18.18 23.44 12.56
CA ILE A 1071 16.96 23.36 13.38
C ILE A 1071 15.81 23.10 12.42
N THR A 1072 14.98 22.11 12.77
CA THR A 1072 13.82 21.68 12.00
C THR A 1072 12.53 22.11 12.69
N HIS A 1073 11.41 22.12 11.96
CA HIS A 1073 10.10 22.51 12.51
C HIS A 1073 9.59 21.58 13.64
N ILE A 1074 10.14 20.37 13.78
CA ILE A 1074 9.88 19.46 14.91
C ILE A 1074 10.74 19.75 16.16
N ASP A 1075 11.71 20.66 16.06
CA ASP A 1075 12.55 21.09 17.18
C ASP A 1075 11.86 22.21 17.98
N SER A 1076 11.64 21.97 19.28
CA SER A 1076 10.82 22.84 20.11
C SER A 1076 11.67 23.86 20.89
N PRO A 1077 11.33 25.17 20.91
CA PRO A 1077 12.05 26.18 21.68
C PRO A 1077 11.89 25.98 23.19
N LYS A 1078 12.85 26.46 23.99
CA LYS A 1078 12.78 26.32 25.46
C LYS A 1078 11.69 27.23 26.06
N PRO A 1079 10.77 26.69 26.91
CA PRO A 1079 9.74 27.48 27.59
C PRO A 1079 10.23 28.73 28.32
N TYR A 1080 9.43 29.80 28.27
CA TYR A 1080 9.81 31.12 28.76
C TYR A 1080 10.27 31.10 30.23
N ARG A 1081 11.54 31.49 30.42
CA ARG A 1081 12.35 31.22 31.61
C ARG A 1081 11.67 31.57 32.94
N PHE A 1082 11.35 30.53 33.72
CA PHE A 1082 10.80 30.68 35.07
C PHE A 1082 11.90 31.04 36.08
N ASN A 1083 12.25 32.34 36.14
CA ASN A 1083 13.43 32.86 36.86
C ASN A 1083 13.58 32.43 38.34
N ASN A 1084 12.51 32.00 39.01
CA ASN A 1084 12.53 31.60 40.42
C ASN A 1084 13.05 30.17 40.68
N GLN A 1085 13.21 29.32 39.66
CA GLN A 1085 13.58 27.90 39.88
C GLN A 1085 15.05 27.68 40.29
N GLY A 1086 15.97 28.56 39.90
CA GLY A 1086 17.40 28.44 40.24
C GLY A 1086 18.16 27.28 39.57
N LEU A 1087 17.52 26.58 38.64
CA LEU A 1087 18.07 25.50 37.82
C LEU A 1087 17.42 25.58 36.43
N GLN A 1088 18.17 25.25 35.38
CA GLN A 1088 17.68 25.15 34.00
C GLN A 1088 18.59 24.20 33.20
N ILE A 1089 18.03 23.46 32.24
CA ILE A 1089 18.75 22.69 31.23
C ILE A 1089 18.16 22.98 29.85
N TYR A 1090 19.02 23.14 28.84
CA TYR A 1090 18.61 23.32 27.45
C TYR A 1090 19.57 22.66 26.48
N LEU A 1091 19.07 22.38 25.29
CA LEU A 1091 19.86 21.97 24.12
C LEU A 1091 20.36 23.22 23.40
N SER A 1092 21.58 23.20 22.89
CA SER A 1092 22.17 24.29 22.11
C SER A 1092 21.88 24.11 20.62
N GLY A 1093 21.25 25.10 20.01
CA GLY A 1093 21.12 25.21 18.56
C GLY A 1093 22.31 25.93 17.92
N PRO A 1094 22.31 26.07 16.58
CA PRO A 1094 23.06 27.12 15.90
C PRO A 1094 22.74 28.51 16.50
N ASN A 1095 23.59 29.51 16.24
CA ASN A 1095 23.32 30.92 16.55
C ASN A 1095 22.94 31.25 18.03
N ASP A 1096 23.48 30.49 19.00
CA ASP A 1096 23.18 30.58 20.44
C ASP A 1096 21.71 30.27 20.82
N GLU A 1097 20.97 29.53 19.98
CA GLU A 1097 19.58 29.16 20.24
C GLU A 1097 19.40 28.14 21.39
N VAL A 1098 18.25 28.22 22.05
CA VAL A 1098 17.96 27.59 23.35
C VAL A 1098 16.72 26.70 23.22
N LEU A 1099 16.93 25.39 23.09
CA LEU A 1099 15.87 24.44 22.72
C LEU A 1099 15.42 23.56 23.91
N GLN A 1100 14.14 23.17 23.88
CA GLN A 1100 13.54 22.11 24.69
C GLN A 1100 13.79 20.73 24.06
N SER A 1101 13.67 20.63 22.73
CA SER A 1101 13.95 19.39 22.01
C SER A 1101 14.83 19.61 20.78
N LYS A 1102 15.58 18.56 20.41
CA LYS A 1102 16.22 18.47 19.09
C LYS A 1102 16.22 17.05 18.55
N TYR A 1103 15.68 16.87 17.35
CA TYR A 1103 15.57 15.62 16.62
C TYR A 1103 16.55 15.59 15.44
N LYS A 1104 17.36 14.53 15.38
CA LYS A 1104 18.32 14.33 14.28
C LYS A 1104 17.77 13.38 13.22
N SER A 1105 18.30 13.45 12.01
CA SER A 1105 17.97 12.53 10.92
C SER A 1105 18.16 11.06 11.36
N PRO A 1106 17.59 10.07 10.65
CA PRO A 1106 17.76 8.66 10.99
C PRO A 1106 19.24 8.23 11.07
N TYR A 1107 19.50 7.10 11.72
CA TYR A 1107 20.83 6.48 11.65
C TYR A 1107 20.95 5.76 10.30
N PRO A 1108 22.04 5.93 9.54
CA PRO A 1108 22.26 5.20 8.30
C PRO A 1108 22.36 3.68 8.57
N GLY A 1109 22.02 2.89 7.56
CA GLY A 1109 21.73 1.47 7.70
C GLY A 1109 22.91 0.60 8.16
N ALA A 1110 22.56 -0.59 8.67
CA ALA A 1110 23.42 -1.77 8.86
C ALA A 1110 24.73 -1.64 9.67
N GLN A 1111 25.12 -0.47 10.17
CA GLN A 1111 26.33 -0.27 10.97
C GLN A 1111 26.06 0.40 12.33
N ALA A 1112 26.97 0.18 13.29
CA ALA A 1112 26.92 0.83 14.59
C ALA A 1112 27.44 2.27 14.48
N THR A 1113 26.56 3.25 14.64
CA THR A 1113 26.80 4.67 14.41
C THR A 1113 26.36 5.52 15.61
N SER A 1114 27.02 6.66 15.82
CA SER A 1114 26.85 7.50 17.02
C SER A 1114 26.48 8.93 16.65
N LYS A 1115 25.40 9.46 17.25
CA LYS A 1115 25.00 10.87 17.14
C LYS A 1115 25.15 11.58 18.48
N THR A 1116 25.36 12.89 18.44
CA THR A 1116 25.64 13.73 19.64
C THR A 1116 24.75 14.97 19.64
N TRP A 1117 24.31 15.37 20.84
CA TRP A 1117 23.50 16.56 21.13
C TRP A 1117 24.20 17.39 22.21
N ASP A 1118 24.45 18.67 21.96
CA ASP A 1118 25.10 19.57 22.92
C ASP A 1118 24.09 20.21 23.87
N ILE A 1119 24.42 20.23 25.17
CA ILE A 1119 23.56 20.69 26.25
C ILE A 1119 24.26 21.71 27.16
N VAL A 1120 23.46 22.55 27.82
CA VAL A 1120 23.95 23.46 28.86
C VAL A 1120 23.06 23.39 30.09
N ILE A 1121 23.69 23.24 31.25
CA ILE A 1121 23.05 23.25 32.57
C ILE A 1121 23.41 24.55 33.29
N VAL A 1122 22.41 25.33 33.69
CA VAL A 1122 22.57 26.58 34.46
C VAL A 1122 22.04 26.36 35.87
N LYS A 1123 22.88 26.58 36.89
CA LYS A 1123 22.56 26.22 38.28
C LYS A 1123 22.99 27.33 39.24
N THR A 1124 22.07 27.79 40.08
CA THR A 1124 22.35 28.77 41.16
C THR A 1124 22.00 28.26 42.56
N LEU A 1125 21.45 27.04 42.66
CA LEU A 1125 21.13 26.39 43.93
C LEU A 1125 22.35 25.71 44.57
N ASN A 1126 22.46 25.82 45.90
CA ASN A 1126 23.52 25.22 46.73
C ASN A 1126 23.17 23.80 47.23
N HIS A 1127 22.65 22.97 46.33
CA HIS A 1127 22.41 21.54 46.53
C HIS A 1127 23.10 20.74 45.42
N PRO A 1128 23.42 19.44 45.60
CA PRO A 1128 23.88 18.58 44.51
C PRO A 1128 22.87 18.55 43.35
N LEU A 1129 23.36 18.42 42.12
CA LEU A 1129 22.51 18.19 40.96
C LEU A 1129 22.16 16.71 40.90
N THR A 1130 20.87 16.39 40.80
CA THR A 1130 20.40 15.06 40.42
C THR A 1130 20.01 15.08 38.95
N ILE A 1131 20.36 14.01 38.23
CA ILE A 1131 20.07 13.81 36.80
C ILE A 1131 19.38 12.45 36.64
N GLU A 1132 18.27 12.40 35.93
CA GLU A 1132 17.49 11.19 35.64
C GLU A 1132 17.14 11.15 34.16
N ALA A 1133 17.22 9.98 33.53
CA ALA A 1133 16.83 9.78 32.15
C ALA A 1133 15.63 8.81 32.04
N ASP A 1134 14.66 9.18 31.21
CA ASP A 1134 13.67 8.26 30.66
C ASP A 1134 14.08 7.90 29.23
N CYS A 1135 14.57 6.68 29.09
CA CYS A 1135 14.97 6.01 27.86
C CYS A 1135 13.89 5.02 27.38
N SER A 1136 12.67 5.03 27.94
CA SER A 1136 11.63 4.04 27.61
C SER A 1136 11.14 4.11 26.15
N LYS A 1137 11.28 5.27 25.51
CA LYS A 1137 11.03 5.49 24.07
C LYS A 1137 12.25 5.19 23.16
N MET A 1138 13.38 4.70 23.69
CA MET A 1138 14.55 4.33 22.88
C MET A 1138 14.47 2.90 22.29
N PRO A 1139 15.14 2.60 21.16
CA PRO A 1139 15.28 1.24 20.65
C PRO A 1139 16.17 0.41 21.59
N GLN A 1140 15.91 -0.90 21.71
CA GLN A 1140 16.57 -1.76 22.71
C GLN A 1140 18.09 -1.90 22.53
N ASP A 1141 18.59 -1.65 21.31
CA ASP A 1141 19.99 -1.82 20.93
C ASP A 1141 20.80 -0.51 21.00
N PHE A 1142 20.20 0.57 21.51
CA PHE A 1142 20.82 1.89 21.59
C PHE A 1142 21.37 2.15 23.00
N GLU A 1143 22.58 2.73 23.08
CA GLU A 1143 23.21 3.14 24.35
C GLU A 1143 23.36 4.67 24.41
N ALA A 1144 22.88 5.30 25.49
CA ALA A 1144 23.01 6.74 25.73
C ALA A 1144 23.98 7.06 26.87
N LYS A 1145 24.78 8.13 26.72
CA LYS A 1145 25.75 8.61 27.72
C LYS A 1145 25.74 10.14 27.80
N LEU A 1146 25.79 10.68 29.00
CA LEU A 1146 26.02 12.10 29.27
C LEU A 1146 27.52 12.35 29.51
N GLN A 1147 28.11 13.26 28.75
CA GLN A 1147 29.45 13.80 28.95
C GLN A 1147 29.32 15.15 29.69
N LEU A 1148 29.90 15.25 30.90
CA LEU A 1148 29.84 16.46 31.73
C LEU A 1148 31.09 16.55 32.62
N LEU A 1149 31.77 17.71 32.64
CA LEU A 1149 33.03 17.93 33.40
C LEU A 1149 34.10 16.84 33.18
N ASP A 1150 34.39 16.51 31.92
CA ASP A 1150 35.33 15.45 31.51
C ASP A 1150 34.99 14.04 32.06
N GLN A 1151 33.75 13.82 32.50
CA GLN A 1151 33.25 12.53 32.99
C GLN A 1151 32.08 12.04 32.15
N SER A 1152 32.09 10.73 31.85
CA SER A 1152 31.03 10.04 31.11
C SER A 1152 30.13 9.27 32.07
N TYR A 1153 28.83 9.56 32.03
CA TYR A 1153 27.80 8.93 32.85
C TYR A 1153 26.83 8.16 31.93
N PRO A 1154 26.65 6.84 32.08
CA PRO A 1154 25.67 6.09 31.29
C PRO A 1154 24.25 6.50 31.70
N LEU A 1155 23.39 6.77 30.73
CA LEU A 1155 21.98 7.09 30.95
C LEU A 1155 21.16 5.79 30.89
N VAL A 1156 20.53 5.44 32.01
CA VAL A 1156 19.85 4.16 32.21
C VAL A 1156 18.50 4.36 32.89
N GLN A 1157 17.47 3.70 32.38
CA GLN A 1157 16.09 3.80 32.87
C GLN A 1157 16.01 3.67 34.39
N GLY A 1158 15.45 4.70 35.04
CA GLY A 1158 15.20 4.70 36.50
C GLY A 1158 16.46 4.77 37.37
N GLN A 1159 17.62 5.19 36.83
CA GLN A 1159 18.82 5.48 37.63
C GLN A 1159 19.04 6.99 37.79
N SER A 1160 19.12 7.45 39.04
CA SER A 1160 19.42 8.84 39.38
C SER A 1160 20.93 9.04 39.60
N ILE A 1161 21.55 9.90 38.80
CA ILE A 1161 22.97 10.28 38.90
C ILE A 1161 23.08 11.52 39.80
N GLN A 1162 24.05 11.54 40.72
CA GLN A 1162 24.32 12.70 41.59
C GLN A 1162 25.65 13.36 41.19
N VAL A 1163 25.61 14.66 40.85
CA VAL A 1163 26.79 15.45 40.44
C VAL A 1163 26.91 16.70 41.34
N ASP A 1164 28.04 16.85 42.04
CA ASP A 1164 28.29 18.00 42.91
C ASP A 1164 28.80 19.20 42.11
N LEU A 1165 27.87 19.93 41.49
CA LEU A 1165 28.17 21.15 40.73
C LEU A 1165 28.07 22.40 41.63
N PRO A 1166 29.01 23.36 41.55
CA PRO A 1166 28.86 24.66 42.18
C PRO A 1166 27.76 25.51 41.50
N SER A 1167 27.56 26.75 41.95
CA SER A 1167 26.78 27.73 41.18
C SER A 1167 27.54 28.13 39.91
N GLY A 1168 26.92 28.03 38.74
CA GLY A 1168 27.59 28.29 37.46
C GLY A 1168 26.77 27.89 36.22
N VAL A 1169 27.46 27.87 35.09
CA VAL A 1169 26.99 27.39 33.78
C VAL A 1169 27.92 26.26 33.35
N PHE A 1170 27.36 25.12 32.94
CA PHE A 1170 28.09 23.89 32.66
C PHE A 1170 27.66 23.33 31.31
N PRO A 1171 28.50 23.45 30.25
CA PRO A 1171 28.26 22.75 29.00
C PRO A 1171 28.57 21.26 29.15
N GLY A 1172 27.92 20.44 28.34
CA GLY A 1172 28.13 19.01 28.20
C GLY A 1172 27.47 18.51 26.92
N SER A 1173 27.45 17.20 26.70
CA SER A 1173 26.77 16.62 25.54
C SER A 1173 26.18 15.24 25.86
N ILE A 1174 25.17 14.84 25.10
CA ILE A 1174 24.58 13.50 25.15
C ILE A 1174 25.02 12.76 23.88
N GLU A 1175 25.73 11.67 24.05
CA GLU A 1175 26.14 10.72 23.01
C GLU A 1175 25.11 9.58 22.99
N VAL A 1176 24.50 9.30 21.84
CA VAL A 1176 23.65 8.11 21.63
C VAL A 1176 24.27 7.27 20.52
N ILE A 1177 24.47 5.98 20.82
CA ILE A 1177 25.07 5.00 19.90
C ILE A 1177 23.97 4.02 19.50
N GLY A 1178 23.55 4.07 18.24
CA GLY A 1178 22.70 3.05 17.65
C GLY A 1178 23.54 1.84 17.23
N ARG A 1179 23.12 0.63 17.62
CA ARG A 1179 23.66 -0.61 17.06
C ARG A 1179 22.60 -1.26 16.19
N SER A 1180 22.94 -1.52 14.93
CA SER A 1180 22.06 -2.17 13.97
C SER A 1180 21.74 -3.61 14.37
N THR A 1181 20.49 -3.89 14.73
CA THR A 1181 20.01 -5.24 15.08
C THR A 1181 19.89 -6.19 13.89
N HIS A 1182 20.34 -5.80 12.69
CA HIS A 1182 20.68 -6.74 11.62
C HIS A 1182 21.86 -7.67 11.97
N ASN A 1183 22.51 -7.47 13.13
CA ASN A 1183 23.30 -8.51 13.78
C ASN A 1183 22.46 -9.56 14.56
N LEU A 1184 21.14 -9.63 14.31
CA LEU A 1184 20.32 -10.81 14.54
C LEU A 1184 20.61 -11.98 13.56
N ASP A 1185 21.72 -11.95 12.80
CA ASP A 1185 22.32 -13.16 12.22
C ASP A 1185 23.66 -13.58 12.86
N GLU A 1186 24.37 -12.71 13.60
CA GLU A 1186 25.62 -13.07 14.33
C GLU A 1186 25.37 -13.89 15.62
N CYS A 1187 24.24 -14.58 15.71
CA CYS A 1187 24.11 -15.78 16.55
C CYS A 1187 23.35 -16.94 15.88
N TYR A 1188 23.27 -16.95 14.55
CA TYR A 1188 22.54 -17.94 13.75
C TYR A 1188 23.48 -18.90 12.99
N LEU A 1189 24.79 -18.66 13.05
CA LEU A 1189 25.87 -19.58 12.66
C LEU A 1189 25.87 -20.87 13.53
N GLY A 1190 24.92 -21.76 13.28
CA GLY A 1190 24.85 -23.05 13.96
C GLY A 1190 23.72 -23.97 13.49
N LEU A 1191 22.47 -23.50 13.50
CA LEU A 1191 21.29 -24.38 13.47
C LEU A 1191 21.02 -25.05 12.10
N LYS A 1192 21.68 -26.19 11.87
CA LYS A 1192 21.49 -27.04 10.70
C LYS A 1192 20.52 -28.17 11.03
N VAL A 1193 19.59 -28.43 10.10
CA VAL A 1193 18.56 -29.47 10.22
C VAL A 1193 18.56 -30.28 8.93
N TYR A 1194 19.03 -31.54 8.98
CA TYR A 1194 19.30 -32.35 7.79
C TYR A 1194 19.19 -33.88 8.04
N PRO A 1195 18.76 -34.67 7.05
CA PRO A 1195 18.06 -34.23 5.84
C PRO A 1195 16.71 -33.58 6.20
N ASN A 1196 16.26 -32.62 5.41
CA ASN A 1196 14.92 -32.03 5.52
C ASN A 1196 14.46 -31.69 4.09
N PRO A 1197 13.44 -32.37 3.54
CA PRO A 1197 12.60 -33.39 4.16
C PRO A 1197 13.33 -34.69 4.58
N PHE A 1198 12.68 -35.52 5.40
CA PHE A 1198 13.25 -36.80 5.86
C PHE A 1198 12.25 -37.97 5.82
N CYS A 1199 12.76 -39.19 5.65
CA CYS A 1199 11.97 -40.43 5.63
C CYS A 1199 12.21 -41.34 6.85
N GLU A 1200 13.45 -41.43 7.33
CA GLU A 1200 13.83 -42.28 8.47
C GLU A 1200 14.26 -41.48 9.69
N THR A 1201 15.32 -40.68 9.57
CA THR A 1201 15.85 -39.84 10.66
C THR A 1201 16.20 -38.44 10.18
N ILE A 1202 16.18 -37.49 11.12
CA ILE A 1202 16.57 -36.10 10.93
C ILE A 1202 17.51 -35.67 12.06
N THR A 1203 18.60 -34.99 11.70
CA THR A 1203 19.65 -34.50 12.60
C THR A 1203 19.52 -33.00 12.75
N ILE A 1204 19.58 -32.50 13.99
CA ILE A 1204 19.47 -31.10 14.36
C ILE A 1204 20.74 -30.75 15.14
N SER A 1205 21.64 -29.97 14.54
CA SER A 1205 22.88 -29.53 15.17
C SER A 1205 22.92 -28.01 15.29
N TRP A 1206 23.43 -27.48 16.39
CA TRP A 1206 23.65 -26.03 16.57
C TRP A 1206 24.86 -25.75 17.45
N ASP A 1207 25.46 -24.58 17.24
CA ASP A 1207 26.62 -24.09 17.98
C ASP A 1207 26.16 -22.89 18.83
N ASP A 1208 26.53 -22.84 20.10
CA ASP A 1208 26.35 -21.66 20.96
C ASP A 1208 27.44 -21.65 22.04
N ALA A 1209 28.31 -20.64 21.99
CA ALA A 1209 29.54 -20.59 22.79
C ALA A 1209 29.40 -19.83 24.11
N LYS A 1210 28.24 -19.23 24.44
CA LYS A 1210 28.12 -18.27 25.57
C LYS A 1210 26.84 -18.46 26.41
N GLY A 1211 26.39 -19.69 26.63
CA GLY A 1211 25.23 -20.04 27.48
C GLY A 1211 25.58 -20.79 28.78
N PRO A 1212 25.06 -20.40 29.96
CA PRO A 1212 25.33 -21.09 31.23
C PRO A 1212 24.35 -22.25 31.55
N HIS A 1213 23.47 -22.63 30.62
CA HIS A 1213 22.35 -23.55 30.88
C HIS A 1213 22.25 -24.62 29.80
N LYS A 1214 21.89 -25.86 30.16
CA LYS A 1214 21.68 -26.91 29.15
C LYS A 1214 20.46 -26.60 28.27
N PRO A 1215 20.57 -26.71 26.93
CA PRO A 1215 19.43 -26.51 26.04
C PRO A 1215 18.35 -27.58 26.23
N LYS A 1216 17.15 -27.29 25.74
CA LYS A 1216 16.03 -28.23 25.58
C LYS A 1216 15.64 -28.28 24.12
N ALA A 1217 15.29 -29.46 23.60
CA ALA A 1217 14.81 -29.64 22.23
C ALA A 1217 13.55 -30.51 22.23
N GLN A 1218 12.52 -30.10 21.49
CA GLN A 1218 11.18 -30.69 21.54
C GLN A 1218 10.54 -30.67 20.15
N VAL A 1219 9.81 -31.73 19.79
CA VAL A 1219 9.06 -31.80 18.52
C VAL A 1219 7.58 -31.59 18.80
N TYR A 1220 6.92 -30.83 17.93
CA TYR A 1220 5.50 -30.49 17.97
C TYR A 1220 4.84 -30.80 16.62
N ASN A 1221 3.55 -31.14 16.62
CA ASN A 1221 2.74 -31.18 15.41
C ASN A 1221 2.17 -29.78 15.08
N ILE A 1222 1.54 -29.64 13.92
CA ILE A 1222 0.90 -28.37 13.49
C ILE A 1222 -0.21 -27.87 14.42
N ARG A 1223 -0.77 -28.71 15.30
CA ARG A 1223 -1.79 -28.33 16.31
C ARG A 1223 -1.17 -27.89 17.65
N GLY A 1224 0.11 -27.50 17.66
CA GLY A 1224 0.83 -27.10 18.87
C GLY A 1224 1.03 -28.22 19.91
N GLN A 1225 0.72 -29.49 19.59
CA GLN A 1225 0.83 -30.60 20.53
C GLN A 1225 2.24 -31.18 20.52
N ARG A 1226 2.87 -31.33 21.69
CA ARG A 1226 4.22 -31.90 21.80
C ARG A 1226 4.20 -33.40 21.50
N VAL A 1227 4.95 -33.79 20.48
CA VAL A 1227 5.14 -35.15 19.96
C VAL A 1227 6.18 -35.91 20.80
N CYS A 1228 7.33 -35.30 21.05
CA CYS A 1228 8.40 -35.86 21.88
C CYS A 1228 9.35 -34.78 22.42
N ASN A 1229 10.20 -35.16 23.39
CA ASN A 1229 11.42 -34.42 23.71
C ASN A 1229 12.59 -35.12 23.00
N LEU A 1230 13.56 -34.35 22.51
CA LEU A 1230 14.76 -34.90 21.86
C LEU A 1230 15.91 -35.00 22.85
N ASN A 1231 16.68 -36.09 22.76
CA ASN A 1231 17.94 -36.23 23.48
C ASN A 1231 19.02 -35.39 22.79
N ILE A 1232 19.70 -34.56 23.57
CA ILE A 1232 20.77 -33.68 23.08
C ILE A 1232 22.12 -34.27 23.49
N SER A 1233 22.99 -34.44 22.52
CA SER A 1233 24.41 -34.72 22.67
C SER A 1233 25.22 -33.42 22.54
N GLU A 1234 26.40 -33.38 23.15
CA GLU A 1234 27.27 -32.20 23.22
C GLU A 1234 28.71 -32.63 22.94
N SER A 1235 29.38 -31.92 22.02
CA SER A 1235 30.80 -32.14 21.70
C SER A 1235 31.47 -30.82 21.29
N SER A 1236 32.47 -30.39 22.05
CA SER A 1236 33.31 -29.21 21.75
C SER A 1236 32.53 -27.92 21.44
N GLY A 1237 31.47 -27.63 22.22
CA GLY A 1237 30.61 -26.45 22.03
C GLY A 1237 29.54 -26.58 20.95
N LYS A 1238 29.48 -27.73 20.26
CA LYS A 1238 28.40 -28.09 19.33
C LYS A 1238 27.39 -28.98 20.04
N PHE A 1239 26.12 -28.66 19.92
CA PHE A 1239 25.01 -29.49 20.35
C PHE A 1239 24.44 -30.25 19.15
N THR A 1240 23.97 -31.47 19.34
CA THR A 1240 23.29 -32.26 18.29
C THR A 1240 22.22 -33.17 18.88
N ALA A 1241 21.03 -33.15 18.27
CA ALA A 1241 19.90 -34.00 18.58
C ALA A 1241 19.43 -34.73 17.31
N THR A 1242 18.78 -35.88 17.47
CA THR A 1242 18.24 -36.69 16.37
C THR A 1242 16.80 -37.11 16.63
N TRP A 1243 15.98 -37.17 15.59
CA TRP A 1243 14.60 -37.67 15.65
C TRP A 1243 14.36 -38.72 14.55
N ASP A 1244 13.62 -39.79 14.86
CA ASP A 1244 13.30 -40.89 13.93
C ASP A 1244 11.83 -40.92 13.49
N GLY A 1245 11.14 -39.77 13.57
CA GLY A 1245 9.75 -39.66 13.18
C GLY A 1245 8.77 -40.40 14.10
N ARG A 1246 9.10 -40.53 15.40
CA ARG A 1246 8.25 -41.16 16.43
C ARG A 1246 7.79 -40.22 17.55
N ASP A 1247 6.70 -40.59 18.19
CA ASP A 1247 6.25 -39.94 19.42
C ASP A 1247 6.98 -40.45 20.68
N GLN A 1248 6.73 -39.79 21.81
CA GLN A 1248 7.26 -40.19 23.13
C GLN A 1248 6.87 -41.60 23.59
N ASN A 1249 5.95 -42.28 22.88
CA ASN A 1249 5.52 -43.66 23.13
C ASN A 1249 6.10 -44.65 22.10
N ASN A 1250 7.13 -44.25 21.33
CA ASN A 1250 7.82 -45.05 20.31
C ASN A 1250 6.93 -45.44 19.10
N ARG A 1251 5.81 -44.75 18.89
CA ARG A 1251 4.89 -44.95 17.75
C ARG A 1251 5.31 -44.06 16.59
N ARG A 1252 5.27 -44.55 15.34
CA ARG A 1252 5.51 -43.72 14.15
C ARG A 1252 4.45 -42.61 14.08
N THR A 1253 4.89 -41.37 13.88
CA THR A 1253 4.00 -40.26 13.55
C THR A 1253 3.51 -40.33 12.10
N ALA A 1254 2.49 -39.55 11.76
CA ALA A 1254 2.06 -39.34 10.39
C ALA A 1254 3.17 -38.74 9.48
N LYS A 1255 2.90 -38.68 8.18
CA LYS A 1255 3.64 -37.83 7.23
C LYS A 1255 3.17 -36.37 7.37
N GLY A 1256 3.95 -35.42 6.88
CA GLY A 1256 3.62 -34.00 6.86
C GLY A 1256 4.53 -33.13 7.73
N LEU A 1257 4.05 -31.94 8.07
CA LEU A 1257 4.81 -30.89 8.74
C LEU A 1257 4.89 -31.08 10.27
N TYR A 1258 6.08 -30.83 10.82
CA TYR A 1258 6.36 -30.79 12.25
C TYR A 1258 7.20 -29.55 12.59
N LEU A 1259 7.13 -29.10 13.84
CA LEU A 1259 7.91 -27.98 14.36
C LEU A 1259 8.90 -28.48 15.40
N ILE A 1260 10.18 -28.20 15.23
CA ILE A 1260 11.21 -28.48 16.24
C ILE A 1260 11.51 -27.19 16.98
N LYS A 1261 11.19 -27.16 18.28
CA LYS A 1261 11.46 -26.05 19.19
C LYS A 1261 12.72 -26.34 20.02
N ILE A 1262 13.63 -25.38 20.08
CA ILE A 1262 14.80 -25.39 20.96
C ILE A 1262 14.72 -24.21 21.92
N GLU A 1263 15.00 -24.44 23.21
CA GLU A 1263 15.12 -23.37 24.22
C GLU A 1263 16.54 -23.40 24.81
N HIS A 1264 17.28 -22.28 24.74
CA HIS A 1264 18.64 -22.15 25.26
C HIS A 1264 18.88 -20.71 25.75
N SER A 1265 19.41 -20.54 26.97
CA SER A 1265 19.82 -19.23 27.51
C SER A 1265 18.77 -18.10 27.33
N GLY A 1266 17.49 -18.39 27.58
CA GLY A 1266 16.36 -17.48 27.40
C GLY A 1266 15.82 -17.39 25.97
N ARG A 1267 16.63 -17.69 24.94
CA ARG A 1267 16.25 -17.70 23.53
C ARG A 1267 15.40 -18.93 23.18
N ARG A 1268 14.52 -18.75 22.18
CA ARG A 1268 13.64 -19.79 21.61
C ARG A 1268 13.83 -19.84 20.10
N PHE A 1269 14.23 -20.99 19.58
CA PHE A 1269 14.32 -21.26 18.14
C PHE A 1269 13.20 -22.21 17.73
N VAL A 1270 12.62 -22.03 16.54
CA VAL A 1270 11.65 -22.96 15.96
C VAL A 1270 12.02 -23.21 14.49
N LYS A 1271 12.08 -24.48 14.06
CA LYS A 1271 12.32 -24.84 12.65
C LYS A 1271 11.23 -25.79 12.14
N LYS A 1272 10.67 -25.47 10.97
CA LYS A 1272 9.75 -26.33 10.20
C LYS A 1272 10.52 -27.54 9.63
N VAL A 1273 10.01 -28.75 9.82
CA VAL A 1273 10.56 -29.98 9.23
C VAL A 1273 9.46 -30.83 8.59
N ILE A 1274 9.77 -31.50 7.48
CA ILE A 1274 8.80 -32.25 6.68
C ILE A 1274 9.17 -33.74 6.70
N LYS A 1275 8.20 -34.59 7.05
CA LYS A 1275 8.36 -36.04 7.10
C LYS A 1275 7.58 -36.73 5.97
N TYR A 1276 8.26 -37.59 5.20
CA TYR A 1276 7.71 -38.38 4.09
C TYR A 1276 7.45 -39.85 4.46
#